data_AF-A0AAD6VGZ0-F1
#
_entry.id   AF-A0AAD6VGZ0-F1
#
_cell.length_a   1.000
_cell.length_b   1.000
_cell.length_c   1.000
_cell.angle_alpha   90.00
_cell.angle_beta   90.00
_cell.angle_gamma   90.00
#
_symmetry.space_group_name_H-M   'P 1'
#
loop_
_entity.id
_entity.type
_entity.pdbx_description
1 polymer ?
#
loop_
_entity_poly.entity_id
_entity_poly.type
_entity_poly.pdbx_seq_one_letter_code
_entity_poly.pdbx_strand_id
1 'polypeptide(L)'
;MDDYVVEDEDLQRSNPEWNPLDWIACGRTFRDPPHYVSVEVERARRMPVEIESMLPSPLQSPAGFHMHCSVPVWNPVNDAAKEGDHELADITFDDAEPTFIPASLAETSFKLVRKSTLRRLHKDFGQAFLDGKRSIRDARDSNNIQFYPLWYLSYAERARQDALSWNAWDNAMAWIIAHHENEEPEESVWRERTCTLLASMRGWSGRVGCGLGDLTFERLAEILGDSWLSDAVVDALIRDIEARMKTRDGSSSDMLLADTFFATCISNGAATNSNHPGHSLAARYTHLLTSPSPPHSLLFPLHSPPVHWAGCRIDVRKSHIQFADSLRWKHPKALVEQLLVWLEKKIGLKNIQVTDDLPCGLQEDSFNCGIIAPNALAHAVLGDELWTPHHARTYRYRAFCVIASMIVTYQGDANKTDTDMPFIDLNEPVDAGTQEAVVDVEMKDIGQSVLTFEETDLTALVRSLEGEDAAANAPGPSAPRKRRRGSTSDHEAEDVPAEKRTKRAQPAPPTSSESRRKNVSTKTKPKTKRSEPSTSPISERSPLTPRPNIPYHVQQEIKDSLRNGVPSDSAKHDRVVGILIKSGLFRGNEKRLDKLRRECMASGDPNPGLDINNPKQVICSRCQKPVQLKAIYEAKRFLDHWNKGACKKAPVPAAAGSLSITSFFGAALKTPASTLVVHKPKPTSFEKLCPGLTSIIHPRIGYYIDNCPATGGGAHPINFYVAALFKKRKITSIRDSRLTEEDRKQAYHQKALDNDWRIETSPHRASVVSTHCRVNFTVSSASAVRDDAVVCPECWKLKYTPKIYDNPIQTKLMTKYKGLEELLAERSDFGIYLRFARGVATGLYKDNQVFLGLVQTMQMATERRVRGVGMQNFRYPRESREFGALIRMSSPRTYRTIAQELRMETERSIRSRVSKQPRFPIGIHARSFESVQQYCEDYGYPVGYPLCLSVDDTKLFPAMQPLYDGPAKTWFLIGLPGEIQLEVTTPDELEKLMDMPHSPATKLRLWTVQIPFPGIPPLAFAILPIASKISASELTQYQLRAMTGLAERKLRFISNLADGAAVERSCQEQVANAGTKTVYNIDPPATHPQEPRICVPLYSLAGNMYVNAQDAPHARKTARNNIFSGARGLVLSDFVVHYKQLYDMAMTVSDPTLYERDVIRADRQDDNAAHRVFSAATLQGLTDNVEENMGVIVFLFVIGELVDAYESRTMSHAHRAKVALRAHLFLKTWKLFLQKLGYSIHRHYLPPGAHQQTIAWLRRVPELR
;
A
#
# COMPACT_ATOMS: atom_id res chain seq x y z
N MET A 1 -23.94 -8.28 -17.78
CA MET A 1 -23.27 -8.00 -19.07
C MET A 1 -22.00 -8.78 -18.93
N ASP A 2 -21.98 -9.90 -19.62
CA ASP A 2 -21.27 -11.07 -19.12
C ASP A 2 -19.95 -11.05 -19.89
N ASP A 3 -19.00 -10.28 -19.34
CA ASP A 3 -17.80 -9.91 -20.08
C ASP A 3 -16.93 -11.15 -20.33
N TYR A 4 -16.32 -11.17 -21.51
CA TYR A 4 -15.59 -12.34 -22.01
C TYR A 4 -14.29 -12.52 -21.24
N VAL A 5 -14.24 -13.52 -20.34
CA VAL A 5 -12.99 -13.96 -19.70
C VAL A 5 -12.05 -14.49 -20.79
N VAL A 6 -11.00 -13.73 -21.08
CA VAL A 6 -9.93 -14.11 -22.02
C VAL A 6 -8.74 -14.60 -21.21
N GLU A 7 -8.34 -15.86 -21.38
CA GLU A 7 -7.19 -16.43 -20.66
C GLU A 7 -5.86 -15.76 -21.09
N ASP A 8 -4.96 -15.54 -20.12
CA ASP A 8 -3.67 -14.87 -20.35
C ASP A 8 -2.72 -15.70 -21.27
N GLU A 9 -2.99 -17.00 -21.46
CA GLU A 9 -2.34 -17.81 -22.49
C GLU A 9 -2.75 -17.41 -23.92
N ASP A 10 -4.01 -17.04 -24.16
CA ASP A 10 -4.49 -16.70 -25.50
C ASP A 10 -4.06 -15.31 -25.94
N LEU A 11 -3.91 -14.37 -24.99
CA LEU A 11 -3.28 -13.08 -25.24
C LEU A 11 -1.83 -13.21 -25.76
N GLN A 12 -1.11 -14.28 -25.40
CA GLN A 12 0.27 -14.55 -25.83
C GLN A 12 0.37 -15.28 -27.19
N ARG A 13 -0.71 -15.89 -27.67
CA ARG A 13 -0.72 -16.69 -28.92
C ARG A 13 -1.08 -15.81 -30.13
N SER A 14 -0.32 -15.94 -31.22
CA SER A 14 -0.68 -15.31 -32.50
C SER A 14 -1.88 -16.02 -33.11
N ASN A 15 -3.03 -15.35 -33.22
CA ASN A 15 -4.24 -15.97 -33.73
C ASN A 15 -4.27 -15.96 -35.27
N PRO A 16 -4.29 -17.12 -35.95
CA PRO A 16 -4.28 -17.19 -37.42
C PRO A 16 -5.64 -16.85 -38.06
N GLU A 17 -6.73 -16.75 -37.29
CA GLU A 17 -8.06 -16.37 -37.77
C GLU A 17 -8.30 -14.85 -37.72
N TRP A 18 -7.40 -14.09 -37.08
CA TRP A 18 -7.52 -12.64 -36.99
C TRP A 18 -7.03 -11.92 -38.26
N ASN A 19 -7.97 -11.27 -38.95
CA ASN A 19 -7.69 -10.35 -40.04
C ASN A 19 -8.27 -8.96 -39.72
N PRO A 20 -7.43 -7.94 -39.44
CA PRO A 20 -7.89 -6.57 -39.19
C PRO A 20 -8.77 -5.99 -40.30
N LEU A 21 -8.54 -6.37 -41.57
CA LEU A 21 -9.28 -5.85 -42.73
C LEU A 21 -10.74 -6.31 -42.79
N ASP A 22 -11.10 -7.38 -42.07
CA ASP A 22 -12.46 -7.90 -42.03
C ASP A 22 -13.29 -7.27 -40.89
N TRP A 23 -12.65 -6.67 -39.89
CA TRP A 23 -13.29 -6.22 -38.64
C TRP A 23 -13.15 -4.72 -38.35
N ILE A 24 -11.98 -4.11 -38.59
CA ILE A 24 -11.68 -2.73 -38.20
C ILE A 24 -12.17 -1.74 -39.27
N ALA A 25 -12.92 -0.72 -38.84
CA ALA A 25 -13.62 0.26 -39.69
C ALA A 25 -14.65 -0.36 -40.66
N CYS A 26 -15.06 -1.62 -40.44
CA CYS A 26 -16.00 -2.35 -41.30
C CYS A 26 -17.48 -2.11 -40.96
N GLY A 27 -17.79 -1.24 -39.99
CA GLY A 27 -19.17 -0.97 -39.55
C GLY A 27 -19.81 -2.13 -38.77
N ARG A 28 -19.00 -3.00 -38.16
CA ARG A 28 -19.47 -4.08 -37.28
C ARG A 28 -19.79 -3.54 -35.88
N THR A 29 -20.68 -4.20 -35.16
CA THR A 29 -21.03 -3.84 -33.78
C THR A 29 -20.34 -4.75 -32.77
N PHE A 30 -19.80 -4.17 -31.69
CA PHE A 30 -19.23 -4.92 -30.57
C PHE A 30 -20.34 -5.40 -29.63
N ARG A 31 -21.07 -6.42 -30.10
CA ARG A 31 -22.09 -7.13 -29.35
C ARG A 31 -21.89 -8.62 -29.57
N ASP A 32 -21.70 -9.34 -28.47
CA ASP A 32 -21.48 -10.78 -28.41
C ASP A 32 -20.42 -11.27 -29.43
N PRO A 33 -19.20 -10.66 -29.46
CA PRO A 33 -18.19 -10.90 -30.48
C PRO A 33 -17.60 -12.33 -30.42
N PRO A 34 -17.04 -12.85 -31.54
CA PRO A 34 -16.25 -14.08 -31.52
C PRO A 34 -15.03 -13.95 -30.61
N HIS A 35 -14.66 -15.02 -29.90
CA HIS A 35 -13.57 -15.02 -28.91
C HIS A 35 -12.25 -14.43 -29.45
N TYR A 36 -11.87 -14.73 -30.69
CA TYR A 36 -10.65 -14.19 -31.29
C TYR A 36 -10.68 -12.66 -31.49
N VAL A 37 -11.86 -12.04 -31.59
CA VAL A 37 -12.00 -10.58 -31.64
C VAL A 37 -11.85 -9.99 -30.23
N SER A 38 -12.42 -10.63 -29.21
CA SER A 38 -12.23 -10.26 -27.80
C SER A 38 -10.75 -10.30 -27.40
N VAL A 39 -10.02 -11.35 -27.78
CA VAL A 39 -8.56 -11.49 -27.55
C VAL A 39 -7.77 -10.29 -28.12
N GLU A 40 -8.13 -9.79 -29.30
CA GLU A 40 -7.39 -8.70 -29.96
C GLU A 40 -7.81 -7.31 -29.45
N VAL A 41 -9.06 -7.16 -28.99
CA VAL A 41 -9.51 -5.98 -28.22
C VAL A 41 -8.76 -5.90 -26.89
N GLU A 42 -8.66 -7.00 -26.15
CA GLU A 42 -7.89 -7.04 -24.89
C GLU A 42 -6.39 -6.86 -25.12
N ARG A 43 -5.83 -7.41 -26.20
CA ARG A 43 -4.44 -7.12 -26.60
C ARG A 43 -4.21 -5.63 -26.90
N ALA A 44 -5.22 -4.91 -27.41
CA ALA A 44 -5.15 -3.46 -27.62
C ALA A 44 -5.37 -2.65 -26.31
N ARG A 45 -6.06 -3.22 -25.31
CA ARG A 45 -6.23 -2.64 -23.96
C ARG A 45 -5.03 -2.91 -23.05
N ARG A 46 -4.27 -3.99 -23.29
CA ARG A 46 -3.12 -4.40 -22.48
C ARG A 46 -1.99 -3.36 -22.49
N MET A 47 -1.58 -2.93 -21.29
CA MET A 47 -0.45 -2.03 -21.10
C MET A 47 0.87 -2.69 -21.52
N PRO A 48 1.77 -2.00 -22.26
CA PRO A 48 3.08 -2.56 -22.60
C PRO A 48 3.92 -2.81 -21.35
N VAL A 49 4.60 -3.96 -21.34
CA VAL A 49 5.37 -4.46 -20.20
C VAL A 49 6.41 -3.43 -19.74
N GLU A 50 7.02 -2.68 -20.65
CA GLU A 50 7.97 -1.60 -20.35
C GLU A 50 7.36 -0.52 -19.43
N ILE A 51 6.11 -0.13 -19.69
CA ILE A 51 5.37 0.88 -18.92
C ILE A 51 4.94 0.32 -17.57
N GLU A 52 4.52 -0.95 -17.55
CA GLU A 52 4.20 -1.67 -16.32
C GLU A 52 5.39 -1.71 -15.34
N SER A 53 6.63 -1.85 -15.82
CA SER A 53 7.82 -1.75 -14.93
C SER A 53 8.06 -0.37 -14.32
N MET A 54 7.46 0.69 -14.86
CA MET A 54 7.59 2.02 -14.28
C MET A 54 6.64 2.22 -13.09
N LEU A 55 5.57 1.44 -13.02
CA LEU A 55 4.54 1.54 -11.98
C LEU A 55 4.98 0.82 -10.69
N PRO A 56 4.60 1.33 -9.51
CA PRO A 56 4.78 0.66 -8.22
C PRO A 56 4.30 -0.80 -8.26
N SER A 57 5.11 -1.74 -7.76
CA SER A 57 4.76 -3.16 -7.79
C SER A 57 3.82 -3.50 -6.63
N PRO A 58 2.63 -4.10 -6.87
CA PRO A 58 1.69 -4.44 -5.80
C PRO A 58 2.25 -5.39 -4.75
N LEU A 59 3.34 -6.11 -5.05
CA LEU A 59 3.99 -7.07 -4.14
C LEU A 59 4.97 -6.42 -3.15
N GLN A 60 5.24 -5.12 -3.27
CA GLN A 60 6.04 -4.38 -2.27
C GLN A 60 5.31 -4.32 -0.92
N SER A 61 6.04 -4.04 0.16
CA SER A 61 5.44 -3.73 1.46
C SER A 61 4.97 -2.27 1.51
N PRO A 62 3.99 -1.90 2.35
CA PRO A 62 3.55 -0.50 2.47
C PRO A 62 4.68 0.48 2.81
N ALA A 63 5.63 0.07 3.66
CA ALA A 63 6.84 0.87 3.91
C ALA A 63 7.74 0.97 2.68
N GLY A 64 7.95 -0.13 1.94
CA GLY A 64 8.77 -0.13 0.72
C GLY A 64 8.14 0.67 -0.43
N PHE A 65 6.81 0.72 -0.51
CA PHE A 65 6.04 1.56 -1.42
C PHE A 65 6.24 3.05 -1.07
N HIS A 66 5.95 3.44 0.17
CA HIS A 66 6.08 4.82 0.64
C HIS A 66 7.52 5.37 0.56
N MET A 67 8.53 4.54 0.86
CA MET A 67 9.93 4.97 0.86
C MET A 67 10.62 4.98 -0.52
N HIS A 68 10.08 4.31 -1.54
CA HIS A 68 10.79 4.09 -2.81
C HIS A 68 10.00 4.46 -4.08
N CYS A 69 8.70 4.71 -3.96
CA CYS A 69 7.89 5.20 -5.07
C CYS A 69 7.62 6.71 -4.94
N SER A 70 7.19 7.33 -6.03
CA SER A 70 6.69 8.71 -6.04
C SER A 70 5.49 8.77 -6.98
N VAL A 71 4.31 9.03 -6.43
CA VAL A 71 3.03 8.92 -7.14
C VAL A 71 2.34 10.29 -7.17
N PRO A 72 1.62 10.68 -8.25
CA PRO A 72 0.90 11.95 -8.30
C PRO A 72 -0.11 12.10 -7.16
N VAL A 73 -0.10 13.25 -6.48
CA VAL A 73 -1.00 13.55 -5.36
C VAL A 73 -2.45 13.61 -5.83
N TRP A 74 -3.27 12.64 -5.39
CA TRP A 74 -4.72 12.68 -5.59
C TRP A 74 -5.38 13.71 -4.67
N ASN A 75 -6.47 14.32 -5.13
CA ASN A 75 -7.31 15.22 -4.33
C ASN A 75 -8.78 14.74 -4.41
N PRO A 76 -9.39 14.29 -3.29
CA PRO A 76 -10.76 13.77 -3.27
C PRO A 76 -11.82 14.70 -3.87
N VAL A 77 -11.61 16.02 -3.77
CA VAL A 77 -12.58 17.03 -4.21
C VAL A 77 -12.82 16.97 -5.73
N ASN A 78 -11.88 16.45 -6.51
CA ASN A 78 -12.00 16.34 -7.96
C ASN A 78 -12.94 15.21 -8.43
N ASP A 79 -13.13 14.15 -7.63
CA ASP A 79 -14.02 13.03 -7.97
C ASP A 79 -15.48 13.24 -7.50
N ALA A 80 -15.71 14.13 -6.54
CA ALA A 80 -17.04 14.40 -5.96
C ALA A 80 -17.96 15.29 -6.83
N ALA A 81 -17.50 15.73 -8.00
CA ALA A 81 -18.24 16.62 -8.88
C ALA A 81 -19.24 15.85 -9.79
N LYS A 82 -20.49 16.31 -9.80
CA LYS A 82 -21.66 15.66 -10.43
C LYS A 82 -21.51 15.50 -11.96
N GLU A 83 -22.28 14.57 -12.53
CA GLU A 83 -22.22 14.11 -13.94
C GLU A 83 -22.57 15.14 -15.05
N GLY A 84 -22.59 16.44 -14.74
CA GLY A 84 -22.77 17.53 -15.71
C GLY A 84 -21.48 18.27 -16.09
N ASP A 85 -20.31 17.76 -15.68
CA ASP A 85 -19.03 18.45 -15.77
C ASP A 85 -18.31 18.21 -17.11
N HIS A 86 -17.57 19.22 -17.59
CA HIS A 86 -16.97 19.26 -18.95
C HIS A 86 -16.06 18.06 -19.30
N GLU A 87 -15.40 17.47 -18.30
CA GLU A 87 -14.42 16.38 -18.47
C GLU A 87 -14.97 15.13 -19.17
N LEU A 88 -16.28 14.87 -19.11
CA LEU A 88 -16.91 13.77 -19.86
C LEU A 88 -16.89 13.97 -21.37
N ALA A 89 -16.80 15.21 -21.86
CA ALA A 89 -16.67 15.57 -23.27
C ALA A 89 -15.22 15.88 -23.68
N ASP A 90 -14.34 16.21 -22.73
CA ASP A 90 -12.93 16.54 -23.00
C ASP A 90 -12.05 15.30 -23.24
N ILE A 91 -12.44 14.11 -22.78
CA ILE A 91 -11.71 12.85 -23.05
C ILE A 91 -12.53 11.89 -23.91
N THR A 92 -12.06 11.60 -25.13
CA THR A 92 -12.78 10.76 -26.11
C THR A 92 -11.82 9.92 -26.96
N PHE A 93 -12.30 8.84 -27.56
CA PHE A 93 -11.57 8.15 -28.63
C PHE A 93 -11.47 9.05 -29.87
N ASP A 94 -10.36 8.99 -30.59
CA ASP A 94 -10.03 9.83 -31.75
C ASP A 94 -9.30 9.00 -32.83
N ASP A 95 -9.29 9.50 -34.07
CA ASP A 95 -8.71 8.85 -35.25
C ASP A 95 -7.22 9.19 -35.43
N ALA A 96 -6.73 10.21 -34.71
CA ALA A 96 -5.33 10.63 -34.72
C ALA A 96 -4.38 9.55 -34.16
N GLU A 97 -3.14 9.54 -34.66
CA GLU A 97 -2.07 8.70 -34.12
C GLU A 97 -1.69 9.13 -32.69
N PRO A 98 -1.31 8.20 -31.80
CA PRO A 98 -0.77 8.54 -30.49
C PRO A 98 0.47 9.43 -30.54
N THR A 99 0.52 10.40 -29.63
CA THR A 99 1.60 11.40 -29.48
C THR A 99 2.41 11.22 -28.20
N PHE A 100 1.96 10.36 -27.29
CA PHE A 100 2.52 10.20 -25.95
C PHE A 100 3.61 9.13 -25.84
N ILE A 101 4.71 9.48 -25.19
CA ILE A 101 5.77 8.56 -24.74
C ILE A 101 6.11 8.92 -23.28
N PRO A 102 5.86 8.05 -22.29
CA PRO A 102 6.29 8.27 -20.92
C PRO A 102 7.81 8.06 -20.80
N ALA A 103 8.54 9.07 -20.36
CA ALA A 103 9.97 8.96 -20.01
C ALA A 103 10.17 8.54 -18.54
N SER A 104 9.29 9.00 -17.63
CA SER A 104 9.22 8.59 -16.22
C SER A 104 7.85 8.93 -15.61
N LEU A 105 7.52 8.33 -14.46
CA LEU A 105 6.34 8.73 -13.67
C LEU A 105 6.45 10.13 -13.05
N ALA A 106 7.67 10.62 -12.83
CA ALA A 106 7.92 11.91 -12.19
C ALA A 106 7.76 13.10 -13.14
N GLU A 107 7.98 12.90 -14.43
CA GLU A 107 7.77 13.92 -15.47
C GLU A 107 6.29 14.01 -15.91
N THR A 108 5.51 12.96 -15.69
CA THR A 108 4.09 12.91 -16.03
C THR A 108 3.22 13.64 -14.99
N SER A 109 3.07 14.95 -15.15
CA SER A 109 2.11 15.77 -14.39
C SER A 109 0.66 15.51 -14.84
N PHE A 110 0.20 14.26 -14.76
CA PHE A 110 -1.13 13.86 -15.19
C PHE A 110 -2.22 14.36 -14.24
N LYS A 111 -3.25 14.98 -14.82
CA LYS A 111 -4.57 15.09 -14.18
C LYS A 111 -5.16 13.68 -14.16
N LEU A 112 -5.27 13.06 -12.98
CA LEU A 112 -5.93 11.76 -12.82
C LEU A 112 -7.32 11.76 -13.47
N VAL A 113 -7.71 10.67 -14.11
CA VAL A 113 -9.00 10.57 -14.81
C VAL A 113 -10.10 10.17 -13.81
N ARG A 114 -11.27 10.82 -13.90
CA ARG A 114 -12.43 10.49 -13.05
C ARG A 114 -12.92 9.06 -13.28
N LYS A 115 -13.39 8.41 -12.21
CA LYS A 115 -13.92 7.04 -12.28
C LYS A 115 -15.12 6.90 -13.23
N SER A 116 -15.96 7.94 -13.36
CA SER A 116 -17.06 8.00 -14.33
C SER A 116 -16.57 8.02 -15.78
N THR A 117 -15.53 8.81 -16.08
CA THR A 117 -14.94 8.88 -17.42
C THR A 117 -14.24 7.57 -17.79
N LEU A 118 -13.49 6.94 -16.86
CA LEU A 118 -12.90 5.61 -17.08
C LEU A 118 -13.97 4.54 -17.38
N ARG A 119 -15.03 4.47 -16.57
CA ARG A 119 -16.19 3.57 -16.80
C ARG A 119 -16.82 3.76 -18.17
N ARG A 120 -16.99 5.02 -18.62
CA ARG A 120 -17.52 5.30 -19.96
C ARG A 120 -16.54 4.82 -21.04
N LEU A 121 -15.26 5.14 -20.93
CA LEU A 121 -14.25 4.73 -21.91
C LEU A 121 -14.13 3.20 -22.03
N HIS A 122 -14.18 2.45 -20.92
CA HIS A 122 -14.23 0.98 -20.96
C HIS A 122 -15.46 0.46 -21.69
N LYS A 123 -16.65 0.94 -21.33
CA LYS A 123 -17.92 0.55 -21.98
C LYS A 123 -17.91 0.84 -23.49
N ASP A 124 -17.32 1.96 -23.89
CA ASP A 124 -17.24 2.39 -25.29
C ASP A 124 -16.07 1.71 -26.05
N PHE A 125 -15.11 1.05 -25.35
CA PHE A 125 -13.81 0.63 -25.90
C PHE A 125 -13.91 -0.35 -27.07
N GLY A 126 -14.63 -1.47 -26.89
CA GLY A 126 -14.73 -2.52 -27.91
C GLY A 126 -15.36 -2.03 -29.21
N GLN A 127 -16.36 -1.13 -29.12
CA GLN A 127 -16.93 -0.48 -30.30
C GLN A 127 -15.95 0.53 -30.92
N ALA A 128 -15.28 1.36 -30.12
CA ALA A 128 -14.29 2.31 -30.62
C ALA A 128 -13.12 1.62 -31.36
N PHE A 129 -12.70 0.43 -30.91
CA PHE A 129 -11.72 -0.39 -31.61
C PHE A 129 -12.24 -0.90 -32.96
N LEU A 130 -13.46 -1.45 -33.01
CA LEU A 130 -14.08 -1.87 -34.28
C LEU A 130 -14.38 -0.69 -35.22
N ASP A 131 -14.64 0.51 -34.70
CA ASP A 131 -14.80 1.74 -35.47
C ASP A 131 -13.47 2.27 -36.03
N GLY A 132 -12.33 1.69 -35.65
CA GLY A 132 -10.99 2.04 -36.13
C GLY A 132 -10.32 3.20 -35.40
N LYS A 133 -10.76 3.54 -34.18
CA LYS A 133 -10.11 4.57 -33.35
C LYS A 133 -8.71 4.15 -32.93
N ARG A 134 -7.80 5.13 -32.88
CA ARG A 134 -6.34 4.92 -32.76
C ARG A 134 -5.74 5.50 -31.50
N SER A 135 -6.41 6.49 -30.91
CA SER A 135 -5.96 7.12 -29.67
C SER A 135 -7.14 7.49 -28.76
N ILE A 136 -6.82 7.73 -27.49
CA ILE A 136 -7.65 8.43 -26.52
C ILE A 136 -7.14 9.86 -26.45
N ARG A 137 -7.93 10.80 -26.96
CA ARG A 137 -7.66 12.23 -26.91
C ARG A 137 -8.05 12.79 -25.54
N ASP A 138 -7.22 13.66 -25.00
CA ASP A 138 -7.48 14.46 -23.80
C ASP A 138 -7.35 15.95 -24.14
N ALA A 139 -8.47 16.67 -24.05
CA ALA A 139 -8.57 18.10 -24.29
C ALA A 139 -8.72 18.93 -23.00
N ARG A 140 -8.52 18.34 -21.81
CA ARG A 140 -8.64 19.03 -20.50
C ARG A 140 -7.58 20.12 -20.29
N ASP A 141 -6.64 20.28 -21.20
CA ASP A 141 -5.88 21.52 -21.40
C ASP A 141 -6.03 21.98 -22.86
N SER A 142 -6.78 23.07 -23.07
CA SER A 142 -7.03 23.64 -24.40
C SER A 142 -5.77 24.16 -25.11
N ASN A 143 -4.64 24.28 -24.40
CA ASN A 143 -3.36 24.71 -24.96
C ASN A 143 -2.43 23.53 -25.28
N ASN A 144 -2.76 22.32 -24.80
CA ASN A 144 -1.93 21.13 -24.94
C ASN A 144 -2.83 19.87 -25.02
N ILE A 145 -3.55 19.74 -26.14
CA ILE A 145 -4.34 18.53 -26.43
C ILE A 145 -3.37 17.36 -26.65
N GLN A 146 -3.59 16.27 -25.91
CA GLN A 146 -2.77 15.06 -25.98
C GLN A 146 -3.54 13.91 -26.61
N PHE A 147 -2.82 12.99 -27.27
CA PHE A 147 -3.39 11.78 -27.88
C PHE A 147 -2.64 10.57 -27.34
N TYR A 148 -3.28 9.78 -26.48
CA TYR A 148 -2.69 8.61 -25.83
C TYR A 148 -3.01 7.32 -26.61
N PRO A 149 -2.15 6.28 -26.57
CA PRO A 149 -2.50 4.96 -27.12
C PRO A 149 -3.74 4.35 -26.43
N LEU A 150 -4.43 3.40 -27.07
CA LEU A 150 -5.62 2.77 -26.49
C LEU A 150 -5.37 2.12 -25.11
N TRP A 151 -4.21 1.49 -24.92
CA TRP A 151 -3.78 0.91 -23.64
C TRP A 151 -3.62 1.92 -22.50
N TYR A 152 -3.62 3.23 -22.78
CA TYR A 152 -3.60 4.27 -21.76
C TYR A 152 -4.80 4.19 -20.82
N LEU A 153 -5.92 3.59 -21.23
CA LEU A 153 -7.08 3.36 -20.36
C LEU A 153 -6.68 2.54 -19.12
N SER A 154 -6.01 1.41 -19.33
CA SER A 154 -5.48 0.52 -18.29
C SER A 154 -4.40 1.21 -17.44
N TYR A 155 -3.51 1.99 -18.07
CA TYR A 155 -2.52 2.79 -17.36
C TYR A 155 -3.16 3.85 -16.46
N ALA A 156 -4.18 4.57 -16.95
CA ALA A 156 -4.84 5.66 -16.24
C ALA A 156 -5.68 5.14 -15.06
N GLU A 157 -6.30 3.96 -15.19
CA GLU A 157 -6.97 3.28 -14.09
C GLU A 157 -5.97 2.78 -13.03
N ARG A 158 -4.87 2.13 -13.47
CA ARG A 158 -3.83 1.67 -12.56
C ARG A 158 -3.16 2.83 -11.81
N ALA A 159 -2.74 3.89 -12.51
CA ALA A 159 -2.15 5.08 -11.91
C ALA A 159 -3.13 5.81 -10.96
N ARG A 160 -4.45 5.73 -11.22
CA ARG A 160 -5.49 6.20 -10.31
C ARG A 160 -5.56 5.35 -9.04
N GLN A 161 -5.52 4.02 -9.16
CA GLN A 161 -5.49 3.12 -8.01
C GLN A 161 -4.22 3.35 -7.18
N ASP A 162 -3.05 3.39 -7.81
CA ASP A 162 -1.76 3.65 -7.18
C ASP A 162 -1.77 4.97 -6.38
N ALA A 163 -2.42 6.02 -6.90
CA ALA A 163 -2.55 7.32 -6.22
C ALA A 163 -3.55 7.33 -5.05
N LEU A 164 -4.61 6.51 -5.12
CA LEU A 164 -5.56 6.31 -4.00
C LEU A 164 -4.87 5.61 -2.83
N SER A 165 -4.18 4.49 -3.10
CA SER A 165 -3.47 3.73 -2.06
C SER A 165 -2.24 4.49 -1.55
N TRP A 166 -1.55 5.27 -2.40
CA TRP A 166 -0.51 6.22 -1.94
C TRP A 166 -1.07 7.17 -0.89
N ASN A 167 -2.19 7.85 -1.18
CA ASN A 167 -2.79 8.77 -0.23
C ASN A 167 -3.23 8.07 1.07
N ALA A 168 -3.74 6.83 1.01
CA ALA A 168 -4.09 6.07 2.21
C ALA A 168 -2.85 5.79 3.10
N TRP A 169 -1.76 5.29 2.51
CA TRP A 169 -0.54 4.97 3.27
C TRP A 169 0.27 6.21 3.69
N ASP A 170 0.28 7.28 2.90
CA ASP A 170 0.97 8.53 3.26
C ASP A 170 0.34 9.19 4.49
N ASN A 171 -1.00 9.23 4.56
CA ASN A 171 -1.71 9.67 5.76
C ASN A 171 -1.42 8.77 6.97
N ALA A 172 -1.38 7.44 6.78
CA ALA A 172 -1.05 6.49 7.85
C ALA A 172 0.39 6.67 8.37
N MET A 173 1.38 6.78 7.48
CA MET A 173 2.78 7.02 7.86
C MET A 173 2.94 8.38 8.54
N ALA A 174 2.27 9.43 8.05
CA ALA A 174 2.28 10.75 8.67
C ALA A 174 1.70 10.73 10.10
N TRP A 175 0.60 10.01 10.33
CA TRP A 175 -0.01 9.84 11.66
C TRP A 175 0.90 9.07 12.63
N ILE A 176 1.62 8.04 12.16
CA ILE A 176 2.63 7.33 12.96
C ILE A 176 3.78 8.27 13.36
N ILE A 177 4.31 9.04 12.39
CA ILE A 177 5.45 9.94 12.61
C ILE A 177 5.07 11.09 13.55
N ALA A 178 3.88 11.68 13.40
CA ALA A 178 3.42 12.83 14.18
C ALA A 178 3.31 12.58 15.70
N HIS A 179 3.12 11.32 16.11
CA HIS A 179 2.93 10.96 17.52
C HIS A 179 4.21 10.45 18.21
N HIS A 180 5.34 10.31 17.50
CA HIS A 180 6.56 9.69 18.03
C HIS A 180 7.11 10.35 19.31
N GLU A 181 7.01 11.67 19.45
CA GLU A 181 7.72 12.41 20.50
C GLU A 181 7.03 12.40 21.88
N ASN A 182 5.77 11.93 21.98
CA ASN A 182 4.94 12.03 23.19
C ASN A 182 4.15 10.73 23.47
N GLU A 183 4.77 9.58 23.22
CA GLU A 183 4.16 8.25 23.42
C GLU A 183 4.46 7.66 24.81
N GLU A 184 3.53 6.86 25.32
CA GLU A 184 3.73 6.05 26.53
C GLU A 184 4.53 4.76 26.21
N PRO A 185 5.21 4.13 27.19
CA PRO A 185 6.05 2.96 26.95
C PRO A 185 5.34 1.76 26.28
N GLU A 186 4.05 1.52 26.58
CA GLU A 186 3.29 0.46 25.90
C GLU A 186 2.95 0.84 24.45
N GLU A 187 2.63 2.11 24.20
CA GLU A 187 2.31 2.61 22.87
C GLU A 187 3.51 2.44 21.93
N SER A 188 4.72 2.77 22.41
CA SER A 188 5.97 2.61 21.66
C SER A 188 6.19 1.16 21.16
N VAL A 189 5.88 0.16 21.99
CA VAL A 189 6.03 -1.27 21.64
C VAL A 189 5.04 -1.67 20.53
N TRP A 190 3.78 -1.23 20.62
CA TRP A 190 2.79 -1.50 19.57
C TRP A 190 3.11 -0.73 18.29
N ARG A 191 3.65 0.49 18.37
CA ARG A 191 4.13 1.26 17.22
C ARG A 191 5.33 0.58 16.54
N GLU A 192 6.33 0.12 17.28
CA GLU A 192 7.49 -0.60 16.72
C GLU A 192 7.05 -1.90 16.01
N ARG A 193 6.10 -2.63 16.61
CA ARG A 193 5.48 -3.79 15.97
C ARG A 193 4.69 -3.42 14.71
N THR A 194 3.99 -2.28 14.70
CA THR A 194 3.32 -1.74 13.51
C THR A 194 4.33 -1.43 12.40
N CYS A 195 5.43 -0.72 12.69
CA CYS A 195 6.49 -0.46 11.71
C CYS A 195 7.13 -1.75 11.17
N THR A 196 7.33 -2.75 12.05
CA THR A 196 7.85 -4.06 11.66
C THR A 196 6.91 -4.79 10.69
N LEU A 197 5.60 -4.75 10.92
CA LEU A 197 4.60 -5.36 10.04
C LEU A 197 4.42 -4.58 8.73
N LEU A 198 4.48 -3.23 8.75
CA LEU A 198 4.47 -2.37 7.56
C LEU A 198 5.67 -2.62 6.63
N ALA A 199 6.80 -3.09 7.17
CA ALA A 199 7.95 -3.53 6.39
C ALA A 199 7.84 -4.98 5.89
N SER A 200 7.10 -5.84 6.61
CA SER A 200 7.08 -7.30 6.40
C SER A 200 5.90 -7.83 5.56
N MET A 201 4.75 -7.15 5.53
CA MET A 201 3.63 -7.50 4.66
C MET A 201 4.02 -7.39 3.18
N ARG A 202 3.49 -8.26 2.32
CA ARG A 202 3.44 -8.04 0.87
C ARG A 202 2.07 -7.48 0.51
N GLY A 203 1.99 -6.43 -0.28
CA GLY A 203 0.72 -5.77 -0.61
C GLY A 203 0.57 -4.41 0.05
N TRP A 204 0.14 -3.44 -0.76
CA TRP A 204 -0.24 -2.09 -0.34
C TRP A 204 -1.47 -1.55 -1.09
N SER A 205 -2.01 -2.27 -2.08
CA SER A 205 -3.22 -1.91 -2.82
C SER A 205 -4.12 -3.12 -3.04
N GLY A 206 -5.44 -2.90 -3.04
CA GLY A 206 -6.44 -3.91 -3.42
C GLY A 206 -6.82 -4.89 -2.31
N ARG A 207 -7.57 -5.95 -2.68
CA ARG A 207 -8.12 -6.95 -1.74
C ARG A 207 -7.03 -7.71 -0.99
N VAL A 208 -7.24 -7.89 0.31
CA VAL A 208 -6.36 -8.67 1.18
C VAL A 208 -6.79 -10.14 1.17
N GLY A 209 -6.20 -10.95 0.28
CA GLY A 209 -6.63 -12.32 -0.07
C GLY A 209 -6.53 -13.42 1.02
N CYS A 210 -6.63 -13.09 2.30
CA CYS A 210 -6.47 -13.98 3.46
C CYS A 210 -7.79 -14.40 4.14
N GLY A 211 -8.91 -14.36 3.41
CA GLY A 211 -10.23 -14.74 3.93
C GLY A 211 -10.92 -13.69 4.82
N LEU A 212 -10.35 -12.49 4.96
CA LEU A 212 -10.93 -11.36 5.71
C LEU A 212 -12.05 -10.60 4.96
N GLY A 213 -12.74 -11.25 4.01
CA GLY A 213 -13.85 -10.65 3.26
C GLY A 213 -13.43 -9.54 2.30
N ASP A 214 -14.13 -8.41 2.35
CA ASP A 214 -13.91 -7.25 1.48
C ASP A 214 -12.80 -6.29 1.97
N LEU A 215 -11.99 -6.70 2.95
CA LEU A 215 -10.88 -5.89 3.44
C LEU A 215 -9.87 -5.61 2.31
N THR A 216 -9.52 -4.34 2.12
CA THR A 216 -8.47 -3.90 1.20
C THR A 216 -7.29 -3.28 1.98
N PHE A 217 -6.13 -3.17 1.34
CA PHE A 217 -4.96 -2.54 1.96
C PHE A 217 -5.19 -1.05 2.27
N GLU A 218 -6.03 -0.36 1.50
CA GLU A 218 -6.43 1.02 1.80
C GLU A 218 -7.29 1.09 3.07
N ARG A 219 -8.24 0.16 3.25
CA ARG A 219 -9.04 0.03 4.48
C ARG A 219 -8.19 -0.35 5.70
N LEU A 220 -7.17 -1.17 5.51
CA LEU A 220 -6.19 -1.50 6.55
C LEU A 220 -5.41 -0.25 7.03
N ALA A 221 -5.14 0.71 6.13
CA ALA A 221 -4.48 1.96 6.47
C ALA A 221 -5.37 2.91 7.31
N GLU A 222 -6.72 2.86 7.16
CA GLU A 222 -7.68 3.68 7.94
C GLU A 222 -7.64 3.43 9.46
N ILE A 223 -7.02 2.33 9.89
CA ILE A 223 -6.75 2.02 11.30
C ILE A 223 -5.69 2.97 11.89
N LEU A 224 -4.67 3.32 11.09
CA LEU A 224 -3.50 4.10 11.49
C LEU A 224 -3.74 5.61 11.28
N GLY A 225 -4.87 6.12 11.76
CA GLY A 225 -5.30 7.50 11.58
C GLY A 225 -6.46 7.87 12.51
N ASP A 226 -6.88 9.13 12.47
CA ASP A 226 -8.05 9.64 13.21
C ASP A 226 -9.35 9.50 12.38
N SER A 227 -9.39 8.49 11.50
CA SER A 227 -10.45 8.19 10.54
C SER A 227 -11.49 7.20 11.06
N TRP A 228 -12.73 7.31 10.57
CA TRP A 228 -13.74 6.26 10.73
C TRP A 228 -13.28 4.96 10.08
N LEU A 229 -13.68 3.83 10.66
CA LEU A 229 -13.35 2.49 10.17
C LEU A 229 -14.55 1.90 9.42
N SER A 230 -14.27 1.24 8.29
CA SER A 230 -15.31 0.56 7.52
C SER A 230 -15.77 -0.75 8.19
N ASP A 231 -16.94 -1.20 7.77
CA ASP A 231 -17.44 -2.57 7.93
C ASP A 231 -16.36 -3.66 7.84
N ALA A 232 -15.62 -3.73 6.74
CA ALA A 232 -14.57 -4.72 6.50
C ALA A 232 -13.43 -4.70 7.53
N VAL A 233 -13.15 -3.55 8.17
CA VAL A 233 -12.20 -3.46 9.29
C VAL A 233 -12.82 -3.97 10.59
N VAL A 234 -14.07 -3.60 10.86
CA VAL A 234 -14.83 -4.08 12.02
C VAL A 234 -14.98 -5.61 11.98
N ASP A 235 -15.34 -6.18 10.83
CA ASP A 235 -15.51 -7.62 10.63
C ASP A 235 -14.17 -8.40 10.65
N ALA A 236 -13.06 -7.77 10.24
CA ALA A 236 -11.73 -8.32 10.46
C ALA A 236 -11.36 -8.38 11.96
N LEU A 237 -11.83 -7.44 12.79
CA LEU A 237 -11.69 -7.50 14.25
C LEU A 237 -12.64 -8.53 14.88
N ILE A 238 -13.85 -8.76 14.35
CA ILE A 238 -14.72 -9.86 14.80
C ILE A 238 -14.04 -11.23 14.56
N ARG A 239 -13.35 -11.40 13.42
CA ARG A 239 -12.56 -12.62 13.14
C ARG A 239 -11.37 -12.84 14.09
N ASP A 240 -10.77 -11.79 14.65
CA ASP A 240 -9.79 -11.96 15.76
C ASP A 240 -10.45 -12.55 17.00
N ILE A 241 -11.60 -12.02 17.41
CA ILE A 241 -12.33 -12.52 18.58
C ILE A 241 -12.70 -14.00 18.35
N GLU A 242 -13.19 -14.35 17.16
CA GLU A 242 -13.55 -15.73 16.79
C GLU A 242 -12.32 -16.68 16.80
N ALA A 243 -11.18 -16.26 16.25
CA ALA A 243 -9.94 -17.04 16.28
C ALA A 243 -9.39 -17.22 17.71
N ARG A 244 -9.56 -16.20 18.57
CA ARG A 244 -9.15 -16.21 19.97
C ARG A 244 -10.12 -17.00 20.87
N MET A 245 -11.40 -17.12 20.51
CA MET A 245 -12.32 -18.08 21.13
C MET A 245 -11.85 -19.51 20.87
N LYS A 246 -11.63 -19.86 19.59
CA LYS A 246 -11.25 -21.21 19.12
C LYS A 246 -9.93 -21.73 19.70
N THR A 247 -9.06 -20.85 20.21
CA THR A 247 -7.74 -21.22 20.76
C THR A 247 -7.68 -21.23 22.28
N ARG A 248 -8.70 -20.73 22.99
CA ARG A 248 -8.63 -20.49 24.43
C ARG A 248 -9.14 -21.64 25.30
N ASP A 249 -10.18 -22.35 24.87
CA ASP A 249 -10.60 -23.61 25.49
C ASP A 249 -11.51 -24.43 24.57
N GLY A 250 -11.56 -25.75 24.78
CA GLY A 250 -12.32 -26.70 23.95
C GLY A 250 -13.85 -26.65 24.10
N SER A 251 -14.38 -25.66 24.82
CA SER A 251 -15.80 -25.53 25.19
C SER A 251 -16.51 -24.32 24.54
N SER A 252 -16.05 -23.87 23.37
CA SER A 252 -16.57 -22.68 22.67
C SER A 252 -17.94 -22.89 21.99
N SER A 253 -18.78 -23.82 22.48
CA SER A 253 -20.14 -24.08 21.98
C SER A 253 -21.16 -23.00 22.34
N ASP A 254 -20.87 -22.23 23.40
CA ASP A 254 -21.88 -21.45 24.12
C ASP A 254 -22.12 -20.05 23.56
N MET A 255 -21.29 -19.57 22.63
CA MET A 255 -21.39 -18.22 22.06
C MET A 255 -21.14 -18.24 20.55
N LEU A 256 -21.92 -17.43 19.83
CA LEU A 256 -21.85 -17.24 18.39
C LEU A 256 -21.55 -15.77 18.09
N LEU A 257 -20.65 -15.51 17.15
CA LEU A 257 -20.41 -14.18 16.58
C LEU A 257 -21.07 -14.08 15.21
N ALA A 258 -21.52 -12.87 14.86
CA ALA A 258 -21.90 -12.50 13.50
C ALA A 258 -21.23 -11.18 13.07
N ASP A 259 -21.24 -10.94 11.77
CA ASP A 259 -20.69 -9.77 11.09
C ASP A 259 -21.63 -8.54 11.10
N THR A 260 -21.14 -7.41 10.57
CA THR A 260 -21.91 -6.17 10.38
C THR A 260 -23.09 -6.33 9.40
N PHE A 261 -22.99 -7.29 8.47
CA PHE A 261 -24.00 -7.52 7.43
C PHE A 261 -25.25 -8.22 7.99
N PHE A 262 -25.10 -9.10 8.98
CA PHE A 262 -26.20 -9.70 9.74
C PHE A 262 -27.12 -8.63 10.34
N ALA A 263 -26.56 -7.65 11.07
CA ALA A 263 -27.33 -6.58 11.68
C ALA A 263 -28.12 -5.77 10.64
N THR A 264 -27.49 -5.51 9.50
CA THR A 264 -28.10 -4.79 8.37
C THR A 264 -29.25 -5.60 7.74
N CYS A 265 -29.07 -6.91 7.53
CA CYS A 265 -30.10 -7.80 7.02
C CYS A 265 -31.32 -7.88 7.93
N ILE A 266 -31.11 -8.02 9.25
CA ILE A 266 -32.21 -8.05 10.22
C ILE A 266 -32.94 -6.70 10.25
N SER A 267 -32.23 -5.56 10.31
CA SER A 267 -32.87 -4.23 10.32
C SER A 267 -33.69 -3.94 9.06
N ASN A 268 -33.36 -4.55 7.92
CA ASN A 268 -34.11 -4.45 6.67
C ASN A 268 -35.23 -5.52 6.54
N GLY A 269 -35.48 -6.31 7.58
CA GLY A 269 -36.60 -7.25 7.67
C GLY A 269 -36.37 -8.61 7.00
N ALA A 270 -35.12 -8.96 6.68
CA ALA A 270 -34.77 -10.22 6.00
C ALA A 270 -35.33 -11.47 6.71
N ALA A 271 -35.40 -11.43 8.04
CA ALA A 271 -36.01 -12.47 8.88
C ALA A 271 -37.47 -12.82 8.54
N THR A 272 -38.22 -11.91 7.92
CA THR A 272 -39.66 -12.07 7.63
C THR A 272 -40.03 -12.03 6.15
N ASN A 273 -39.16 -11.50 5.29
CA ASN A 273 -39.36 -11.44 3.85
C ASN A 273 -38.48 -12.46 3.11
N SER A 274 -39.08 -13.51 2.55
CA SER A 274 -38.38 -14.54 1.76
C SER A 274 -37.72 -14.02 0.48
N ASN A 275 -38.13 -12.84 0.00
CA ASN A 275 -37.65 -12.25 -1.24
C ASN A 275 -36.55 -11.19 -0.98
N HIS A 276 -36.10 -11.04 0.27
CA HIS A 276 -34.99 -10.15 0.62
C HIS A 276 -33.65 -10.90 0.42
N PRO A 277 -32.61 -10.28 -0.16
CA PRO A 277 -31.33 -10.96 -0.45
C PRO A 277 -30.74 -11.69 0.76
N GLY A 278 -30.54 -11.00 1.88
CA GLY A 278 -30.04 -11.59 3.14
C GLY A 278 -30.99 -12.56 3.88
N HIS A 279 -32.01 -13.12 3.23
CA HIS A 279 -32.90 -14.11 3.85
C HIS A 279 -32.18 -15.42 4.17
N SER A 280 -31.22 -15.84 3.33
CA SER A 280 -30.37 -17.02 3.58
C SER A 280 -29.58 -16.86 4.89
N LEU A 281 -28.92 -15.73 5.06
CA LEU A 281 -28.15 -15.38 6.26
C LEU A 281 -29.04 -15.38 7.52
N ALA A 282 -30.21 -14.72 7.46
CA ALA A 282 -31.15 -14.73 8.57
C ALA A 282 -31.68 -16.14 8.90
N ALA A 283 -31.90 -16.99 7.89
CA ALA A 283 -32.29 -18.39 8.07
C ALA A 283 -31.15 -19.24 8.68
N ARG A 284 -29.89 -19.01 8.27
CA ARG A 284 -28.69 -19.67 8.85
C ARG A 284 -28.55 -19.37 10.34
N TYR A 285 -28.63 -18.09 10.74
CA TYR A 285 -28.58 -17.73 12.16
C TYR A 285 -29.81 -18.23 12.94
N THR A 286 -30.99 -18.31 12.30
CA THR A 286 -32.16 -18.97 12.91
C THR A 286 -31.84 -20.43 13.21
N HIS A 287 -31.38 -21.20 12.21
CA HIS A 287 -31.09 -22.62 12.34
C HIS A 287 -30.05 -22.92 13.42
N LEU A 288 -28.97 -22.12 13.50
CA LEU A 288 -27.96 -22.24 14.56
C LEU A 288 -28.56 -22.06 15.96
N LEU A 289 -29.41 -21.04 16.14
CA LEU A 289 -30.06 -20.71 17.42
C LEU A 289 -31.25 -21.63 17.77
N THR A 290 -31.77 -22.40 16.81
CA THR A 290 -32.80 -23.43 17.03
C THR A 290 -32.27 -24.87 16.92
N SER A 291 -30.95 -25.05 16.86
CA SER A 291 -30.30 -26.37 16.78
C SER A 291 -30.49 -27.17 18.08
N PRO A 292 -30.24 -28.50 18.10
CA PRO A 292 -30.38 -29.33 19.31
C PRO A 292 -29.43 -28.94 20.46
N SER A 293 -28.38 -28.16 20.19
CA SER A 293 -27.40 -27.67 21.15
C SER A 293 -27.14 -26.18 20.88
N PRO A 294 -28.14 -25.30 21.10
CA PRO A 294 -28.10 -23.94 20.59
C PRO A 294 -27.18 -23.04 21.45
N PRO A 295 -26.38 -22.15 20.85
CA PRO A 295 -25.49 -21.27 21.59
C PRO A 295 -26.30 -20.31 22.48
N HIS A 296 -25.76 -20.04 23.67
CA HIS A 296 -26.45 -19.30 24.72
C HIS A 296 -26.46 -17.79 24.48
N SER A 297 -25.54 -17.29 23.66
CA SER A 297 -25.56 -15.89 23.21
C SER A 297 -25.11 -15.72 21.77
N LEU A 298 -25.79 -14.87 21.03
CA LEU A 298 -25.34 -14.31 19.75
C LEU A 298 -24.83 -12.89 19.98
N LEU A 299 -23.65 -12.57 19.47
CA LEU A 299 -23.01 -11.25 19.59
C LEU A 299 -22.62 -10.72 18.20
N PHE A 300 -22.78 -9.42 17.97
CA PHE A 300 -22.48 -8.81 16.66
C PHE A 300 -22.25 -7.29 16.75
N PRO A 301 -21.42 -6.72 15.86
CA PRO A 301 -21.35 -5.28 15.66
C PRO A 301 -22.57 -4.80 14.86
N LEU A 302 -22.98 -3.55 15.07
CA LEU A 302 -24.05 -2.92 14.31
C LEU A 302 -23.74 -1.47 14.00
N HIS A 303 -24.19 -1.02 12.83
CA HIS A 303 -24.18 0.38 12.48
C HIS A 303 -25.39 1.08 13.12
N SER A 304 -25.13 1.98 14.07
CA SER A 304 -26.09 2.85 14.75
C SER A 304 -26.18 4.17 13.97
N PRO A 305 -27.27 4.46 13.24
CA PRO A 305 -27.31 5.59 12.33
C PRO A 305 -27.25 6.95 13.06
N PRO A 306 -26.60 7.98 12.48
CA PRO A 306 -26.16 8.01 11.09
C PRO A 306 -24.79 7.37 10.84
N VAL A 307 -23.81 7.46 11.76
CA VAL A 307 -22.37 7.20 11.50
C VAL A 307 -21.62 6.50 12.65
N HIS A 308 -22.30 5.68 13.47
CA HIS A 308 -21.72 5.12 14.69
C HIS A 308 -21.65 3.59 14.67
N TRP A 309 -20.59 3.01 15.23
CA TRP A 309 -20.49 1.57 15.47
C TRP A 309 -20.79 1.24 16.93
N ALA A 310 -21.72 0.32 17.16
CA ALA A 310 -22.10 -0.20 18.48
C ALA A 310 -22.04 -1.74 18.50
N GLY A 311 -22.01 -2.33 19.69
CA GLY A 311 -22.11 -3.79 19.88
C GLY A 311 -23.51 -4.22 20.36
N CYS A 312 -23.93 -5.43 20.02
CA CYS A 312 -25.13 -6.08 20.56
C CYS A 312 -24.82 -7.49 21.04
N ARG A 313 -25.52 -7.89 22.11
CA ARG A 313 -25.62 -9.27 22.61
C ARG A 313 -27.09 -9.66 22.74
N ILE A 314 -27.44 -10.85 22.27
CA ILE A 314 -28.72 -11.51 22.51
C ILE A 314 -28.43 -12.76 23.35
N ASP A 315 -28.86 -12.78 24.61
CA ASP A 315 -28.85 -13.96 25.47
C ASP A 315 -30.17 -14.72 25.33
N VAL A 316 -30.12 -15.88 24.68
CA VAL A 316 -31.28 -16.72 24.36
C VAL A 316 -31.82 -17.43 25.61
N ARG A 317 -30.99 -17.69 26.62
CA ARG A 317 -31.42 -18.34 27.87
C ARG A 317 -32.14 -17.37 28.81
N LYS A 318 -31.79 -16.08 28.76
CA LYS A 318 -32.40 -15.03 29.60
C LYS A 318 -33.54 -14.25 28.92
N SER A 319 -33.81 -14.49 27.63
CA SER A 319 -34.64 -13.59 26.80
C SER A 319 -34.18 -12.13 26.87
N HIS A 320 -32.88 -11.85 26.71
CA HIS A 320 -32.31 -10.54 27.02
C HIS A 320 -31.42 -10.01 25.87
N ILE A 321 -31.76 -8.83 25.34
CA ILE A 321 -30.94 -8.09 24.38
C ILE A 321 -30.22 -6.95 25.11
N GLN A 322 -28.91 -6.86 24.97
CA GLN A 322 -28.06 -5.83 25.57
C GLN A 322 -27.24 -5.10 24.50
N PHE A 323 -27.19 -3.78 24.56
CA PHE A 323 -26.43 -2.94 23.63
C PHE A 323 -25.25 -2.26 24.32
N ALA A 324 -24.11 -2.19 23.61
CA ALA A 324 -22.89 -1.49 23.99
C ALA A 324 -22.67 -0.32 23.01
N ASP A 325 -22.97 0.89 23.46
CA ASP A 325 -22.84 2.13 22.67
C ASP A 325 -21.88 3.08 23.40
N SER A 326 -20.76 3.41 22.77
CA SER A 326 -19.67 4.16 23.43
C SER A 326 -19.98 5.65 23.61
N LEU A 327 -20.99 6.16 22.88
CA LEU A 327 -21.54 7.52 23.01
C LEU A 327 -22.78 7.57 23.92
N ARG A 328 -23.17 6.43 24.52
CA ARG A 328 -24.39 6.24 25.34
C ARG A 328 -25.69 6.61 24.60
N TRP A 329 -25.73 6.45 23.28
CA TRP A 329 -26.98 6.51 22.53
C TRP A 329 -27.84 5.28 22.86
N LYS A 330 -29.14 5.36 22.59
CA LYS A 330 -30.05 4.22 22.75
C LYS A 330 -30.06 3.34 21.51
N HIS A 331 -30.24 2.05 21.72
CA HIS A 331 -30.43 1.03 20.69
C HIS A 331 -31.26 1.49 19.46
N PRO A 332 -30.82 1.22 18.22
CA PRO A 332 -31.57 1.61 17.03
C PRO A 332 -32.95 0.93 16.96
N LYS A 333 -34.02 1.74 16.97
CA LYS A 333 -35.40 1.25 17.01
C LYS A 333 -35.74 0.26 15.89
N ALA A 334 -35.39 0.57 14.65
CA ALA A 334 -35.69 -0.29 13.50
C ALA A 334 -35.06 -1.69 13.64
N LEU A 335 -33.82 -1.76 14.12
CA LEU A 335 -33.14 -3.04 14.40
C LEU A 335 -33.84 -3.79 15.54
N VAL A 336 -34.20 -3.12 16.64
CA VAL A 336 -34.89 -3.77 17.78
C VAL A 336 -36.29 -4.24 17.39
N GLU A 337 -37.05 -3.47 16.63
CA GLU A 337 -38.38 -3.86 16.12
C GLU A 337 -38.30 -5.12 15.26
N GLN A 338 -37.32 -5.23 14.36
CA GLN A 338 -37.13 -6.45 13.54
C GLN A 338 -36.53 -7.62 14.34
N LEU A 339 -35.61 -7.36 15.28
CA LEU A 339 -35.07 -8.37 16.19
C LEU A 339 -36.17 -9.03 17.02
N LEU A 340 -37.03 -8.24 17.68
CA LEU A 340 -38.14 -8.78 18.46
C LEU A 340 -39.06 -9.64 17.59
N VAL A 341 -39.43 -9.16 16.41
CA VAL A 341 -40.27 -9.89 15.46
C VAL A 341 -39.61 -11.19 14.97
N TRP A 342 -38.29 -11.21 14.77
CA TRP A 342 -37.52 -12.40 14.41
C TRP A 342 -37.44 -13.41 15.55
N LEU A 343 -36.99 -12.97 16.73
CA LEU A 343 -36.81 -13.81 17.92
C LEU A 343 -38.14 -14.45 18.36
N GLU A 344 -39.24 -13.71 18.35
CA GLU A 344 -40.57 -14.24 18.68
C GLU A 344 -41.10 -15.24 17.63
N LYS A 345 -41.00 -14.92 16.32
CA LYS A 345 -41.66 -15.70 15.26
C LYS A 345 -40.84 -16.85 14.68
N LYS A 346 -39.51 -16.81 14.82
CA LYS A 346 -38.58 -17.80 14.23
C LYS A 346 -37.84 -18.63 15.28
N ILE A 347 -37.54 -18.06 16.45
CA ILE A 347 -36.84 -18.76 17.53
C ILE A 347 -37.80 -19.12 18.69
N GLY A 348 -38.95 -18.45 18.80
CA GLY A 348 -39.98 -18.74 19.79
C GLY A 348 -39.76 -18.09 21.17
N LEU A 349 -38.80 -17.17 21.26
CA LEU A 349 -38.50 -16.39 22.46
C LEU A 349 -39.71 -15.54 22.89
N LYS A 350 -39.84 -15.29 24.19
CA LYS A 350 -40.93 -14.50 24.79
C LYS A 350 -40.42 -13.69 25.98
N ASN A 351 -41.17 -12.64 26.33
CA ASN A 351 -40.86 -11.70 27.42
C ASN A 351 -39.45 -11.07 27.27
N ILE A 352 -39.11 -10.66 26.05
CA ILE A 352 -37.76 -10.22 25.71
C ILE A 352 -37.47 -8.85 26.34
N GLN A 353 -36.49 -8.81 27.24
CA GLN A 353 -35.98 -7.57 27.83
C GLN A 353 -34.95 -6.93 26.88
N VAL A 354 -34.94 -5.59 26.79
CA VAL A 354 -33.97 -4.82 26.00
C VAL A 354 -33.34 -3.74 26.87
N THR A 355 -32.01 -3.66 26.92
CA THR A 355 -31.25 -2.71 27.74
C THR A 355 -30.02 -2.13 27.01
N ASP A 356 -29.62 -0.94 27.44
CA ASP A 356 -28.44 -0.21 26.96
C ASP A 356 -27.26 -0.38 27.96
N ASP A 357 -27.02 -1.61 28.45
CA ASP A 357 -26.18 -1.91 29.63
C ASP A 357 -25.07 -2.96 29.40
N LEU A 358 -24.74 -3.29 28.13
CA LEU A 358 -23.58 -4.13 27.83
C LEU A 358 -22.29 -3.32 28.08
N PRO A 359 -21.31 -3.80 28.88
CA PRO A 359 -20.13 -3.02 29.23
C PRO A 359 -19.34 -2.55 28.00
N CYS A 360 -19.00 -1.26 27.97
CA CYS A 360 -18.42 -0.59 26.81
C CYS A 360 -17.44 0.52 27.27
N GLY A 361 -16.41 0.79 26.46
CA GLY A 361 -15.53 1.94 26.65
C GLY A 361 -16.27 3.25 26.36
N LEU A 362 -15.98 4.33 27.11
CA LEU A 362 -16.66 5.61 26.92
C LEU A 362 -15.87 6.52 25.97
N GLN A 363 -16.47 6.85 24.83
CA GLN A 363 -15.83 7.60 23.76
C GLN A 363 -16.01 9.12 23.93
N GLU A 364 -14.94 9.88 23.73
CA GLU A 364 -14.94 11.35 23.76
C GLU A 364 -14.67 11.97 22.37
N ASP A 365 -14.05 11.19 21.47
CA ASP A 365 -13.80 11.53 20.07
C ASP A 365 -14.97 11.16 19.13
N SER A 366 -14.80 11.35 17.82
CA SER A 366 -15.82 11.02 16.81
C SER A 366 -15.53 9.75 15.99
N PHE A 367 -14.44 9.03 16.24
CA PHE A 367 -13.88 8.07 15.27
C PHE A 367 -13.45 6.70 15.82
N ASN A 368 -13.31 6.52 17.14
CA ASN A 368 -12.87 5.25 17.72
C ASN A 368 -13.97 4.20 17.90
N CYS A 369 -15.23 4.52 17.56
CA CYS A 369 -16.36 3.58 17.68
C CYS A 369 -16.11 2.22 17.00
N GLY A 370 -15.47 2.20 15.82
CA GLY A 370 -15.12 0.96 15.11
C GLY A 370 -14.02 0.11 15.78
N ILE A 371 -13.32 0.66 16.78
CA ILE A 371 -12.41 -0.07 17.69
C ILE A 371 -13.17 -0.48 18.96
N ILE A 372 -13.98 0.42 19.51
CA ILE A 372 -14.64 0.24 20.81
C ILE A 372 -15.77 -0.80 20.73
N ALA A 373 -16.54 -0.84 19.64
CA ALA A 373 -17.60 -1.83 19.47
C ALA A 373 -17.05 -3.29 19.43
N PRO A 374 -16.05 -3.63 18.58
CA PRO A 374 -15.35 -4.92 18.69
C PRO A 374 -14.73 -5.17 20.07
N ASN A 375 -14.14 -4.16 20.72
CA ASN A 375 -13.58 -4.31 22.06
C ASN A 375 -14.65 -4.64 23.13
N ALA A 376 -15.84 -4.05 23.07
CA ALA A 376 -16.94 -4.38 23.97
C ALA A 376 -17.42 -5.84 23.79
N LEU A 377 -17.44 -6.34 22.54
CA LEU A 377 -17.73 -7.75 22.26
C LEU A 377 -16.58 -8.66 22.72
N ALA A 378 -15.32 -8.26 22.52
CA ALA A 378 -14.15 -8.98 23.03
C ALA A 378 -14.14 -9.04 24.57
N HIS A 379 -14.58 -7.99 25.25
CA HIS A 379 -14.78 -7.99 26.71
C HIS A 379 -15.89 -8.98 27.11
N ALA A 380 -17.04 -8.93 26.43
CA ALA A 380 -18.18 -9.80 26.74
C ALA A 380 -17.94 -11.31 26.49
N VAL A 381 -16.97 -11.66 25.64
CA VAL A 381 -16.64 -13.03 25.22
C VAL A 381 -15.33 -13.55 25.83
N LEU A 382 -14.28 -12.73 25.84
CA LEU A 382 -12.92 -13.10 26.26
C LEU A 382 -12.49 -12.45 27.58
N GLY A 383 -13.23 -11.45 28.09
CA GLY A 383 -12.82 -10.66 29.25
C GLY A 383 -11.63 -9.74 28.98
N ASP A 384 -11.39 -9.36 27.72
CA ASP A 384 -10.41 -8.33 27.35
C ASP A 384 -10.71 -7.00 28.07
N GLU A 385 -9.70 -6.21 28.40
CA GLU A 385 -9.89 -4.92 29.07
C GLU A 385 -10.62 -3.92 28.15
N LEU A 386 -11.58 -3.19 28.74
CA LEU A 386 -12.39 -2.20 28.03
C LEU A 386 -11.55 -0.98 27.64
N TRP A 387 -11.79 -0.50 26.42
CA TRP A 387 -11.12 0.65 25.83
C TRP A 387 -11.28 1.91 26.70
N THR A 388 -10.20 2.69 26.76
CA THR A 388 -10.14 3.97 27.49
C THR A 388 -9.53 5.06 26.60
N PRO A 389 -9.99 6.34 26.71
CA PRO A 389 -9.45 7.44 25.90
C PRO A 389 -7.92 7.61 25.99
N HIS A 390 -7.34 7.34 27.15
CA HIS A 390 -5.89 7.43 27.38
C HIS A 390 -5.07 6.51 26.45
N HIS A 391 -5.60 5.35 26.08
CA HIS A 391 -4.90 4.33 25.29
C HIS A 391 -5.40 4.25 23.84
N ALA A 392 -6.14 5.28 23.37
CA ALA A 392 -6.81 5.28 22.07
C ALA A 392 -5.89 4.87 20.89
N ARG A 393 -4.68 5.44 20.84
CA ARG A 393 -3.67 5.13 19.81
C ARG A 393 -3.10 3.71 19.97
N THR A 394 -2.83 3.27 21.20
CA THR A 394 -2.41 1.89 21.52
C THR A 394 -3.39 0.84 21.00
N TYR A 395 -4.70 1.07 21.18
CA TYR A 395 -5.73 0.16 20.63
C TYR A 395 -5.78 0.18 19.09
N ARG A 396 -5.51 1.31 18.42
CA ARG A 396 -5.38 1.38 16.95
C ARG A 396 -4.14 0.65 16.45
N TYR A 397 -2.97 0.85 17.06
CA TYR A 397 -1.77 0.06 16.76
C TYR A 397 -2.01 -1.44 16.99
N ARG A 398 -2.65 -1.83 18.10
CA ARG A 398 -3.01 -3.23 18.39
C ARG A 398 -3.96 -3.81 17.35
N ALA A 399 -5.01 -3.10 16.96
CA ALA A 399 -5.95 -3.52 15.91
C ALA A 399 -5.25 -3.74 14.56
N PHE A 400 -4.39 -2.79 14.15
CA PHE A 400 -3.57 -2.95 12.95
C PHE A 400 -2.62 -4.15 13.08
N CYS A 401 -1.89 -4.27 14.19
CA CYS A 401 -0.94 -5.36 14.42
C CYS A 401 -1.62 -6.74 14.40
N VAL A 402 -2.84 -6.87 14.92
CA VAL A 402 -3.63 -8.11 14.89
C VAL A 402 -3.94 -8.50 13.45
N ILE A 403 -4.59 -7.62 12.69
CA ILE A 403 -5.00 -7.89 11.30
C ILE A 403 -3.76 -8.11 10.42
N ALA A 404 -2.75 -7.24 10.51
CA ALA A 404 -1.49 -7.40 9.77
C ALA A 404 -0.71 -8.68 10.15
N SER A 405 -0.81 -9.17 11.40
CA SER A 405 -0.22 -10.48 11.77
C SER A 405 -0.94 -11.64 11.08
N MET A 406 -2.27 -11.59 10.92
CA MET A 406 -3.02 -12.61 10.15
C MET A 406 -2.61 -12.60 8.68
N ILE A 407 -2.46 -11.40 8.09
CA ILE A 407 -2.01 -11.22 6.70
C ILE A 407 -0.61 -11.82 6.51
N VAL A 408 0.35 -11.48 7.37
CA VAL A 408 1.72 -12.02 7.29
C VAL A 408 1.76 -13.53 7.53
N THR A 409 0.93 -14.07 8.43
CA THR A 409 0.83 -15.52 8.66
C THR A 409 0.29 -16.23 7.43
N TYR A 410 -0.84 -15.77 6.88
CA TYR A 410 -1.43 -16.32 5.66
C TYR A 410 -0.46 -16.26 4.47
N GLN A 411 0.24 -15.13 4.29
CA GLN A 411 1.27 -14.99 3.27
C GLN A 411 2.47 -15.93 3.53
N GLY A 412 2.89 -16.11 4.79
CA GLY A 412 3.94 -17.04 5.17
C GLY A 412 3.58 -18.52 4.96
N ASP A 413 2.31 -18.87 5.06
CA ASP A 413 1.78 -20.19 4.70
C ASP A 413 1.66 -20.36 3.18
N ALA A 414 1.17 -19.35 2.45
CA ALA A 414 1.11 -19.35 0.98
C ALA A 414 2.51 -19.44 0.32
N ASN A 415 3.55 -18.89 0.94
CA ASN A 415 4.95 -19.07 0.49
C ASN A 415 5.47 -20.53 0.62
N LYS A 416 4.67 -21.48 1.12
CA LYS A 416 4.99 -22.93 1.10
C LYS A 416 4.44 -23.61 -0.17
N THR A 417 3.57 -22.92 -0.92
CA THR A 417 3.05 -23.27 -2.23
C THR A 417 3.43 -22.16 -3.21
N ASP A 418 4.74 -22.06 -3.49
CA ASP A 418 5.28 -20.97 -4.32
C ASP A 418 4.90 -21.11 -5.80
N THR A 419 4.96 -19.99 -6.53
CA THR A 419 4.52 -19.81 -7.92
C THR A 419 3.06 -20.19 -8.20
N ASP A 420 2.12 -19.47 -7.57
CA ASP A 420 1.22 -18.57 -8.33
C ASP A 420 0.39 -17.68 -7.39
N MET A 421 0.83 -16.43 -7.25
CA MET A 421 -0.10 -15.32 -7.00
C MET A 421 -0.58 -14.86 -8.38
N PRO A 422 -1.83 -15.13 -8.80
CA PRO A 422 -2.34 -14.55 -10.04
C PRO A 422 -2.25 -13.03 -9.95
N PHE A 423 -1.77 -12.41 -11.01
CA PHE A 423 -1.92 -10.98 -11.19
C PHE A 423 -3.42 -10.73 -11.37
N ILE A 424 -4.09 -10.20 -10.34
CA ILE A 424 -5.51 -9.86 -10.43
C ILE A 424 -5.63 -8.80 -11.51
N ASP A 425 -6.20 -9.17 -12.66
CA ASP A 425 -6.46 -8.19 -13.71
C ASP A 425 -7.50 -7.20 -13.20
N LEU A 426 -7.19 -5.91 -13.34
CA LEU A 426 -8.02 -4.82 -12.81
C LEU A 426 -9.26 -4.55 -13.68
N ASN A 427 -9.56 -5.49 -14.58
CA ASN A 427 -10.44 -5.40 -15.72
C ASN A 427 -11.41 -6.57 -15.86
N GLU A 428 -11.31 -7.62 -15.01
CA GLU A 428 -12.31 -8.69 -15.00
C GLU A 428 -13.68 -8.15 -14.54
N PRO A 429 -14.79 -8.68 -15.11
CA PRO A 429 -16.12 -8.46 -14.54
C PRO A 429 -16.22 -9.08 -13.14
N VAL A 430 -17.26 -8.70 -12.41
CA VAL A 430 -17.79 -9.58 -11.37
C VAL A 430 -18.59 -10.69 -12.06
N ASP A 431 -17.94 -11.79 -12.44
CA ASP A 431 -18.67 -12.99 -12.86
C ASP A 431 -19.28 -13.68 -11.63
N ALA A 432 -20.55 -14.08 -11.74
CA ALA A 432 -21.44 -14.35 -10.60
C ALA A 432 -21.30 -15.79 -10.06
N GLY A 433 -20.06 -16.20 -9.77
CA GLY A 433 -19.65 -17.59 -9.55
C GLY A 433 -19.81 -18.17 -8.13
N THR A 434 -20.40 -17.47 -7.16
CA THR A 434 -20.77 -18.07 -5.86
C THR A 434 -21.96 -17.36 -5.22
N GLN A 435 -23.14 -17.98 -5.25
CA GLN A 435 -24.39 -17.36 -4.84
C GLN A 435 -24.65 -17.49 -3.33
N GLU A 436 -24.37 -16.44 -2.56
CA GLU A 436 -25.43 -15.88 -1.71
C GLU A 436 -26.13 -14.78 -2.53
N ALA A 437 -27.47 -14.80 -2.57
CA ALA A 437 -28.22 -14.08 -3.58
C ALA A 437 -28.29 -12.56 -3.28
N VAL A 438 -27.43 -11.77 -3.93
CA VAL A 438 -27.63 -10.32 -4.06
C VAL A 438 -28.78 -10.06 -5.03
N VAL A 439 -29.81 -9.36 -4.56
CA VAL A 439 -30.91 -8.85 -5.38
C VAL A 439 -30.54 -7.45 -5.84
N ASP A 440 -30.57 -7.20 -7.15
CA ASP A 440 -30.40 -5.86 -7.70
C ASP A 440 -31.44 -4.89 -7.14
N VAL A 441 -30.97 -3.95 -6.33
CA VAL A 441 -31.72 -2.78 -5.87
C VAL A 441 -30.89 -1.56 -6.22
N GLU A 442 -31.43 -0.67 -7.04
CA GLU A 442 -30.82 0.63 -7.36
C GLU A 442 -30.72 1.52 -6.10
N MET A 443 -29.68 1.31 -5.29
CA MET A 443 -29.36 2.18 -4.17
C MET A 443 -28.82 3.52 -4.68
N LYS A 444 -29.75 4.46 -4.91
CA LYS A 444 -29.44 5.87 -5.14
C LYS A 444 -28.61 6.44 -4.00
N ASP A 445 -27.62 7.25 -4.33
CA ASP A 445 -26.75 7.93 -3.37
C ASP A 445 -27.56 8.67 -2.29
N ILE A 446 -27.53 8.13 -1.07
CA ILE A 446 -27.78 8.89 0.15
C ILE A 446 -26.44 9.04 0.86
N GLY A 447 -25.53 9.76 0.20
CA GLY A 447 -24.31 10.25 0.83
C GLY A 447 -24.69 11.13 2.03
N GLN A 448 -24.39 10.66 3.23
CA GLN A 448 -24.69 11.41 4.44
C GLN A 448 -23.81 12.64 4.50
N SER A 449 -24.41 13.81 4.27
CA SER A 449 -23.70 15.07 4.37
C SER A 449 -23.24 15.30 5.81
N VAL A 450 -21.97 15.68 5.95
CA VAL A 450 -21.52 16.47 7.10
C VAL A 450 -22.49 17.65 7.24
N LEU A 451 -22.98 17.94 8.45
CA LEU A 451 -24.03 18.93 8.71
C LEU A 451 -23.52 20.39 8.61
N THR A 452 -22.97 20.74 7.45
CA THR A 452 -22.59 22.09 7.06
C THR A 452 -23.46 22.54 5.88
N PHE A 453 -24.25 23.59 6.09
CA PHE A 453 -25.00 24.26 5.03
C PHE A 453 -24.04 25.04 4.12
N GLU A 454 -24.08 24.78 2.82
CA GLU A 454 -23.41 25.60 1.82
C GLU A 454 -24.25 26.85 1.49
N GLU A 455 -23.58 27.92 1.04
CA GLU A 455 -24.23 29.22 0.79
C GLU A 455 -25.36 29.16 -0.26
N THR A 456 -25.38 28.15 -1.13
CA THR A 456 -26.43 27.95 -2.15
C THR A 456 -27.80 27.61 -1.58
N ASP A 457 -27.86 26.87 -0.48
CA ASP A 457 -29.12 26.26 -0.01
C ASP A 457 -29.92 27.20 0.92
N LEU A 458 -29.27 28.25 1.43
CA LEU A 458 -29.86 29.27 2.29
C LEU A 458 -31.10 29.96 1.71
N THR A 459 -31.16 30.16 0.39
CA THR A 459 -32.33 30.79 -0.24
C THR A 459 -33.56 29.88 -0.25
N ALA A 460 -33.36 28.55 -0.28
CA ALA A 460 -34.45 27.60 -0.13
C ALA A 460 -34.88 27.48 1.34
N LEU A 461 -33.92 27.50 2.28
CA LEU A 461 -34.16 27.45 3.72
C LEU A 461 -35.00 28.64 4.23
N VAL A 462 -34.68 29.88 3.82
CA VAL A 462 -35.47 31.05 4.23
C VAL A 462 -36.91 30.92 3.76
N ARG A 463 -37.12 30.50 2.50
CA ARG A 463 -38.46 30.34 1.91
C ARG A 463 -39.28 29.22 2.57
N SER A 464 -38.66 28.11 2.96
CA SER A 464 -39.38 27.00 3.60
C SER A 464 -39.81 27.34 5.03
N LEU A 465 -38.99 28.09 5.78
CA LEU A 465 -39.32 28.52 7.14
C LEU A 465 -40.34 29.68 7.18
N GLU A 466 -40.37 30.55 6.17
CA GLU A 466 -41.41 31.58 6.00
C GLU A 466 -42.76 31.00 5.53
N GLY A 467 -42.79 29.79 4.95
CA GLY A 467 -44.00 29.19 4.38
C GLY A 467 -44.92 28.44 5.35
N GLU A 468 -44.48 28.13 6.57
CA GLU A 468 -45.26 27.27 7.48
C GLU A 468 -46.46 27.96 8.14
N ASP A 469 -46.43 29.30 8.31
CA ASP A 469 -47.54 30.06 8.92
C ASP A 469 -48.80 30.15 8.01
N ALA A 470 -48.78 29.58 6.79
CA ALA A 470 -49.87 29.65 5.81
C ALA A 470 -50.69 28.34 5.63
N ALA A 471 -50.22 27.19 6.14
CA ALA A 471 -50.77 25.87 5.79
C ALA A 471 -51.75 25.27 6.82
N ALA A 472 -52.22 26.07 7.80
CA ALA A 472 -52.96 25.58 8.97
C ALA A 472 -54.48 25.36 8.77
N ASN A 473 -55.02 25.52 7.56
CA ASN A 473 -56.46 25.34 7.27
C ASN A 473 -56.72 24.23 6.25
N ALA A 474 -57.60 23.29 6.61
CA ALA A 474 -58.03 22.11 5.86
C ALA A 474 -59.22 22.45 4.90
N PRO A 475 -59.90 21.52 4.16
CA PRO A 475 -59.94 20.04 4.29
C PRO A 475 -59.77 19.23 2.98
N GLY A 476 -59.75 17.89 3.12
CA GLY A 476 -60.09 16.93 2.04
C GLY A 476 -61.54 16.44 2.20
N PRO A 477 -61.89 15.15 2.00
CA PRO A 477 -61.25 14.11 1.18
C PRO A 477 -62.27 13.32 0.31
N SER A 478 -61.83 12.53 -0.68
CA SER A 478 -62.61 11.36 -1.18
C SER A 478 -61.79 10.45 -2.10
N ALA A 479 -62.16 9.17 -2.19
CA ALA A 479 -61.50 8.16 -3.03
C ALA A 479 -62.41 7.59 -4.15
N PRO A 480 -62.55 6.27 -4.43
CA PRO A 480 -62.21 5.77 -5.77
C PRO A 480 -63.34 5.02 -6.51
N ARG A 481 -63.20 4.75 -7.83
CA ARG A 481 -63.60 3.46 -8.47
C ARG A 481 -63.35 3.29 -9.99
N LYS A 482 -62.77 2.13 -10.32
CA LYS A 482 -63.22 1.09 -11.29
C LYS A 482 -64.09 1.45 -12.52
N ARG A 483 -63.70 0.80 -13.64
CA ARG A 483 -64.48 -0.04 -14.61
C ARG A 483 -65.01 0.55 -15.95
N ARG A 484 -64.61 -0.19 -17.01
CA ARG A 484 -65.36 -0.65 -18.21
C ARG A 484 -65.70 0.31 -19.38
N ARG A 485 -65.24 -0.15 -20.57
CA ARG A 485 -65.92 -0.21 -21.88
C ARG A 485 -66.79 0.99 -22.35
N GLY A 486 -66.35 1.61 -23.45
CA GLY A 486 -66.89 1.21 -24.77
C GLY A 486 -67.35 2.33 -25.72
N SER A 487 -67.42 1.94 -27.01
CA SER A 487 -68.09 2.56 -28.17
C SER A 487 -67.64 3.93 -28.70
N THR A 488 -67.34 3.93 -30.02
CA THR A 488 -67.67 4.95 -31.06
C THR A 488 -67.09 6.37 -30.99
N SER A 489 -66.67 7.00 -32.10
CA SER A 489 -66.39 6.52 -33.47
C SER A 489 -65.73 7.62 -34.33
N ASP A 490 -65.43 7.28 -35.60
CA ASP A 490 -65.47 8.15 -36.80
C ASP A 490 -64.27 9.05 -37.19
N HIS A 491 -63.61 8.60 -38.26
CA HIS A 491 -63.09 9.33 -39.44
C HIS A 491 -62.02 10.44 -39.28
N GLU A 492 -61.15 10.78 -40.25
CA GLU A 492 -60.57 10.25 -41.52
C GLU A 492 -59.47 11.29 -41.93
N ALA A 493 -58.50 11.12 -42.83
CA ALA A 493 -57.78 9.99 -43.45
C ALA A 493 -56.52 10.58 -44.16
N GLU A 494 -55.65 9.73 -44.70
CA GLU A 494 -54.90 9.86 -45.98
C GLU A 494 -54.21 11.19 -46.44
N ASP A 495 -53.07 11.21 -47.16
CA ASP A 495 -51.97 10.23 -47.32
C ASP A 495 -50.73 10.88 -48.00
N VAL A 496 -49.59 10.15 -48.08
CA VAL A 496 -48.69 9.89 -49.25
C VAL A 496 -48.48 10.99 -50.37
N PRO A 497 -47.28 11.10 -51.03
CA PRO A 497 -45.93 10.59 -50.67
C PRO A 497 -44.67 11.37 -51.22
N ALA A 498 -43.49 10.79 -50.94
CA ALA A 498 -42.36 10.52 -51.86
C ALA A 498 -41.52 11.61 -52.60
N GLU A 499 -40.21 11.55 -52.27
CA GLU A 499 -39.09 11.23 -53.19
C GLU A 499 -38.13 12.27 -53.83
N LYS A 500 -36.84 11.85 -53.78
CA LYS A 500 -35.76 11.95 -54.78
C LYS A 500 -35.05 13.29 -55.08
N ARG A 501 -33.85 13.34 -54.47
CA ARG A 501 -32.52 13.38 -55.15
C ARG A 501 -31.95 14.70 -55.71
N THR A 502 -30.82 15.06 -55.10
CA THR A 502 -29.47 15.27 -55.69
C THR A 502 -28.91 16.64 -56.08
N LYS A 503 -27.72 16.89 -55.49
CA LYS A 503 -26.46 17.38 -56.10
C LYS A 503 -26.20 18.89 -56.28
N ARG A 504 -25.39 19.40 -55.33
CA ARG A 504 -23.95 19.73 -55.52
C ARG A 504 -23.58 20.84 -56.54
N ALA A 505 -23.18 22.01 -56.03
CA ALA A 505 -21.88 22.63 -56.36
C ALA A 505 -21.45 23.73 -55.35
N GLN A 506 -20.14 23.88 -55.18
CA GLN A 506 -19.41 25.03 -54.62
C GLN A 506 -19.13 26.06 -55.76
N PRO A 507 -18.78 27.36 -55.54
CA PRO A 507 -17.60 27.78 -54.76
C PRO A 507 -17.65 29.15 -54.03
N ALA A 508 -16.51 29.53 -53.45
CA ALA A 508 -16.13 30.84 -52.86
C ALA A 508 -14.80 31.31 -53.52
N PRO A 509 -14.06 32.34 -53.05
CA PRO A 509 -14.37 33.56 -52.26
C PRO A 509 -14.19 34.83 -53.16
N PRO A 510 -13.84 36.08 -52.69
CA PRO A 510 -12.45 36.40 -52.27
C PRO A 510 -12.18 37.58 -51.28
N THR A 511 -11.12 37.43 -50.47
CA THR A 511 -10.05 38.41 -50.07
C THR A 511 -10.29 39.87 -49.57
N SER A 512 -9.57 40.19 -48.46
CA SER A 512 -8.90 41.49 -48.13
C SER A 512 -9.77 42.66 -47.59
N SER A 513 -9.26 43.70 -46.90
CA SER A 513 -7.87 44.04 -46.47
C SER A 513 -7.81 44.89 -45.16
N GLU A 514 -6.61 44.89 -44.54
CA GLU A 514 -5.98 45.93 -43.70
C GLU A 514 -6.73 46.75 -42.60
N SER A 515 -6.42 46.39 -41.35
CA SER A 515 -5.82 47.24 -40.29
C SER A 515 -6.49 48.55 -39.79
N ARG A 516 -6.66 48.66 -38.45
CA ARG A 516 -6.07 49.75 -37.63
C ARG A 516 -6.15 49.49 -36.13
N ARG A 517 -5.16 50.00 -35.37
CA ARG A 517 -5.18 50.11 -33.90
C ARG A 517 -5.73 51.48 -33.47
N LYS A 518 -6.59 51.53 -32.44
CA LYS A 518 -6.39 52.37 -31.24
C LYS A 518 -7.44 52.10 -30.15
N ASN A 519 -7.09 52.49 -28.92
CA ASN A 519 -7.83 52.22 -27.67
C ASN A 519 -8.78 53.38 -27.27
N VAL A 520 -9.46 53.17 -26.13
CA VAL A 520 -10.03 54.17 -25.19
C VAL A 520 -11.47 54.65 -25.47
N SER A 521 -12.47 54.21 -24.68
CA SER A 521 -12.99 54.98 -23.54
C SER A 521 -14.30 54.41 -22.92
N THR A 522 -14.42 54.55 -21.59
CA THR A 522 -15.65 54.74 -20.77
C THR A 522 -17.04 54.41 -21.36
N LYS A 523 -17.79 53.46 -20.77
CA LYS A 523 -18.70 53.70 -19.61
C LYS A 523 -19.60 54.95 -19.75
N THR A 524 -20.93 54.80 -19.82
CA THR A 524 -21.87 55.03 -18.68
C THR A 524 -23.38 55.13 -19.06
N LYS A 525 -24.24 54.51 -18.21
CA LYS A 525 -25.57 55.02 -17.72
C LYS A 525 -26.77 55.14 -18.73
N PRO A 526 -28.03 55.40 -18.26
CA PRO A 526 -28.74 54.81 -17.10
C PRO A 526 -30.27 54.57 -17.27
N LYS A 527 -30.89 53.88 -16.28
CA LYS A 527 -32.29 54.06 -15.75
C LYS A 527 -33.53 54.01 -16.69
N THR A 528 -34.39 52.99 -16.45
CA THR A 528 -35.89 53.04 -16.40
C THR A 528 -36.68 53.41 -17.69
N LYS A 529 -37.95 53.01 -17.94
CA LYS A 529 -39.09 52.68 -17.06
C LYS A 529 -40.26 52.04 -17.88
N ARG A 530 -41.09 51.15 -17.29
CA ARG A 530 -42.47 50.71 -17.73
C ARG A 530 -42.60 49.97 -19.10
N SER A 531 -43.64 49.17 -19.41
CA SER A 531 -44.73 48.52 -18.61
C SER A 531 -45.54 47.49 -19.44
N GLU A 532 -45.93 46.36 -18.82
CA GLU A 532 -47.13 45.50 -19.10
C GLU A 532 -47.27 44.83 -20.50
N PRO A 533 -48.13 43.78 -20.68
CA PRO A 533 -48.68 42.74 -19.77
C PRO A 533 -48.15 41.33 -20.21
N SER A 534 -48.78 40.13 -20.21
CA SER A 534 -50.06 39.53 -19.72
C SER A 534 -49.94 37.98 -19.53
N THR A 535 -50.97 37.35 -18.92
CA THR A 535 -51.47 35.95 -19.13
C THR A 535 -50.54 34.72 -19.21
N SER A 536 -50.76 33.74 -18.32
CA SER A 536 -50.08 32.42 -18.23
C SER A 536 -51.06 31.24 -18.00
N PRO A 537 -50.83 30.03 -18.56
CA PRO A 537 -51.51 28.78 -18.16
C PRO A 537 -50.74 27.93 -17.12
N ILE A 538 -51.35 26.84 -16.63
CA ILE A 538 -51.00 26.03 -15.43
C ILE A 538 -51.30 24.54 -15.74
N SER A 539 -50.62 23.48 -15.26
CA SER A 539 -49.47 23.37 -14.31
C SER A 539 -48.22 22.72 -14.98
N GLU A 540 -47.53 21.62 -14.59
CA GLU A 540 -47.65 20.55 -13.57
C GLU A 540 -46.47 20.52 -12.56
N ARG A 541 -46.52 19.63 -11.56
CA ARG A 541 -45.61 19.59 -10.40
C ARG A 541 -44.51 18.52 -10.52
N SER A 542 -43.26 18.91 -10.32
CA SER A 542 -42.17 17.99 -9.95
C SER A 542 -42.15 17.68 -8.44
N PRO A 543 -41.46 16.61 -7.97
CA PRO A 543 -41.58 16.13 -6.60
C PRO A 543 -41.07 17.09 -5.52
N LEU A 544 -41.67 16.99 -4.32
CA LEU A 544 -41.20 17.66 -3.11
C LEU A 544 -39.80 17.15 -2.72
N THR A 545 -38.83 18.05 -2.61
CA THR A 545 -37.53 17.74 -2.00
C THR A 545 -37.67 17.51 -0.48
N PRO A 546 -36.84 16.63 0.11
CA PRO A 546 -36.88 16.39 1.55
C PRO A 546 -36.49 17.66 2.35
N ARG A 547 -37.08 17.82 3.54
CA ARG A 547 -36.79 18.93 4.45
C ARG A 547 -35.33 18.85 4.96
N PRO A 548 -34.58 19.96 5.03
CA PRO A 548 -33.21 19.95 5.52
C PRO A 548 -33.13 19.69 7.04
N ASN A 549 -32.15 18.88 7.45
CA ASN A 549 -32.02 18.37 8.81
C ASN A 549 -31.28 19.33 9.76
N ILE A 550 -31.87 20.50 10.03
CA ILE A 550 -31.34 21.49 10.97
C ILE A 550 -31.88 21.22 12.39
N PRO A 551 -31.08 21.29 13.48
CA PRO A 551 -31.56 21.13 14.84
C PRO A 551 -32.69 22.10 15.20
N TYR A 552 -33.76 21.60 15.83
CA TYR A 552 -35.00 22.35 16.09
C TYR A 552 -34.80 23.69 16.81
N HIS A 553 -33.85 23.78 17.75
CA HIS A 553 -33.55 25.03 18.46
C HIS A 553 -32.95 26.10 17.53
N VAL A 554 -32.12 25.71 16.55
CA VAL A 554 -31.57 26.61 15.53
C VAL A 554 -32.68 27.06 14.57
N GLN A 555 -33.62 26.17 14.22
CA GLN A 555 -34.79 26.55 13.41
C GLN A 555 -35.65 27.63 14.11
N GLN A 556 -35.84 27.51 15.44
CA GLN A 556 -36.58 28.53 16.21
C GLN A 556 -35.77 29.85 16.33
N GLU A 557 -34.47 29.80 16.62
CA GLU A 557 -33.64 31.03 16.64
C GLU A 557 -33.66 31.76 15.28
N ILE A 558 -33.70 31.02 14.16
CA ILE A 558 -33.90 31.59 12.82
C ILE A 558 -35.30 32.22 12.68
N LYS A 559 -36.38 31.52 13.04
CA LYS A 559 -37.75 32.03 12.93
C LYS A 559 -37.96 33.30 13.75
N ASP A 560 -37.49 33.34 14.99
CA ASP A 560 -37.63 34.52 15.86
C ASP A 560 -36.76 35.69 15.39
N SER A 561 -35.56 35.42 14.86
CA SER A 561 -34.68 36.44 14.27
C SER A 561 -35.24 37.04 12.96
N LEU A 562 -36.04 36.29 12.22
CA LEU A 562 -36.75 36.75 11.02
C LEU A 562 -38.05 37.51 11.35
N ARG A 563 -38.82 37.08 12.37
CA ARG A 563 -40.03 37.76 12.85
C ARG A 563 -39.75 39.20 13.32
N ASN A 564 -38.55 39.49 13.81
CA ASN A 564 -38.11 40.82 14.26
C ASN A 564 -37.73 41.78 13.10
N GLY A 565 -38.64 41.97 12.13
CA GLY A 565 -38.78 43.17 11.30
C GLY A 565 -37.58 43.65 10.46
N VAL A 566 -37.05 42.81 9.56
CA VAL A 566 -35.91 43.18 8.69
C VAL A 566 -36.36 43.55 7.27
N PRO A 567 -36.08 44.77 6.77
CA PRO A 567 -36.65 45.29 5.51
C PRO A 567 -35.89 44.94 4.22
N SER A 568 -34.88 44.06 4.24
CA SER A 568 -34.24 43.58 3.00
C SER A 568 -33.76 42.13 3.08
N ASP A 569 -33.90 41.39 1.97
CA ASP A 569 -33.55 39.97 1.89
C ASP A 569 -32.06 39.72 2.12
N SER A 570 -31.20 40.65 1.70
CA SER A 570 -29.76 40.63 2.02
C SER A 570 -29.48 40.67 3.53
N ALA A 571 -30.26 41.45 4.29
CA ALA A 571 -30.10 41.55 5.74
C ALA A 571 -30.76 40.38 6.49
N LYS A 572 -31.82 39.77 5.92
CA LYS A 572 -32.32 38.45 6.36
C LYS A 572 -31.23 37.38 6.17
N HIS A 573 -30.64 37.30 4.99
CA HIS A 573 -29.57 36.35 4.64
C HIS A 573 -28.36 36.51 5.58
N ASP A 574 -27.87 37.73 5.79
CA ASP A 574 -26.77 37.99 6.73
C ASP A 574 -27.11 37.61 8.19
N ARG A 575 -28.37 37.66 8.63
CA ARG A 575 -28.79 37.16 9.95
C ARG A 575 -28.79 35.63 10.01
N VAL A 576 -29.41 34.95 9.04
CA VAL A 576 -29.49 33.47 9.03
C VAL A 576 -28.10 32.84 8.91
N VAL A 577 -27.24 33.37 8.04
CA VAL A 577 -25.82 32.98 8.00
C VAL A 577 -25.12 33.24 9.35
N GLY A 578 -25.44 34.34 10.04
CA GLY A 578 -24.91 34.61 11.38
C GLY A 578 -25.28 33.55 12.41
N ILE A 579 -26.52 33.05 12.38
CA ILE A 579 -27.00 31.99 13.29
C ILE A 579 -26.39 30.63 12.92
N LEU A 580 -26.27 30.30 11.63
CA LEU A 580 -25.63 29.07 11.18
C LEU A 580 -24.12 29.04 11.53
N ILE A 581 -23.40 30.16 11.37
CA ILE A 581 -22.00 30.30 11.83
C ILE A 581 -21.91 30.14 13.36
N LYS A 582 -22.78 30.81 14.13
CA LYS A 582 -22.86 30.68 15.60
C LYS A 582 -23.10 29.23 16.05
N SER A 583 -23.84 28.46 15.27
CA SER A 583 -24.17 27.06 15.54
C SER A 583 -23.14 26.04 14.99
N GLY A 584 -22.08 26.50 14.31
CA GLY A 584 -21.10 25.64 13.64
C GLY A 584 -21.60 24.95 12.37
N LEU A 585 -22.78 25.32 11.84
CA LEU A 585 -23.49 24.65 10.75
C LEU A 585 -23.31 25.34 9.38
N PHE A 586 -22.34 26.24 9.21
CA PHE A 586 -22.17 27.03 7.98
C PHE A 586 -20.81 26.77 7.31
N ARG A 587 -20.82 26.50 5.99
CA ARG A 587 -19.61 26.46 5.16
C ARG A 587 -19.69 27.50 4.03
N GLY A 588 -18.67 28.35 3.96
CA GLY A 588 -18.56 29.41 2.97
C GLY A 588 -18.12 28.93 1.58
N ASN A 589 -18.52 29.66 0.54
CA ASN A 589 -18.11 29.44 -0.83
C ASN A 589 -16.62 29.80 -1.06
N GLU A 590 -15.81 28.81 -1.39
CA GLU A 590 -14.35 28.94 -1.56
C GLU A 590 -13.95 29.95 -2.64
N LYS A 591 -14.64 29.94 -3.80
CA LYS A 591 -14.34 30.89 -4.90
C LYS A 591 -14.58 32.35 -4.50
N ARG A 592 -15.50 32.60 -3.55
CA ARG A 592 -15.73 33.93 -2.94
C ARG A 592 -14.75 34.22 -1.80
N LEU A 593 -14.34 33.21 -1.02
CA LEU A 593 -13.29 33.34 -0.01
C LEU A 593 -11.94 33.71 -0.65
N ASP A 594 -11.57 33.11 -1.77
CA ASP A 594 -10.35 33.47 -2.51
C ASP A 594 -10.43 34.81 -3.25
N LYS A 595 -11.64 35.30 -3.52
CA LYS A 595 -11.84 36.69 -3.97
C LYS A 595 -11.58 37.66 -2.80
N LEU A 596 -12.12 37.38 -1.62
CA LEU A 596 -11.83 38.13 -0.39
C LEU A 596 -10.33 38.09 -0.04
N ARG A 597 -9.68 36.92 -0.12
CA ARG A 597 -8.23 36.73 0.10
C ARG A 597 -7.41 37.63 -0.81
N ARG A 598 -7.71 37.64 -2.12
CA ARG A 598 -7.04 38.51 -3.10
C ARG A 598 -7.32 40.00 -2.88
N GLU A 599 -8.54 40.39 -2.49
CA GLU A 599 -8.86 41.78 -2.16
C GLU A 599 -8.12 42.27 -0.90
N CYS A 600 -7.96 41.41 0.11
CA CYS A 600 -7.16 41.70 1.30
C CYS A 600 -5.66 41.78 0.97
N MET A 601 -5.11 40.82 0.22
CA MET A 601 -3.69 40.83 -0.20
C MET A 601 -3.35 42.02 -1.12
N ALA A 602 -4.26 42.40 -2.03
CA ALA A 602 -4.09 43.57 -2.89
C ALA A 602 -4.06 44.90 -2.11
N SER A 603 -4.49 44.92 -0.85
CA SER A 603 -4.34 46.07 0.06
C SER A 603 -3.02 46.08 0.86
N GLY A 604 -2.22 45.02 0.73
CA GLY A 604 -0.87 44.94 1.30
C GLY A 604 -0.74 44.04 2.55
N ASP A 605 -1.77 43.30 2.96
CA ASP A 605 -1.59 42.24 3.96
C ASP A 605 -0.91 41.02 3.28
N PRO A 606 0.30 40.61 3.71
CA PRO A 606 1.03 39.51 3.07
C PRO A 606 0.42 38.13 3.32
N ASN A 607 -0.41 37.94 4.36
CA ASN A 607 -1.07 36.67 4.65
C ASN A 607 -2.32 36.87 5.52
N PRO A 608 -3.45 37.35 4.95
CA PRO A 608 -4.70 37.53 5.68
C PRO A 608 -5.32 36.17 6.01
N GLY A 609 -5.36 35.83 7.30
CA GLY A 609 -5.96 34.58 7.78
C GLY A 609 -7.47 34.59 7.57
N LEU A 610 -8.00 33.53 6.96
CA LEU A 610 -9.40 33.43 6.53
C LEU A 610 -9.94 32.05 6.88
N ASP A 611 -11.07 32.03 7.57
CA ASP A 611 -11.82 30.83 7.89
C ASP A 611 -12.98 30.66 6.89
N ILE A 612 -13.09 29.46 6.31
CA ILE A 612 -14.18 29.08 5.41
C ILE A 612 -15.51 28.91 6.16
N ASN A 613 -15.47 28.52 7.43
CA ASN A 613 -16.65 28.34 8.27
C ASN A 613 -17.10 29.65 8.92
N ASN A 614 -16.25 30.69 8.90
CA ASN A 614 -16.56 32.03 9.38
C ASN A 614 -16.05 33.16 8.44
N PRO A 615 -16.59 33.28 7.21
CA PRO A 615 -16.20 34.30 6.24
C PRO A 615 -16.71 35.73 6.58
N LYS A 616 -17.15 35.94 7.83
CA LYS A 616 -17.32 37.26 8.44
C LYS A 616 -16.06 37.73 9.18
N GLN A 617 -15.04 36.89 9.35
CA GLN A 617 -13.85 37.20 10.15
C GLN A 617 -12.57 37.10 9.31
N VAL A 618 -11.70 38.10 9.40
CA VAL A 618 -10.38 38.12 8.72
C VAL A 618 -9.29 38.43 9.74
N ILE A 619 -8.34 37.52 9.93
CA ILE A 619 -7.19 37.71 10.83
C ILE A 619 -6.16 38.56 10.10
N CYS A 620 -5.90 39.76 10.63
CA CYS A 620 -4.92 40.68 10.05
C CYS A 620 -3.49 40.30 10.47
N SER A 621 -2.61 39.96 9.53
CA SER A 621 -1.26 39.44 9.85
C SER A 621 -0.40 40.45 10.62
N ARG A 622 -0.62 41.76 10.37
CA ARG A 622 0.12 42.88 10.98
C ARG A 622 -0.17 43.07 12.48
N CYS A 623 -1.35 42.68 12.96
CA CYS A 623 -1.71 42.86 14.38
C CYS A 623 -2.24 41.60 15.07
N GLN A 624 -2.43 40.50 14.34
CA GLN A 624 -2.99 39.21 14.79
C GLN A 624 -4.37 39.31 15.45
N LYS A 625 -5.08 40.43 15.24
CA LYS A 625 -6.47 40.60 15.69
C LYS A 625 -7.43 40.23 14.56
N PRO A 626 -8.50 39.47 14.86
CA PRO A 626 -9.55 39.24 13.89
C PRO A 626 -10.38 40.51 13.66
N VAL A 627 -10.57 40.88 12.40
CA VAL A 627 -11.43 41.97 11.96
C VAL A 627 -12.78 41.37 11.54
N GLN A 628 -13.84 41.76 12.24
CA GLN A 628 -15.21 41.40 11.86
C GLN A 628 -15.69 42.27 10.70
N LEU A 629 -16.01 41.63 9.58
CA LEU A 629 -16.59 42.24 8.37
C LEU A 629 -18.01 42.75 8.64
N LYS A 630 -18.62 43.41 7.64
CA LYS A 630 -19.99 43.93 7.78
C LYS A 630 -21.03 42.96 7.21
N ALA A 631 -20.76 42.45 6.02
CA ALA A 631 -21.41 41.31 5.40
C ALA A 631 -20.34 40.24 5.07
N ILE A 632 -20.77 39.00 4.83
CA ILE A 632 -19.88 37.94 4.32
C ILE A 632 -19.16 38.38 3.03
N TYR A 633 -17.86 38.11 2.94
CA TYR A 633 -16.98 38.48 1.83
C TYR A 633 -16.82 40.01 1.54
N GLU A 634 -17.36 40.91 2.38
CA GLU A 634 -17.16 42.37 2.18
C GLU A 634 -15.84 42.84 2.81
N ALA A 635 -14.75 42.83 2.04
CA ALA A 635 -13.41 43.28 2.45
C ALA A 635 -13.36 44.69 3.09
N LYS A 636 -14.37 45.53 2.85
CA LYS A 636 -14.41 46.96 3.22
C LYS A 636 -14.05 47.27 4.67
N ARG A 637 -14.49 46.46 5.66
CA ARG A 637 -14.12 46.68 7.08
C ARG A 637 -12.67 46.29 7.38
N PHE A 638 -12.14 45.27 6.71
CA PHE A 638 -10.72 44.91 6.77
C PHE A 638 -9.85 46.00 6.13
N LEU A 639 -10.25 46.47 4.94
CA LEU A 639 -9.62 47.60 4.25
C LEU A 639 -9.63 48.87 5.12
N ASP A 640 -10.73 49.16 5.81
CA ASP A 640 -10.82 50.27 6.76
C ASP A 640 -9.88 50.07 7.96
N HIS A 641 -9.84 48.88 8.56
CA HIS A 641 -8.93 48.55 9.67
C HIS A 641 -7.45 48.74 9.27
N TRP A 642 -7.08 48.23 8.09
CA TRP A 642 -5.72 48.25 7.55
C TRP A 642 -5.27 49.66 7.17
N ASN A 643 -6.11 50.41 6.44
CA ASN A 643 -5.75 51.71 5.87
C ASN A 643 -5.99 52.91 6.81
N LYS A 644 -6.95 52.85 7.74
CA LYS A 644 -7.27 53.97 8.65
C LYS A 644 -6.49 53.94 9.97
N GLY A 645 -5.42 53.16 10.07
CA GLY A 645 -4.52 53.15 11.24
C GLY A 645 -5.09 52.50 12.50
N ALA A 646 -6.23 51.81 12.43
CA ALA A 646 -6.76 51.02 13.54
C ALA A 646 -5.89 49.77 13.83
N CYS A 647 -5.16 49.31 12.81
CA CYS A 647 -4.17 48.24 12.88
C CYS A 647 -2.89 48.68 13.65
N LYS A 648 -2.98 48.79 14.97
CA LYS A 648 -1.81 48.95 15.86
C LYS A 648 -1.22 47.59 16.21
N LYS A 649 0.11 47.47 16.22
CA LYS A 649 0.83 46.25 16.65
C LYS A 649 0.40 45.83 18.07
N ALA A 650 0.36 44.53 18.32
CA ALA A 650 0.21 44.00 19.68
C ALA A 650 1.45 44.33 20.53
N PRO A 651 1.29 44.66 21.84
CA PRO A 651 2.39 44.66 22.79
C PRO A 651 2.90 43.23 23.07
N VAL A 652 4.14 43.10 23.48
CA VAL A 652 4.65 41.87 24.13
C VAL A 652 4.03 41.78 25.53
N PRO A 653 3.63 40.60 26.04
CA PRO A 653 3.15 40.47 27.41
C PRO A 653 4.27 40.78 28.41
N ALA A 654 4.06 41.78 29.25
CA ALA A 654 4.78 42.00 30.50
C ALA A 654 3.79 41.76 31.67
N ALA A 655 4.33 41.49 32.86
CA ALA A 655 3.53 41.13 34.03
C ALA A 655 2.55 42.25 34.47
N ALA A 656 1.48 41.86 35.17
CA ALA A 656 0.39 42.76 35.54
C ALA A 656 0.80 43.82 36.58
N GLY A 657 0.29 45.05 36.45
CA GLY A 657 0.34 46.05 37.53
C GLY A 657 0.19 47.52 37.11
N SER A 658 -1.00 48.10 37.37
CA SER A 658 -1.28 49.55 37.45
C SER A 658 -1.22 50.42 36.16
N LEU A 659 -1.82 51.61 36.26
CA LEU A 659 -2.07 52.62 35.20
C LEU A 659 -2.02 54.05 35.81
N SER A 660 -2.30 55.08 34.99
CA SER A 660 -2.30 56.54 35.28
C SER A 660 -0.97 57.23 34.88
N ILE A 661 -0.89 58.51 34.44
CA ILE A 661 -1.80 59.65 34.72
C ILE A 661 -2.09 60.61 33.54
N THR A 662 -1.62 60.35 32.32
CA THR A 662 -1.80 61.26 31.16
C THR A 662 -3.20 61.23 30.52
N SER A 663 -4.22 60.84 31.28
CA SER A 663 -5.62 61.14 31.02
C SER A 663 -5.97 62.59 31.40
N PHE A 664 -5.43 63.60 30.70
CA PHE A 664 -5.90 65.00 30.83
C PHE A 664 -5.57 65.86 29.58
N PHE A 665 -6.60 66.12 28.77
CA PHE A 665 -6.66 67.10 27.66
C PHE A 665 -5.70 66.86 26.45
N GLY A 666 -6.03 67.27 25.22
CA GLY A 666 -7.24 67.90 24.70
C GLY A 666 -7.24 67.95 23.17
N ALA A 667 -8.37 68.32 22.55
CA ALA A 667 -8.49 68.56 21.11
C ALA A 667 -8.03 70.02 20.76
N ALA A 668 -8.01 70.54 19.53
CA ALA A 668 -8.69 70.17 18.27
C ALA A 668 -8.04 70.89 17.04
N LEU A 669 -8.65 70.72 15.84
CA LEU A 669 -8.49 71.55 14.61
C LEU A 669 -7.18 71.34 13.80
N LYS A 670 -7.11 71.48 12.47
CA LYS A 670 -8.13 71.46 11.38
C LYS A 670 -7.48 71.13 10.01
N THR A 671 -8.34 70.92 9.01
CA THR A 671 -8.17 70.94 7.53
C THR A 671 -7.27 72.06 6.95
N PRO A 672 -6.81 72.02 5.67
CA PRO A 672 -7.31 71.20 4.55
C PRO A 672 -6.24 70.47 3.70
N ALA A 673 -6.68 69.80 2.63
CA ALA A 673 -5.81 69.25 1.59
C ALA A 673 -5.71 70.18 0.37
N SER A 674 -4.56 70.16 -0.32
CA SER A 674 -4.55 70.12 -1.79
C SER A 674 -3.24 69.53 -2.32
N THR A 675 -3.26 69.09 -3.58
CA THR A 675 -2.16 68.45 -4.32
C THR A 675 -0.96 69.38 -4.57
N LEU A 676 0.25 68.82 -4.63
CA LEU A 676 1.23 69.12 -5.69
C LEU A 676 2.25 67.97 -5.88
N VAL A 677 2.46 67.62 -7.15
CA VAL A 677 3.51 66.79 -7.79
C VAL A 677 4.50 66.02 -6.89
N VAL A 678 4.44 64.67 -6.92
CA VAL A 678 5.58 63.80 -6.59
C VAL A 678 6.44 63.59 -7.84
N HIS A 679 7.52 64.36 -7.98
CA HIS A 679 8.65 63.93 -8.78
C HIS A 679 9.28 62.68 -8.13
N LYS A 680 9.89 61.79 -8.93
CA LYS A 680 10.76 60.74 -8.38
C LYS A 680 11.87 61.42 -7.57
N PRO A 681 12.01 61.16 -6.25
CA PRO A 681 13.12 61.72 -5.49
C PRO A 681 14.44 61.14 -6.02
N LYS A 682 15.42 62.01 -6.27
CA LYS A 682 16.79 61.54 -6.50
C LYS A 682 17.28 60.83 -5.23
N PRO A 683 18.05 59.72 -5.35
CA PRO A 683 18.71 59.15 -4.19
C PRO A 683 19.61 60.21 -3.56
N THR A 684 19.34 60.54 -2.30
CA THR A 684 20.12 61.55 -1.57
C THR A 684 21.09 60.80 -0.67
N SER A 685 22.35 60.74 -1.07
CA SER A 685 23.45 60.23 -0.25
C SER A 685 23.72 61.16 0.91
N PHE A 686 23.88 60.61 2.11
CA PHE A 686 24.40 61.35 3.26
C PHE A 686 25.51 60.55 3.95
N GLU A 687 26.58 61.26 4.34
CA GLU A 687 27.67 60.70 5.13
C GLU A 687 27.23 60.53 6.59
N LYS A 688 27.40 59.33 7.14
CA LYS A 688 27.36 59.08 8.58
C LYS A 688 28.68 58.43 8.99
N LEU A 689 29.13 58.68 10.22
CA LEU A 689 30.32 58.01 10.75
C LEU A 689 30.05 56.50 10.89
N CYS A 690 31.10 55.68 10.69
CA CYS A 690 31.00 54.23 10.74
C CYS A 690 30.60 53.75 12.15
N PRO A 691 29.63 52.82 12.30
CA PRO A 691 29.17 52.33 13.60
C PRO A 691 30.21 51.56 14.44
N GLY A 692 31.38 51.24 13.87
CA GLY A 692 32.47 50.54 14.57
C GLY A 692 32.20 49.07 14.84
N LEU A 693 33.25 48.35 15.22
CA LEU A 693 33.21 46.92 15.53
C LEU A 693 32.59 46.68 16.91
N THR A 694 31.58 45.81 16.99
CA THR A 694 30.84 45.44 18.21
C THR A 694 30.94 43.94 18.50
N SER A 695 30.59 43.54 19.73
CA SER A 695 30.42 42.13 20.12
C SER A 695 29.35 41.39 19.31
N ILE A 696 28.33 42.11 18.80
CA ILE A 696 27.27 41.58 17.91
C ILE A 696 27.86 41.06 16.60
N ILE A 697 28.90 41.73 16.08
CA ILE A 697 29.56 41.34 14.83
C ILE A 697 30.54 40.18 15.07
N HIS A 698 31.23 40.16 16.21
CA HIS A 698 32.05 39.01 16.61
C HIS A 698 32.29 38.94 18.13
N PRO A 699 31.97 37.82 18.83
CA PRO A 699 32.00 37.76 20.30
C PRO A 699 33.34 38.14 20.95
N ARG A 700 34.47 37.78 20.34
CA ARG A 700 35.82 38.11 20.86
C ARG A 700 36.09 39.63 20.94
N ILE A 701 35.29 40.47 20.30
CA ILE A 701 35.43 41.93 20.35
C ILE A 701 34.92 42.50 21.68
N GLY A 702 33.90 41.87 22.29
CA GLY A 702 33.52 42.18 23.68
C GLY A 702 34.69 41.89 24.62
N TYR A 703 35.19 40.65 24.60
CA TYR A 703 36.35 40.23 25.39
C TYR A 703 37.59 41.12 25.20
N TYR A 704 37.85 41.60 23.98
CA TYR A 704 38.92 42.58 23.73
C TYR A 704 38.66 43.92 24.42
N ILE A 705 37.45 44.49 24.32
CA ILE A 705 37.10 45.75 24.99
C ILE A 705 37.18 45.60 26.51
N ASP A 706 36.64 44.51 27.07
CA ASP A 706 36.59 44.24 28.50
C ASP A 706 37.98 44.06 29.14
N ASN A 707 38.99 43.66 28.35
CA ASN A 707 40.36 43.41 28.80
C ASN A 707 41.40 44.40 28.26
N CYS A 708 41.00 45.47 27.55
CA CYS A 708 41.92 46.46 26.99
C CYS A 708 41.92 47.76 27.82
N PRO A 709 42.99 48.06 28.61
CA PRO A 709 43.07 49.28 29.41
C PRO A 709 43.39 50.55 28.60
N ALA A 710 43.39 50.48 27.26
CA ALA A 710 43.71 51.60 26.38
C ALA A 710 42.46 52.14 25.68
N THR A 711 42.17 53.44 25.87
CA THR A 711 41.00 54.12 25.28
C THR A 711 41.05 54.31 23.76
N GLY A 712 42.16 53.94 23.11
CA GLY A 712 42.34 54.04 21.66
C GLY A 712 43.79 53.87 21.21
N GLY A 713 44.02 53.99 19.90
CA GLY A 713 45.33 53.89 19.25
C GLY A 713 45.41 54.68 17.94
N GLY A 714 46.62 54.77 17.38
CA GLY A 714 46.96 55.58 16.19
C GLY A 714 47.69 56.87 16.54
N ALA A 715 47.35 57.50 17.68
CA ALA A 715 47.99 58.73 18.15
C ALA A 715 49.51 58.58 18.34
N HIS A 716 50.24 59.69 18.17
CA HIS A 716 51.69 59.77 18.35
C HIS A 716 52.11 59.43 19.80
N PRO A 717 53.41 59.17 20.06
CA PRO A 717 53.91 58.98 21.42
C PRO A 717 53.59 60.18 22.32
N ILE A 718 53.19 59.94 23.58
CA ILE A 718 52.70 61.00 24.51
C ILE A 718 53.63 62.22 24.63
N ASN A 719 54.94 61.99 24.54
CA ASN A 719 55.97 63.03 24.59
C ASN A 719 55.86 64.07 23.44
N PHE A 720 55.25 63.71 22.30
CA PHE A 720 54.97 64.64 21.19
C PHE A 720 54.01 65.76 21.63
N TYR A 721 52.88 65.40 22.24
CA TYR A 721 51.90 66.38 22.75
C TYR A 721 52.45 67.18 23.93
N VAL A 722 53.26 66.56 24.80
CA VAL A 722 53.97 67.27 25.87
C VAL A 722 54.92 68.33 25.30
N ALA A 723 55.73 67.97 24.30
CA ALA A 723 56.66 68.88 23.63
C ALA A 723 55.95 69.98 22.82
N ALA A 724 54.73 69.74 22.34
CA ALA A 724 53.90 70.72 21.65
C ALA A 724 53.23 71.71 22.62
N LEU A 725 52.47 71.20 23.60
CA LEU A 725 51.72 72.00 24.58
C LEU A 725 52.64 72.81 25.49
N PHE A 726 53.69 72.17 26.04
CA PHE A 726 54.57 72.77 27.04
C PHE A 726 55.90 73.28 26.45
N LYS A 727 55.94 73.52 25.13
CA LYS A 727 57.11 74.03 24.38
C LYS A 727 57.73 75.27 25.04
N LYS A 728 56.89 76.21 25.50
CA LYS A 728 57.33 77.44 26.20
C LYS A 728 58.02 77.17 27.54
N ARG A 729 57.68 76.08 28.24
CA ARG A 729 58.31 75.63 29.51
C ARG A 729 59.57 74.77 29.29
N LYS A 730 59.95 74.51 28.02
CA LYS A 730 61.02 73.58 27.64
C LYS A 730 60.86 72.18 28.29
N ILE A 731 59.64 71.65 28.24
CA ILE A 731 59.33 70.28 28.70
C ILE A 731 58.99 69.43 27.46
N THR A 732 59.59 68.25 27.36
CA THR A 732 59.46 67.33 26.19
C THR A 732 59.13 65.88 26.58
N SER A 733 58.94 65.59 27.86
CA SER A 733 58.68 64.24 28.37
C SER A 733 57.58 64.24 29.43
N ILE A 734 56.63 63.30 29.33
CA ILE A 734 55.53 63.16 30.30
C ILE A 734 56.02 62.84 31.73
N ARG A 735 57.25 62.30 31.84
CA ARG A 735 57.92 61.98 33.11
C ARG A 735 58.66 63.16 33.74
N ASP A 736 58.66 64.34 33.13
CA ASP A 736 59.25 65.55 33.71
C ASP A 736 58.50 65.91 35.00
N SER A 737 59.22 66.11 36.10
CA SER A 737 58.66 66.41 37.42
C SER A 737 57.99 67.78 37.48
N ARG A 738 58.33 68.69 36.56
CA ARG A 738 57.78 70.06 36.49
C ARG A 738 56.37 70.13 35.91
N LEU A 739 55.84 69.02 35.38
CA LEU A 739 54.43 68.90 34.99
C LEU A 739 53.57 68.68 36.25
N THR A 740 52.49 69.44 36.39
CA THR A 740 51.42 69.17 37.35
C THR A 740 50.61 67.94 36.94
N GLU A 741 49.69 67.48 37.79
CA GLU A 741 48.76 66.41 37.40
C GLU A 741 47.80 66.89 36.29
N GLU A 742 47.39 68.16 36.30
CA GLU A 742 46.58 68.76 35.23
C GLU A 742 47.36 68.89 33.92
N ASP A 743 48.64 69.32 33.94
CA ASP A 743 49.50 69.35 32.76
C ASP A 743 49.58 67.96 32.09
N ARG A 744 49.70 66.90 32.90
CA ARG A 744 49.72 65.51 32.40
C ARG A 744 48.34 65.11 31.86
N LYS A 745 47.24 65.38 32.59
CA LYS A 745 45.87 65.11 32.12
C LYS A 745 45.58 65.82 30.79
N GLN A 746 46.02 67.06 30.61
CA GLN A 746 45.87 67.81 29.37
C GLN A 746 46.66 67.17 28.20
N ALA A 747 47.90 66.73 28.43
CA ALA A 747 48.66 66.00 27.41
C ALA A 747 48.04 64.65 27.03
N TYR A 748 47.54 63.88 28.01
CA TYR A 748 46.84 62.62 27.76
C TYR A 748 45.49 62.83 27.07
N HIS A 749 44.76 63.90 27.40
CA HIS A 749 43.53 64.29 26.71
C HIS A 749 43.81 64.67 25.25
N GLN A 750 44.84 65.49 25.00
CA GLN A 750 45.24 65.85 23.64
C GLN A 750 45.66 64.62 22.82
N LYS A 751 46.36 63.66 23.42
CA LYS A 751 46.64 62.36 22.77
C LYS A 751 45.36 61.57 22.48
N ALA A 752 44.40 61.54 23.40
CA ALA A 752 43.15 60.81 23.22
C ALA A 752 42.27 61.37 22.08
N LEU A 753 42.31 62.69 21.88
CA LEU A 753 41.69 63.35 20.73
C LEU A 753 42.33 62.92 19.40
N ASP A 754 43.63 62.69 19.38
CA ASP A 754 44.44 62.39 18.19
C ASP A 754 44.55 60.89 17.85
N ASN A 755 43.70 60.04 18.45
CA ASN A 755 43.62 58.60 18.15
C ASN A 755 42.82 58.34 16.85
N ASP A 756 43.41 57.61 15.90
CA ASP A 756 42.73 57.08 14.69
C ASP A 756 41.62 56.07 14.99
N TRP A 757 41.76 55.36 16.12
CA TRP A 757 40.84 54.33 16.58
C TRP A 757 40.55 54.55 18.07
N ARG A 758 39.27 54.54 18.46
CA ARG A 758 38.84 54.76 19.84
C ARG A 758 37.99 53.59 20.32
N ILE A 759 38.10 53.26 21.60
CA ILE A 759 37.17 52.36 22.27
C ILE A 759 36.10 53.23 22.92
N GLU A 760 34.87 53.17 22.40
CA GLU A 760 33.73 53.89 22.94
C GLU A 760 32.88 52.93 23.78
N THR A 761 32.90 53.14 25.09
CA THR A 761 32.07 52.43 26.07
C THR A 761 31.01 53.38 26.61
N SER A 762 29.76 53.14 26.20
CA SER A 762 28.56 53.85 26.67
C SER A 762 27.59 52.86 27.32
N PRO A 763 26.63 53.31 28.15
CA PRO A 763 25.67 52.42 28.84
C PRO A 763 24.80 51.55 27.92
N HIS A 764 24.81 51.79 26.61
CA HIS A 764 23.98 51.09 25.62
C HIS A 764 24.79 50.52 24.44
N ARG A 765 26.11 50.75 24.39
CA ARG A 765 26.97 50.35 23.27
C ARG A 765 28.44 50.33 23.68
N ALA A 766 29.11 49.20 23.44
CA ALA A 766 30.57 49.08 23.45
C ALA A 766 31.06 48.81 22.02
N SER A 767 31.95 49.67 21.49
CA SER A 767 32.44 49.55 20.12
C SER A 767 33.85 50.09 19.91
N VAL A 768 34.62 49.47 19.02
CA VAL A 768 35.88 50.01 18.49
C VAL A 768 35.56 50.78 17.20
N VAL A 769 35.68 52.10 17.23
CA VAL A 769 35.38 53.01 16.11
C VAL A 769 36.66 53.58 15.51
N SER A 770 36.64 53.93 14.22
CA SER A 770 37.67 54.79 13.62
C SER A 770 37.19 56.23 13.53
N THR A 771 38.04 57.18 13.90
CA THR A 771 37.75 58.62 13.81
C THR A 771 37.69 59.14 12.37
N HIS A 772 38.28 58.41 11.42
CA HIS A 772 38.36 58.80 10.01
C HIS A 772 37.35 58.08 9.09
N CYS A 773 36.69 57.01 9.55
CA CYS A 773 35.82 56.21 8.69
C CYS A 773 34.41 56.80 8.56
N ARG A 774 34.10 57.38 7.39
CA ARG A 774 32.75 57.78 6.97
C ARG A 774 32.16 56.75 6.02
N VAL A 775 30.87 56.48 6.16
CA VAL A 775 30.11 55.60 5.25
C VAL A 775 29.04 56.44 4.56
N ASN A 776 29.05 56.44 3.23
CA ASN A 776 28.00 57.04 2.42
C ASN A 776 26.82 56.07 2.29
N PHE A 777 25.69 56.41 2.91
CA PHE A 777 24.46 55.63 2.79
C PHE A 777 23.56 56.21 1.69
N THR A 778 23.28 55.41 0.66
CA THR A 778 22.19 55.67 -0.29
C THR A 778 20.95 54.87 0.09
N VAL A 779 19.96 55.55 0.69
CA VAL A 779 18.65 54.98 1.06
C VAL A 779 17.52 55.73 0.35
N SER A 780 16.43 55.01 0.05
CA SER A 780 15.23 55.56 -0.57
C SER A 780 14.31 56.31 0.40
N SER A 781 14.50 56.13 1.71
CA SER A 781 13.86 56.91 2.78
C SER A 781 14.66 56.82 4.08
N ALA A 782 14.53 57.83 4.95
CA ALA A 782 15.37 57.97 6.14
C ALA A 782 15.09 56.96 7.27
N SER A 783 14.00 56.20 7.23
CA SER A 783 13.55 55.29 8.29
C SER A 783 14.05 53.84 8.14
N ALA A 784 15.00 53.57 7.24
CA ALA A 784 15.43 52.22 6.84
C ALA A 784 16.73 51.73 7.51
N VAL A 785 17.39 52.54 8.33
CA VAL A 785 18.70 52.22 8.94
C VAL A 785 18.53 51.76 10.38
N ARG A 786 19.10 50.59 10.71
CA ARG A 786 19.45 50.19 12.08
C ARG A 786 20.93 50.56 12.32
N ASP A 787 21.24 51.27 13.40
CA ASP A 787 22.56 51.88 13.68
C ASP A 787 23.64 50.89 14.21
N ASP A 788 23.35 49.61 14.11
CA ASP A 788 24.03 48.50 14.80
C ASP A 788 24.53 47.38 13.86
N ALA A 789 24.18 47.40 12.56
CA ALA A 789 24.30 46.23 11.68
C ALA A 789 25.27 46.31 10.47
N VAL A 790 25.92 47.45 10.19
CA VAL A 790 26.75 47.61 8.96
C VAL A 790 28.08 48.32 9.23
N VAL A 791 29.18 47.56 9.31
CA VAL A 791 30.56 48.08 9.32
C VAL A 791 31.16 47.99 7.92
N CYS A 792 31.99 48.96 7.53
CA CYS A 792 32.58 48.96 6.19
C CYS A 792 33.65 47.84 6.00
N PRO A 793 33.87 47.35 4.77
CA PRO A 793 34.86 46.31 4.50
C PRO A 793 36.30 46.66 4.87
N GLU A 794 36.64 47.95 4.98
CA GLU A 794 37.98 48.42 5.34
C GLU A 794 38.26 48.32 6.84
N CYS A 795 37.25 48.63 7.68
CA CYS A 795 37.32 48.39 9.12
C CYS A 795 37.35 46.88 9.47
N TRP A 796 36.86 46.02 8.59
CA TRP A 796 36.95 44.55 8.73
C TRP A 796 38.33 44.00 8.33
N LYS A 797 39.01 44.62 7.36
CA LYS A 797 40.32 44.18 6.84
C LYS A 797 41.50 44.67 7.70
N LEU A 798 41.48 44.33 8.99
CA LEU A 798 42.54 44.73 9.92
C LEU A 798 43.90 44.05 9.60
N LYS A 799 44.89 44.87 9.28
CA LYS A 799 46.30 44.52 8.97
C LYS A 799 47.06 43.86 10.13
N TYR A 800 46.45 43.74 11.32
CA TYR A 800 47.13 43.49 12.60
C TYR A 800 46.63 42.24 13.36
N THR A 801 45.94 41.30 12.69
CA THR A 801 45.56 40.01 13.29
C THR A 801 46.79 39.24 13.76
N PRO A 802 46.88 38.77 15.03
CA PRO A 802 48.07 38.11 15.56
C PRO A 802 48.37 36.77 14.87
N LYS A 803 49.46 36.71 14.09
CA LYS A 803 49.87 35.53 13.32
C LYS A 803 50.50 34.40 14.16
N ILE A 804 50.53 34.53 15.48
CA ILE A 804 51.27 33.61 16.38
C ILE A 804 50.49 32.31 16.70
N TYR A 805 49.25 32.21 16.22
CA TYR A 805 48.34 31.06 16.44
C TYR A 805 47.88 30.36 15.15
N ASP A 806 48.50 30.65 14.00
CA ASP A 806 48.19 30.03 12.71
C ASP A 806 49.16 28.87 12.42
N ASN A 807 48.66 27.72 11.96
CA ASN A 807 49.48 26.53 11.70
C ASN A 807 49.92 26.50 10.22
N PRO A 808 51.19 26.81 9.90
CA PRO A 808 51.63 27.02 8.52
C PRO A 808 51.60 25.76 7.64
N ILE A 809 51.41 24.56 8.22
CA ILE A 809 51.18 23.33 7.46
C ILE A 809 49.71 23.26 7.00
N GLN A 810 48.78 23.59 7.89
CA GLN A 810 47.34 23.62 7.62
C GLN A 810 46.99 24.71 6.60
N THR A 811 47.53 25.94 6.76
CA THR A 811 47.34 27.04 5.80
C THR A 811 47.86 26.66 4.40
N LYS A 812 49.03 25.98 4.32
CA LYS A 812 49.59 25.50 3.04
C LYS A 812 48.74 24.42 2.38
N LEU A 813 48.20 23.47 3.13
CA LEU A 813 47.32 22.42 2.60
C LEU A 813 46.01 23.02 2.05
N MET A 814 45.38 23.93 2.80
CA MET A 814 44.14 24.60 2.38
C MET A 814 44.35 25.49 1.13
N THR A 815 45.45 26.25 1.04
CA THR A 815 45.77 27.00 -0.20
C THR A 815 46.13 26.13 -1.40
N LYS A 816 46.54 24.87 -1.21
CA LYS A 816 46.92 23.96 -2.31
C LYS A 816 45.73 23.19 -2.89
N TYR A 817 44.71 22.89 -2.08
CA TYR A 817 43.56 22.09 -2.47
C TYR A 817 42.25 22.85 -2.20
N LYS A 818 41.71 23.48 -3.26
CA LYS A 818 40.47 24.26 -3.18
C LYS A 818 39.30 23.36 -2.75
N GLY A 819 38.62 23.71 -1.65
CA GLY A 819 37.58 22.89 -1.01
C GLY A 819 38.05 22.07 0.20
N LEU A 820 39.35 21.99 0.49
CA LEU A 820 39.86 21.29 1.69
C LEU A 820 39.44 21.97 3.01
N GLU A 821 39.07 23.25 2.94
CA GLU A 821 38.48 24.02 4.04
C GLU A 821 37.13 23.45 4.51
N GLU A 822 36.33 22.88 3.60
CA GLU A 822 35.03 22.26 3.89
C GLU A 822 35.17 20.83 4.44
N LEU A 823 36.24 20.12 4.07
CA LEU A 823 36.57 18.79 4.57
C LEU A 823 37.10 18.78 6.03
N LEU A 824 37.60 19.92 6.52
CA LEU A 824 38.38 20.00 7.76
C LEU A 824 37.72 20.87 8.86
N ALA A 825 36.60 21.52 8.59
CA ALA A 825 35.94 22.39 9.55
C ALA A 825 34.95 21.62 10.46
N GLU A 826 35.02 21.85 11.77
CA GLU A 826 34.17 21.19 12.77
C GLU A 826 32.83 21.93 12.96
N ARG A 827 32.01 21.98 11.90
CA ARG A 827 30.60 22.37 12.00
C ARG A 827 29.69 21.18 11.75
N SER A 828 28.58 21.11 12.47
CA SER A 828 27.53 20.08 12.34
C SER A 828 26.95 19.97 10.93
N ASP A 829 27.00 21.07 10.18
CA ASP A 829 26.11 21.32 9.04
C ASP A 829 26.69 20.85 7.69
N PHE A 830 27.90 20.27 7.68
CA PHE A 830 28.53 19.82 6.44
C PHE A 830 27.78 18.67 5.77
N GLY A 831 27.62 18.79 4.44
CA GLY A 831 26.81 17.88 3.62
C GLY A 831 27.22 16.41 3.73
N ILE A 832 26.23 15.52 3.54
CA ILE A 832 26.33 14.08 3.80
C ILE A 832 27.56 13.41 3.17
N TYR A 833 27.98 13.84 1.98
CA TYR A 833 29.14 13.30 1.26
C TYR A 833 30.48 13.54 1.97
N LEU A 834 30.63 14.64 2.71
CA LEU A 834 31.84 14.95 3.49
C LEU A 834 31.92 14.05 4.73
N ARG A 835 30.77 13.80 5.39
CA ARG A 835 30.67 12.83 6.48
C ARG A 835 30.94 11.40 5.99
N PHE A 836 30.41 11.02 4.81
CA PHE A 836 30.70 9.75 4.18
C PHE A 836 32.20 9.59 3.88
N ALA A 837 32.85 10.57 3.26
CA ALA A 837 34.28 10.54 2.97
C ALA A 837 35.14 10.40 4.24
N ARG A 838 34.80 11.14 5.31
CA ARG A 838 35.45 10.97 6.63
C ARG A 838 35.23 9.56 7.19
N GLY A 839 34.01 9.03 7.12
CA GLY A 839 33.68 7.68 7.57
C GLY A 839 34.42 6.59 6.80
N VAL A 840 34.59 6.72 5.48
CA VAL A 840 35.43 5.79 4.68
C VAL A 840 36.89 5.88 5.14
N ALA A 841 37.43 7.08 5.30
CA ALA A 841 38.82 7.28 5.73
C ALA A 841 39.10 6.78 7.17
N THR A 842 38.09 6.77 8.05
CA THR A 842 38.19 6.20 9.41
C THR A 842 37.75 4.73 9.50
N GLY A 843 37.45 4.07 8.37
CA GLY A 843 37.06 2.65 8.33
C GLY A 843 35.65 2.34 8.85
N LEU A 844 34.77 3.33 9.00
CA LEU A 844 33.40 3.18 9.51
C LEU A 844 32.53 2.27 8.62
N TYR A 845 32.77 2.29 7.30
CA TYR A 845 32.05 1.50 6.31
C TYR A 845 32.79 0.22 5.88
N LYS A 846 33.81 -0.21 6.64
CA LYS A 846 34.67 -1.36 6.28
C LYS A 846 33.90 -2.67 5.99
N ASP A 847 32.72 -2.83 6.59
CA ASP A 847 31.89 -4.03 6.47
C ASP A 847 30.88 -3.92 5.30
N ASN A 848 30.69 -2.72 4.73
CA ASN A 848 29.76 -2.45 3.62
C ASN A 848 30.43 -2.60 2.25
N GLN A 849 31.23 -3.67 2.05
CA GLN A 849 32.11 -3.84 0.89
C GLN A 849 31.41 -3.77 -0.48
N VAL A 850 30.17 -4.27 -0.59
CA VAL A 850 29.37 -4.14 -1.83
C VAL A 850 29.11 -2.68 -2.19
N PHE A 851 28.73 -1.85 -1.21
CA PHE A 851 28.45 -0.43 -1.41
C PHE A 851 29.74 0.34 -1.75
N LEU A 852 30.84 0.08 -1.03
CA LEU A 852 32.14 0.66 -1.36
C LEU A 852 32.60 0.26 -2.77
N GLY A 853 32.40 -0.99 -3.16
CA GLY A 853 32.70 -1.47 -4.52
C GLY A 853 31.85 -0.79 -5.60
N LEU A 854 30.58 -0.48 -5.33
CA LEU A 854 29.73 0.30 -6.25
C LEU A 854 30.21 1.75 -6.38
N VAL A 855 30.51 2.43 -5.27
CA VAL A 855 31.05 3.80 -5.26
C VAL A 855 32.39 3.86 -6.00
N GLN A 856 33.31 2.93 -5.73
CA GLN A 856 34.59 2.80 -6.43
C GLN A 856 34.39 2.61 -7.95
N THR A 857 33.41 1.80 -8.35
CA THR A 857 33.08 1.56 -9.75
C THR A 857 32.58 2.84 -10.45
N MET A 858 31.72 3.62 -9.78
CA MET A 858 31.21 4.90 -10.28
C MET A 858 32.33 5.95 -10.41
N GLN A 859 33.24 6.02 -9.43
CA GLN A 859 34.41 6.90 -9.50
C GLN A 859 35.32 6.50 -10.67
N MET A 860 35.73 5.24 -10.76
CA MET A 860 36.61 4.74 -11.84
C MET A 860 36.02 4.96 -13.24
N ALA A 861 34.70 4.88 -13.39
CA ALA A 861 34.01 5.20 -14.64
C ALA A 861 34.04 6.70 -14.97
N THR A 862 33.81 7.54 -13.96
CA THR A 862 33.86 9.00 -14.09
C THR A 862 35.27 9.48 -14.44
N GLU A 863 36.30 8.97 -13.77
CA GLU A 863 37.70 9.29 -14.09
C GLU A 863 38.10 8.87 -15.52
N ARG A 864 37.54 7.78 -16.06
CA ARG A 864 37.78 7.39 -17.46
C ARG A 864 37.10 8.34 -18.43
N ARG A 865 35.83 8.69 -18.16
CA ARG A 865 35.07 9.69 -18.93
C ARG A 865 35.80 11.04 -18.97
N VAL A 866 36.28 11.55 -17.83
CA VAL A 866 37.05 12.80 -17.73
C VAL A 866 38.37 12.75 -18.50
N ARG A 867 39.03 11.58 -18.58
CA ARG A 867 40.24 11.36 -19.40
C ARG A 867 39.96 11.12 -20.89
N GLY A 868 38.70 11.08 -21.33
CA GLY A 868 38.33 10.69 -22.69
C GLY A 868 38.63 9.22 -23.04
N VAL A 869 38.89 8.37 -22.04
CA VAL A 869 39.29 6.97 -22.24
C VAL A 869 38.04 6.07 -22.23
N GLY A 870 37.95 5.19 -23.23
CA GLY A 870 36.85 4.25 -23.35
C GLY A 870 36.77 3.19 -22.24
N MET A 871 35.65 2.47 -22.23
CA MET A 871 35.35 1.46 -21.20
C MET A 871 35.90 0.05 -21.55
N GLN A 872 36.78 -0.06 -22.55
CA GLN A 872 37.54 -1.29 -22.80
C GLN A 872 38.39 -1.66 -21.58
N ASN A 873 38.49 -2.95 -21.26
CA ASN A 873 39.27 -3.44 -20.11
C ASN A 873 38.93 -2.72 -18.79
N PHE A 874 37.65 -2.40 -18.57
CA PHE A 874 37.17 -1.93 -17.27
C PHE A 874 37.18 -3.08 -16.27
N ARG A 875 37.82 -2.89 -15.10
CA ARG A 875 37.85 -3.87 -14.01
C ARG A 875 36.84 -3.45 -12.94
N TYR A 876 35.91 -4.35 -12.64
CA TYR A 876 34.96 -4.19 -11.54
C TYR A 876 35.55 -4.80 -10.25
N PRO A 877 35.34 -4.19 -9.06
CA PRO A 877 35.58 -4.84 -7.77
C PRO A 877 34.85 -6.18 -7.68
N ARG A 878 35.34 -7.09 -6.84
CA ARG A 878 34.83 -8.46 -6.77
C ARG A 878 33.38 -8.47 -6.26
N GLU A 879 33.12 -7.65 -5.26
CA GLU A 879 31.94 -7.63 -4.40
C GLU A 879 30.74 -7.00 -5.12
N SER A 880 30.95 -5.86 -5.79
CA SER A 880 29.92 -5.23 -6.63
C SER A 880 29.62 -6.05 -7.89
N ARG A 881 30.60 -6.81 -8.40
CA ARG A 881 30.44 -7.75 -9.52
C ARG A 881 29.69 -9.04 -9.11
N GLU A 882 29.93 -9.56 -7.91
CA GLU A 882 29.21 -10.71 -7.35
C GLU A 882 27.77 -10.32 -6.99
N PHE A 883 27.56 -9.17 -6.33
CA PHE A 883 26.23 -8.56 -6.14
C PHE A 883 25.48 -8.36 -7.46
N GLY A 884 26.15 -7.82 -8.49
CA GLY A 884 25.55 -7.67 -9.82
C GLY A 884 25.19 -9.01 -10.47
N ALA A 885 26.01 -10.04 -10.30
CA ALA A 885 25.68 -11.39 -10.78
C ALA A 885 24.45 -11.97 -10.06
N LEU A 886 24.34 -11.78 -8.75
CA LEU A 886 23.19 -12.21 -7.93
C LEU A 886 21.90 -11.50 -8.37
N ILE A 887 21.90 -10.16 -8.47
CA ILE A 887 20.74 -9.41 -8.98
C ILE A 887 20.31 -9.96 -10.35
N ARG A 888 21.26 -10.21 -11.26
CA ARG A 888 20.95 -10.73 -12.60
C ARG A 888 20.40 -12.16 -12.57
N MET A 889 20.86 -13.00 -11.66
CA MET A 889 20.34 -14.36 -11.48
C MET A 889 18.90 -14.34 -10.95
N SER A 890 18.60 -13.45 -10.00
CA SER A 890 17.24 -13.27 -9.45
C SER A 890 16.29 -12.57 -10.43
N SER A 891 16.77 -11.55 -11.15
CA SER A 891 15.98 -10.79 -12.12
C SER A 891 16.88 -10.04 -13.12
N PRO A 892 17.01 -10.52 -14.37
CA PRO A 892 17.69 -9.80 -15.44
C PRO A 892 17.05 -8.43 -15.74
N ARG A 893 15.76 -8.25 -15.44
CA ARG A 893 15.04 -6.97 -15.57
C ARG A 893 15.54 -5.96 -14.55
N THR A 894 15.51 -6.32 -13.26
CA THR A 894 16.05 -5.50 -12.16
C THR A 894 17.53 -5.19 -12.37
N TYR A 895 18.31 -6.13 -12.92
CA TYR A 895 19.70 -5.88 -13.28
C TYR A 895 19.87 -4.78 -14.32
N ARG A 896 19.01 -4.73 -15.36
CA ARG A 896 19.05 -3.68 -16.38
C ARG A 896 18.67 -2.31 -15.80
N THR A 897 17.62 -2.26 -14.97
CA THR A 897 17.20 -1.03 -14.30
C THR A 897 18.32 -0.49 -13.39
N ILE A 898 18.90 -1.33 -12.53
CA ILE A 898 20.03 -0.93 -11.69
C ILE A 898 21.27 -0.56 -12.53
N ALA A 899 21.46 -1.17 -13.71
CA ALA A 899 22.55 -0.84 -14.64
C ALA A 899 22.34 0.43 -15.49
N GLN A 900 21.17 1.08 -15.41
CA GLN A 900 20.94 2.42 -15.95
C GLN A 900 21.53 3.48 -15.01
N GLU A 901 21.19 3.39 -13.71
CA GLU A 901 21.62 4.34 -12.68
C GLU A 901 23.05 4.08 -12.17
N LEU A 902 23.39 2.81 -11.92
CA LEU A 902 24.69 2.38 -11.39
C LEU A 902 25.54 1.73 -12.47
N ARG A 903 26.86 1.93 -12.38
CA ARG A 903 27.81 1.34 -13.33
C ARG A 903 28.03 -0.15 -13.02
N MET A 904 27.21 -1.01 -13.61
CA MET A 904 27.31 -2.47 -13.44
C MET A 904 28.12 -3.16 -14.56
N GLU A 905 28.47 -4.45 -14.38
CA GLU A 905 29.14 -5.26 -15.41
C GLU A 905 28.20 -5.49 -16.62
N THR A 906 28.70 -5.55 -17.86
CA THR A 906 27.80 -5.78 -19.00
C THR A 906 27.27 -7.22 -19.00
N GLU A 907 26.00 -7.41 -19.42
CA GLU A 907 25.38 -8.74 -19.55
C GLU A 907 26.25 -9.72 -20.37
N ARG A 908 26.96 -9.21 -21.39
CA ARG A 908 27.90 -9.96 -22.24
C ARG A 908 29.18 -10.36 -21.49
N SER A 909 29.74 -9.47 -20.67
CA SER A 909 30.92 -9.78 -19.84
C SER A 909 30.58 -10.83 -18.78
N ILE A 910 29.44 -10.70 -18.09
CA ILE A 910 28.95 -11.73 -17.16
C ILE A 910 28.76 -13.07 -17.89
N ARG A 911 28.10 -13.10 -19.08
CA ARG A 911 27.94 -14.36 -19.85
C ARG A 911 29.29 -14.98 -20.21
N SER A 912 30.25 -14.19 -20.71
CA SER A 912 31.59 -14.66 -21.10
C SER A 912 32.49 -15.06 -19.92
N ARG A 913 32.21 -14.55 -18.72
CA ARG A 913 32.82 -14.98 -17.47
C ARG A 913 32.23 -16.31 -16.99
N VAL A 914 30.90 -16.40 -16.91
CA VAL A 914 30.19 -17.63 -16.49
C VAL A 914 30.43 -18.79 -17.45
N SER A 915 30.57 -18.54 -18.76
CA SER A 915 30.92 -19.59 -19.75
C SER A 915 32.36 -20.09 -19.63
N LYS A 916 33.19 -19.52 -18.76
CA LYS A 916 34.56 -19.96 -18.47
C LYS A 916 34.71 -20.55 -17.07
N GLN A 917 33.65 -20.54 -16.26
CA GLN A 917 33.64 -21.15 -14.93
C GLN A 917 33.27 -22.64 -15.05
N PRO A 918 33.87 -23.55 -14.24
CA PRO A 918 33.57 -24.98 -14.30
C PRO A 918 32.09 -25.25 -14.02
N ARG A 919 31.38 -25.76 -15.04
CA ARG A 919 29.93 -26.00 -15.00
C ARG A 919 29.54 -27.04 -13.95
N PHE A 920 28.24 -27.14 -13.66
CA PHE A 920 27.71 -28.29 -12.93
C PHE A 920 27.95 -29.57 -13.77
N PRO A 921 28.48 -30.66 -13.20
CA PRO A 921 28.82 -31.85 -13.97
C PRO A 921 27.55 -32.59 -14.44
N ILE A 922 27.53 -33.02 -15.70
CA ILE A 922 26.52 -33.93 -16.23
C ILE A 922 26.95 -35.35 -15.86
N GLY A 923 26.16 -36.02 -15.02
CA GLY A 923 26.47 -37.34 -14.48
C GLY A 923 26.75 -37.34 -12.98
N ILE A 924 27.38 -38.42 -12.49
CA ILE A 924 27.80 -38.60 -11.09
C ILE A 924 29.34 -38.64 -11.04
N HIS A 925 29.95 -37.54 -10.61
CA HIS A 925 31.41 -37.32 -10.69
C HIS A 925 32.04 -37.11 -9.30
N ALA A 926 33.37 -37.24 -9.18
CA ALA A 926 34.09 -36.99 -7.93
C ALA A 926 33.72 -35.64 -7.29
N ARG A 927 33.67 -34.59 -8.11
CA ARG A 927 33.26 -33.23 -7.75
C ARG A 927 31.83 -33.09 -7.21
N SER A 928 30.91 -33.97 -7.59
CA SER A 928 29.56 -34.01 -7.00
C SER A 928 29.62 -34.31 -5.51
N PHE A 929 30.48 -35.25 -5.10
CA PHE A 929 30.64 -35.61 -3.69
C PHE A 929 31.48 -34.58 -2.91
N GLU A 930 32.51 -34.00 -3.53
CA GLU A 930 33.26 -32.87 -2.97
C GLU A 930 32.33 -31.68 -2.67
N SER A 931 31.34 -31.43 -3.54
CA SER A 931 30.32 -30.39 -3.33
C SER A 931 29.41 -30.71 -2.13
N VAL A 932 29.13 -31.98 -1.83
CA VAL A 932 28.40 -32.38 -0.62
C VAL A 932 29.26 -32.21 0.64
N GLN A 933 30.57 -32.45 0.56
CA GLN A 933 31.50 -32.19 1.67
C GLN A 933 31.57 -30.68 1.97
N GLN A 934 31.76 -29.84 0.95
CA GLN A 934 31.74 -28.38 1.10
C GLN A 934 30.40 -27.88 1.67
N TYR A 935 29.27 -28.40 1.19
CA TYR A 935 27.94 -28.07 1.72
C TYR A 935 27.75 -28.47 3.20
N CYS A 936 28.40 -29.52 3.68
CA CYS A 936 28.45 -29.81 5.12
C CYS A 936 29.32 -28.77 5.85
N GLU A 937 30.52 -28.48 5.34
CA GLU A 937 31.47 -27.52 5.95
C GLU A 937 30.92 -26.09 6.02
N ASP A 938 30.28 -25.61 4.96
CA ASP A 938 29.70 -24.25 4.84
C ASP A 938 28.62 -23.98 5.90
N TYR A 939 27.90 -25.02 6.34
CA TYR A 939 26.88 -24.96 7.40
C TYR A 939 27.40 -25.48 8.76
N GLY A 940 28.69 -25.80 8.88
CA GLY A 940 29.29 -26.36 10.11
C GLY A 940 28.77 -27.74 10.50
N TYR A 941 28.17 -28.49 9.56
CA TYR A 941 27.55 -29.79 9.79
C TYR A 941 28.60 -30.92 9.84
N PRO A 942 28.70 -31.70 10.93
CA PRO A 942 29.80 -32.64 11.08
C PRO A 942 29.77 -33.80 10.08
N VAL A 943 30.92 -34.11 9.47
CA VAL A 943 31.06 -35.24 8.53
C VAL A 943 30.68 -36.56 9.22
N GLY A 944 29.83 -37.35 8.55
CA GLY A 944 29.27 -38.61 9.09
C GLY A 944 27.91 -38.46 9.80
N TYR A 945 27.41 -37.24 9.99
CA TYR A 945 26.04 -37.03 10.45
C TYR A 945 25.01 -37.33 9.34
N PRO A 946 23.73 -37.60 9.69
CA PRO A 946 22.69 -37.99 8.74
C PRO A 946 22.44 -36.97 7.62
N LEU A 947 22.30 -37.45 6.39
CA LEU A 947 21.89 -36.67 5.22
C LEU A 947 20.67 -37.33 4.56
N CYS A 948 19.75 -36.52 4.04
CA CYS A 948 18.65 -37.01 3.22
C CYS A 948 19.06 -37.00 1.74
N LEU A 949 19.04 -38.16 1.08
CA LEU A 949 19.13 -38.27 -0.38
C LEU A 949 17.72 -38.44 -0.96
N SER A 950 17.41 -37.64 -1.98
CA SER A 950 16.20 -37.74 -2.81
C SER A 950 16.54 -37.71 -4.29
N VAL A 951 15.61 -38.18 -5.12
CA VAL A 951 15.72 -38.14 -6.58
C VAL A 951 14.34 -37.94 -7.23
N ASP A 952 14.30 -37.22 -8.35
CA ASP A 952 13.09 -36.99 -9.17
C ASP A 952 13.45 -36.83 -10.66
N ASP A 953 12.45 -36.97 -11.55
CA ASP A 953 12.54 -36.97 -13.01
C ASP A 953 11.75 -35.80 -13.65
N THR A 954 12.34 -34.60 -13.72
CA THR A 954 11.73 -33.44 -14.39
C THR A 954 11.65 -33.65 -15.91
N LYS A 955 10.58 -33.23 -16.59
CA LYS A 955 10.49 -33.26 -18.07
C LYS A 955 11.40 -32.20 -18.72
N LEU A 956 11.93 -32.51 -19.91
CA LEU A 956 12.67 -31.58 -20.77
C LEU A 956 12.00 -31.42 -22.13
N PHE A 957 12.20 -30.27 -22.77
CA PHE A 957 12.07 -30.15 -24.22
C PHE A 957 13.20 -30.94 -24.89
N PRO A 958 12.92 -31.93 -25.77
CA PRO A 958 13.96 -32.76 -26.36
C PRO A 958 14.78 -31.96 -27.38
N ALA A 959 16.00 -31.60 -26.99
CA ALA A 959 16.93 -30.81 -27.80
C ALA A 959 18.38 -31.17 -27.48
N MET A 960 19.25 -31.04 -28.49
CA MET A 960 20.69 -31.03 -28.29
C MET A 960 21.20 -29.59 -28.39
N GLN A 961 22.22 -29.22 -27.60
CA GLN A 961 22.79 -27.88 -27.62
C GLN A 961 24.32 -27.91 -27.46
N PRO A 962 25.07 -27.04 -28.18
CA PRO A 962 26.51 -26.91 -28.00
C PRO A 962 26.83 -26.14 -26.70
N LEU A 963 27.57 -26.78 -25.81
CA LEU A 963 28.08 -26.25 -24.56
C LEU A 963 29.60 -26.10 -24.61
N TYR A 964 30.12 -24.91 -24.37
CA TYR A 964 31.57 -24.71 -24.17
C TYR A 964 31.97 -25.11 -22.75
N ASP A 965 32.98 -25.97 -22.61
CA ASP A 965 33.60 -26.26 -21.32
C ASP A 965 34.90 -25.47 -21.13
N GLY A 966 34.98 -24.72 -20.03
CA GLY A 966 36.13 -23.86 -19.72
C GLY A 966 37.42 -24.62 -19.40
N PRO A 967 37.38 -25.65 -18.51
CA PRO A 967 38.51 -26.53 -18.24
C PRO A 967 39.08 -27.27 -19.46
N ALA A 968 38.24 -27.99 -20.22
CA ALA A 968 38.66 -28.71 -21.42
C ALA A 968 39.00 -27.79 -22.61
N LYS A 969 38.45 -26.56 -22.59
CA LYS A 969 38.60 -25.51 -23.62
C LYS A 969 37.98 -25.85 -24.98
N THR A 970 37.20 -26.92 -25.05
CA THR A 970 36.52 -27.45 -26.25
C THR A 970 35.00 -27.23 -26.16
N TRP A 971 34.27 -27.51 -27.24
CA TRP A 971 32.81 -27.56 -27.21
C TRP A 971 32.32 -29.02 -27.12
N PHE A 972 31.17 -29.21 -26.47
CA PHE A 972 30.47 -30.49 -26.42
C PHE A 972 29.02 -30.30 -26.86
N LEU A 973 28.52 -31.18 -27.74
CA LEU A 973 27.09 -31.31 -27.98
C LEU A 973 26.48 -32.14 -26.85
N ILE A 974 25.63 -31.50 -26.05
CA ILE A 974 24.95 -32.09 -24.89
C ILE A 974 23.45 -32.25 -25.18
N GLY A 975 22.75 -33.06 -24.37
CA GLY A 975 21.29 -33.30 -24.49
C GLY A 975 20.92 -34.72 -24.92
N LEU A 976 21.90 -35.62 -25.06
CA LEU A 976 21.66 -37.06 -25.23
C LEU A 976 21.43 -37.76 -23.88
N PRO A 977 20.68 -38.87 -23.82
CA PRO A 977 20.49 -39.66 -22.60
C PRO A 977 21.81 -40.24 -22.05
N GLY A 978 21.89 -40.37 -20.73
CA GLY A 978 23.07 -40.85 -20.02
C GLY A 978 24.12 -39.76 -19.82
N GLU A 979 25.39 -40.17 -19.70
CA GLU A 979 26.53 -39.25 -19.52
C GLU A 979 27.18 -38.86 -20.87
N ILE A 980 26.46 -39.08 -21.98
CA ILE A 980 26.95 -38.89 -23.34
C ILE A 980 27.09 -37.40 -23.67
N GLN A 981 28.31 -37.02 -24.02
CA GLN A 981 28.68 -35.69 -24.51
C GLN A 981 29.57 -35.90 -25.73
N LEU A 982 29.20 -35.34 -26.88
CA LEU A 982 29.97 -35.50 -28.11
C LEU A 982 30.89 -34.30 -28.27
N GLU A 983 32.21 -34.49 -28.38
CA GLU A 983 33.14 -33.37 -28.59
C GLU A 983 32.91 -32.74 -29.97
N VAL A 984 33.07 -31.41 -30.03
CA VAL A 984 32.86 -30.58 -31.21
C VAL A 984 34.09 -29.68 -31.37
N THR A 985 34.98 -30.05 -32.27
CA THR A 985 36.22 -29.32 -32.55
C THR A 985 36.03 -28.22 -33.59
N THR A 986 35.05 -28.35 -34.49
CA THR A 986 34.79 -27.42 -35.61
C THR A 986 33.28 -27.20 -35.86
N PRO A 987 32.88 -26.08 -36.49
CA PRO A 987 31.49 -25.86 -36.90
C PRO A 987 30.98 -26.94 -37.88
N ASP A 988 31.80 -27.32 -38.86
CA ASP A 988 31.51 -28.38 -39.83
C ASP A 988 31.28 -29.75 -39.18
N GLU A 989 31.79 -29.97 -37.98
CA GLU A 989 31.56 -31.18 -37.17
C GLU A 989 30.25 -31.06 -36.37
N LEU A 990 29.93 -29.87 -35.85
CA LEU A 990 28.64 -29.59 -35.21
C LEU A 990 27.47 -29.82 -36.19
N GLU A 991 27.57 -29.31 -37.42
CA GLU A 991 26.53 -29.48 -38.44
C GLU A 991 26.31 -30.97 -38.76
N LYS A 992 27.39 -31.73 -39.02
CA LYS A 992 27.33 -33.18 -39.25
C LYS A 992 26.74 -33.94 -38.06
N LEU A 993 27.05 -33.55 -36.82
CA LEU A 993 26.50 -34.16 -35.62
C LEU A 993 25.04 -33.76 -35.36
N MET A 994 24.57 -32.63 -35.88
CA MET A 994 23.15 -32.25 -35.82
C MET A 994 22.31 -32.93 -36.92
N ASP A 995 22.89 -33.21 -38.08
CA ASP A 995 22.23 -33.94 -39.19
C ASP A 995 22.10 -35.46 -38.92
N MET A 996 22.83 -36.00 -37.96
CA MET A 996 22.74 -37.42 -37.59
C MET A 996 21.43 -37.74 -36.83
N PRO A 997 20.84 -38.94 -37.05
CA PRO A 997 19.59 -39.34 -36.39
C PRO A 997 19.81 -39.68 -34.90
N HIS A 998 19.70 -38.66 -34.06
CA HIS A 998 19.80 -38.78 -32.60
C HIS A 998 18.44 -38.98 -31.91
N SER A 999 18.48 -39.46 -30.66
CA SER A 999 17.33 -39.51 -29.75
C SER A 999 17.62 -38.67 -28.50
N PRO A 1000 17.27 -37.37 -28.48
CA PRO A 1000 17.55 -36.49 -27.34
C PRO A 1000 16.84 -36.93 -26.06
N ALA A 1001 17.40 -36.54 -24.91
CA ALA A 1001 16.79 -36.73 -23.62
C ALA A 1001 15.48 -35.92 -23.50
N THR A 1002 14.47 -36.54 -22.92
CA THR A 1002 13.12 -35.98 -22.74
C THR A 1002 12.82 -35.68 -21.26
N LYS A 1003 13.77 -35.99 -20.38
CA LYS A 1003 13.73 -35.87 -18.93
C LYS A 1003 15.12 -35.55 -18.39
N LEU A 1004 15.17 -34.89 -17.24
CA LEU A 1004 16.35 -34.72 -16.41
C LEU A 1004 16.09 -35.41 -15.06
N ARG A 1005 16.91 -36.40 -14.73
CA ARG A 1005 16.96 -36.99 -13.40
C ARG A 1005 17.84 -36.13 -12.51
N LEU A 1006 17.30 -35.62 -11.42
CA LEU A 1006 18.00 -34.78 -10.45
C LEU A 1006 18.08 -35.52 -9.11
N TRP A 1007 19.29 -35.74 -8.61
CA TRP A 1007 19.51 -36.15 -7.22
C TRP A 1007 19.80 -34.93 -6.35
N THR A 1008 19.17 -34.83 -5.19
CA THR A 1008 19.49 -33.80 -4.19
C THR A 1008 19.90 -34.41 -2.85
N VAL A 1009 20.81 -33.72 -2.16
CA VAL A 1009 21.27 -34.09 -0.82
C VAL A 1009 20.95 -32.93 0.13
N GLN A 1010 20.29 -33.22 1.25
CA GLN A 1010 19.84 -32.22 2.20
C GLN A 1010 20.34 -32.52 3.62
N ILE A 1011 20.85 -31.50 4.31
CA ILE A 1011 21.05 -31.52 5.77
C ILE A 1011 19.66 -31.46 6.44
N PRO A 1012 19.28 -32.39 7.31
CA PRO A 1012 17.90 -32.55 7.79
C PRO A 1012 17.46 -31.53 8.87
N PHE A 1013 17.75 -30.23 8.67
CA PHE A 1013 17.31 -29.14 9.52
C PHE A 1013 16.45 -28.11 8.75
N PRO A 1014 15.41 -27.52 9.39
CA PRO A 1014 14.64 -26.43 8.81
C PRO A 1014 15.52 -25.23 8.45
N GLY A 1015 15.25 -24.59 7.31
CA GLY A 1015 15.96 -23.40 6.85
C GLY A 1015 17.24 -23.68 6.04
N ILE A 1016 17.77 -24.91 6.03
CA ILE A 1016 18.89 -25.28 5.17
C ILE A 1016 18.36 -25.77 3.81
N PRO A 1017 18.72 -25.13 2.67
CA PRO A 1017 18.27 -25.54 1.35
C PRO A 1017 18.93 -26.86 0.92
N PRO A 1018 18.26 -27.69 0.10
CA PRO A 1018 18.86 -28.90 -0.47
C PRO A 1018 19.93 -28.56 -1.52
N LEU A 1019 21.01 -29.34 -1.55
CA LEU A 1019 22.04 -29.26 -2.57
C LEU A 1019 21.67 -30.14 -3.77
N ALA A 1020 21.68 -29.58 -4.99
CA ALA A 1020 21.69 -30.38 -6.21
C ALA A 1020 23.02 -31.16 -6.28
N PHE A 1021 22.97 -32.48 -6.16
CA PHE A 1021 24.16 -33.34 -6.03
C PHE A 1021 24.62 -33.89 -7.40
N ALA A 1022 23.69 -34.37 -8.22
CA ALA A 1022 23.96 -34.90 -9.55
C ALA A 1022 22.77 -34.68 -10.48
N ILE A 1023 23.04 -34.56 -11.79
CA ILE A 1023 22.01 -34.49 -12.83
C ILE A 1023 22.33 -35.48 -13.95
N LEU A 1024 21.32 -36.13 -14.53
CA LEU A 1024 21.48 -37.06 -15.65
C LEU A 1024 20.32 -36.90 -16.64
N PRO A 1025 20.58 -36.48 -17.89
CA PRO A 1025 19.56 -36.54 -18.95
C PRO A 1025 19.14 -37.98 -19.21
N ILE A 1026 17.85 -38.26 -19.34
CA ILE A 1026 17.32 -39.61 -19.61
C ILE A 1026 16.19 -39.58 -20.65
N ALA A 1027 15.91 -40.73 -21.24
CA ALA A 1027 14.80 -40.91 -22.18
C ALA A 1027 13.46 -41.19 -21.46
N SER A 1028 12.33 -40.95 -22.14
CA SER A 1028 10.97 -41.22 -21.61
C SER A 1028 10.74 -42.69 -21.26
N LYS A 1029 11.54 -43.59 -21.84
CA LYS A 1029 11.57 -45.03 -21.56
C LYS A 1029 12.99 -45.37 -21.13
N ILE A 1030 13.18 -45.57 -19.83
CA ILE A 1030 14.41 -46.10 -19.22
C ILE A 1030 14.00 -47.25 -18.30
N SER A 1031 14.82 -48.29 -18.20
CA SER A 1031 14.53 -49.42 -17.32
C SER A 1031 14.90 -49.11 -15.86
N ALA A 1032 14.23 -49.80 -14.94
CA ALA A 1032 14.58 -49.75 -13.52
C ALA A 1032 16.01 -50.26 -13.25
N SER A 1033 16.50 -51.20 -14.07
CA SER A 1033 17.85 -51.77 -13.97
C SER A 1033 18.95 -50.79 -14.39
N GLU A 1034 18.71 -49.95 -15.40
CA GLU A 1034 19.62 -48.86 -15.76
C GLU A 1034 19.65 -47.79 -14.66
N LEU A 1035 18.48 -47.34 -14.19
CA LEU A 1035 18.41 -46.38 -13.08
C LEU A 1035 19.08 -46.92 -11.80
N THR A 1036 19.00 -48.23 -11.53
CA THR A 1036 19.66 -48.89 -10.40
C THR A 1036 21.18 -48.72 -10.45
N GLN A 1037 21.81 -48.78 -11.63
CA GLN A 1037 23.26 -48.61 -11.76
C GLN A 1037 23.70 -47.21 -11.33
N TYR A 1038 22.99 -46.17 -11.80
CA TYR A 1038 23.24 -44.79 -11.40
C TYR A 1038 22.95 -44.56 -9.92
N GLN A 1039 21.84 -45.10 -9.39
CA GLN A 1039 21.46 -44.97 -7.98
C GLN A 1039 22.48 -45.63 -7.03
N LEU A 1040 22.98 -46.83 -7.38
CA LEU A 1040 24.04 -47.50 -6.61
C LEU A 1040 25.35 -46.71 -6.66
N ARG A 1041 25.75 -46.19 -7.82
CA ARG A 1041 26.97 -45.38 -7.95
C ARG A 1041 26.91 -44.08 -7.13
N ALA A 1042 25.74 -43.43 -7.09
CA ALA A 1042 25.48 -42.29 -6.22
C ALA A 1042 25.61 -42.65 -4.73
N MET A 1043 24.90 -43.69 -4.27
CA MET A 1043 24.84 -44.04 -2.85
C MET A 1043 26.17 -44.62 -2.35
N THR A 1044 26.83 -45.50 -3.11
CA THR A 1044 28.16 -46.04 -2.75
C THR A 1044 29.22 -44.94 -2.69
N GLY A 1045 29.25 -44.01 -3.66
CA GLY A 1045 30.24 -42.92 -3.66
C GLY A 1045 30.09 -41.93 -2.49
N LEU A 1046 28.87 -41.77 -1.95
CA LEU A 1046 28.63 -41.05 -0.69
C LEU A 1046 29.19 -41.85 0.51
N ALA A 1047 28.90 -43.16 0.58
CA ALA A 1047 29.36 -44.03 1.66
C ALA A 1047 30.90 -44.11 1.76
N GLU A 1048 31.59 -44.28 0.63
CA GLU A 1048 33.07 -44.29 0.55
C GLU A 1048 33.70 -43.03 1.16
N ARG A 1049 33.03 -41.87 1.01
CA ARG A 1049 33.46 -40.57 1.53
C ARG A 1049 32.95 -40.27 2.94
N LYS A 1050 32.39 -41.27 3.61
CA LYS A 1050 31.78 -41.18 4.96
C LYS A 1050 30.63 -40.18 5.05
N LEU A 1051 29.97 -39.89 3.93
CA LEU A 1051 28.74 -39.09 3.88
C LEU A 1051 27.55 -40.02 4.17
N ARG A 1052 27.01 -39.94 5.38
CA ARG A 1052 25.98 -40.87 5.87
C ARG A 1052 24.59 -40.45 5.38
N PHE A 1053 24.20 -40.91 4.21
CA PHE A 1053 22.78 -40.84 3.81
C PHE A 1053 21.94 -41.80 4.68
N ILE A 1054 20.74 -41.35 5.08
CA ILE A 1054 19.76 -42.16 5.84
C ILE A 1054 18.47 -42.43 5.05
N SER A 1055 18.23 -41.71 3.96
CA SER A 1055 17.06 -41.88 3.11
C SER A 1055 17.44 -42.20 1.68
N ASN A 1056 16.51 -42.83 0.97
CA ASN A 1056 16.46 -42.91 -0.48
C ASN A 1056 15.00 -42.57 -0.86
N LEU A 1057 14.75 -41.31 -1.19
CA LEU A 1057 13.41 -40.76 -1.47
C LEU A 1057 13.18 -40.64 -2.98
N ALA A 1058 11.96 -40.91 -3.46
CA ALA A 1058 11.59 -40.96 -4.88
C ALA A 1058 10.10 -40.57 -5.08
N ASP A 1059 9.66 -40.33 -6.32
CA ASP A 1059 8.26 -39.92 -6.60
C ASP A 1059 7.24 -41.04 -6.30
N GLY A 1060 7.69 -42.30 -6.41
CA GLY A 1060 6.89 -43.49 -6.19
C GLY A 1060 6.27 -44.10 -7.45
N ALA A 1061 6.66 -43.69 -8.66
CA ALA A 1061 6.26 -44.30 -9.92
C ALA A 1061 6.74 -45.76 -10.04
N ALA A 1062 6.14 -46.53 -10.96
CA ALA A 1062 6.39 -47.98 -11.04
C ALA A 1062 7.86 -48.36 -11.31
N VAL A 1063 8.56 -47.56 -12.13
CA VAL A 1063 9.99 -47.76 -12.44
C VAL A 1063 10.87 -47.37 -11.25
N GLU A 1064 10.56 -46.26 -10.58
CA GLU A 1064 11.25 -45.78 -9.38
C GLU A 1064 11.16 -46.77 -8.22
N ARG A 1065 9.96 -47.31 -7.95
CA ARG A 1065 9.75 -48.36 -6.94
C ARG A 1065 10.56 -49.63 -7.24
N SER A 1066 10.66 -50.02 -8.51
CA SER A 1066 11.47 -51.16 -8.93
C SER A 1066 12.98 -50.88 -8.82
N CYS A 1067 13.43 -49.67 -9.11
CA CYS A 1067 14.80 -49.22 -8.89
C CYS A 1067 15.15 -49.29 -7.39
N GLN A 1068 14.31 -48.70 -6.53
CA GLN A 1068 14.47 -48.78 -5.08
C GLN A 1068 14.53 -50.22 -4.55
N GLU A 1069 13.69 -51.13 -5.06
CA GLU A 1069 13.72 -52.54 -4.69
C GLU A 1069 15.00 -53.26 -5.18
N GLN A 1070 15.48 -52.99 -6.39
CA GLN A 1070 16.75 -53.54 -6.89
C GLN A 1070 17.95 -53.02 -6.08
N VAL A 1071 18.00 -51.72 -5.76
CA VAL A 1071 19.03 -51.12 -4.87
C VAL A 1071 19.00 -51.77 -3.48
N ALA A 1072 17.82 -51.99 -2.91
CA ALA A 1072 17.65 -52.65 -1.62
C ALA A 1072 18.03 -54.14 -1.62
N ASN A 1073 17.96 -54.82 -2.77
CA ASN A 1073 18.41 -56.21 -2.94
C ASN A 1073 19.92 -56.32 -3.22
N ALA A 1074 20.57 -55.24 -3.69
CA ALA A 1074 22.02 -55.16 -3.83
C ALA A 1074 22.74 -54.81 -2.50
N GLY A 1075 22.03 -54.18 -1.56
CA GLY A 1075 22.47 -54.00 -0.18
C GLY A 1075 22.29 -55.24 0.71
N THR A 1076 22.81 -55.18 1.93
CA THR A 1076 22.48 -56.17 2.97
C THR A 1076 21.15 -55.80 3.64
N LYS A 1077 20.30 -56.80 3.87
CA LYS A 1077 18.95 -56.64 4.43
C LYS A 1077 18.88 -57.25 5.83
N THR A 1078 18.66 -56.42 6.84
CA THR A 1078 18.37 -56.84 8.21
C THR A 1078 16.86 -56.78 8.46
N VAL A 1079 16.31 -57.66 9.28
CA VAL A 1079 14.88 -57.63 9.64
C VAL A 1079 14.75 -57.29 11.12
N TYR A 1080 14.11 -56.16 11.40
CA TYR A 1080 13.63 -55.83 12.74
C TYR A 1080 12.23 -56.41 12.92
N ASN A 1081 11.99 -57.17 13.97
CA ASN A 1081 10.69 -57.77 14.26
C ASN A 1081 9.97 -56.95 15.33
N ILE A 1082 8.72 -56.57 15.05
CA ILE A 1082 7.79 -56.09 16.06
C ILE A 1082 6.93 -57.29 16.47
N ASP A 1083 7.11 -57.75 17.71
CA ASP A 1083 6.30 -58.80 18.32
C ASP A 1083 4.85 -58.34 18.53
N PRO A 1084 3.86 -59.26 18.46
CA PRO A 1084 2.48 -58.94 18.80
C PRO A 1084 2.33 -58.62 20.30
N PRO A 1085 1.26 -57.93 20.72
CA PRO A 1085 0.93 -57.77 22.13
C PRO A 1085 0.79 -59.13 22.83
N ALA A 1086 1.21 -59.24 24.09
CA ALA A 1086 1.15 -60.48 24.86
C ALA A 1086 -0.29 -61.03 25.05
N THR A 1087 -1.32 -60.20 24.83
CA THR A 1087 -2.73 -60.61 24.80
C THR A 1087 -3.16 -61.31 23.51
N HIS A 1088 -2.38 -61.19 22.43
CA HIS A 1088 -2.67 -61.78 21.11
C HIS A 1088 -1.43 -62.50 20.53
N PRO A 1089 -0.85 -63.50 21.23
CA PRO A 1089 0.39 -64.17 20.80
C PRO A 1089 0.23 -65.03 19.52
N GLN A 1090 -1.01 -65.20 19.04
CA GLN A 1090 -1.35 -65.86 17.77
C GLN A 1090 -1.09 -64.97 16.54
N GLU A 1091 -1.00 -63.65 16.72
CA GLU A 1091 -0.83 -62.70 15.61
C GLU A 1091 0.59 -62.73 15.03
N PRO A 1092 0.76 -62.75 13.68
CA PRO A 1092 2.07 -62.83 13.06
C PRO A 1092 2.86 -61.51 13.23
N ARG A 1093 4.09 -61.64 13.72
CA ARG A 1093 5.12 -60.60 13.82
C ARG A 1093 5.15 -59.67 12.61
N ILE A 1094 5.29 -58.37 12.85
CA ILE A 1094 5.45 -57.38 11.78
C ILE A 1094 6.95 -57.26 11.47
N CYS A 1095 7.36 -57.84 10.35
CA CYS A 1095 8.75 -57.87 9.88
C CYS A 1095 9.09 -56.59 9.12
N VAL A 1096 9.97 -55.77 9.69
CA VAL A 1096 10.42 -54.48 9.13
C VAL A 1096 11.80 -54.65 8.47
N PRO A 1097 11.93 -54.55 7.14
CA PRO A 1097 13.21 -54.72 6.46
C PRO A 1097 14.01 -53.40 6.43
N LEU A 1098 15.12 -53.39 7.18
CA LEU A 1098 16.14 -52.35 7.15
C LEU A 1098 17.19 -52.70 6.10
N TYR A 1099 17.71 -51.70 5.39
CA TYR A 1099 18.72 -51.89 4.35
C TYR A 1099 20.01 -51.19 4.71
N SER A 1100 21.14 -51.78 4.31
CA SER A 1100 22.46 -51.16 4.41
C SER A 1100 23.29 -51.38 3.15
N LEU A 1101 23.91 -50.32 2.64
CA LEU A 1101 24.78 -50.33 1.48
C LEU A 1101 26.15 -49.75 1.88
N ALA A 1102 27.24 -50.50 1.62
CA ALA A 1102 28.60 -50.12 2.02
C ALA A 1102 28.74 -49.68 3.50
N GLY A 1103 27.97 -50.29 4.40
CA GLY A 1103 27.94 -49.98 5.84
C GLY A 1103 26.96 -48.86 6.26
N ASN A 1104 26.49 -48.02 5.34
CA ASN A 1104 25.46 -47.02 5.64
C ASN A 1104 24.06 -47.67 5.67
N MET A 1105 23.35 -47.53 6.80
CA MET A 1105 21.93 -47.91 6.92
C MET A 1105 21.02 -46.80 6.38
N TYR A 1106 19.98 -47.18 5.62
CA TYR A 1106 19.06 -46.24 4.99
C TYR A 1106 17.64 -46.81 4.82
N VAL A 1107 16.67 -45.92 4.63
CA VAL A 1107 15.26 -46.27 4.33
C VAL A 1107 14.86 -45.83 2.92
N ASN A 1108 14.31 -46.77 2.14
CA ASN A 1108 13.53 -46.45 0.94
C ASN A 1108 12.16 -45.89 1.37
N ALA A 1109 11.79 -44.72 0.85
CA ALA A 1109 10.46 -44.13 0.98
C ALA A 1109 10.04 -43.44 -0.33
N GLN A 1110 8.75 -43.11 -0.44
CA GLN A 1110 8.17 -42.37 -1.56
C GLN A 1110 7.60 -41.04 -1.06
N ASP A 1111 7.31 -40.12 -1.97
CA ASP A 1111 6.64 -38.86 -1.65
C ASP A 1111 5.24 -39.02 -1.03
N ALA A 1112 4.94 -38.19 -0.03
CA ALA A 1112 3.75 -38.32 0.81
C ALA A 1112 2.52 -37.56 0.25
N PRO A 1113 2.64 -36.31 -0.26
CA PRO A 1113 1.63 -35.69 -1.11
C PRO A 1113 1.23 -36.56 -2.32
N HIS A 1114 2.19 -37.16 -3.04
CA HIS A 1114 1.90 -38.11 -4.13
C HIS A 1114 1.05 -39.32 -3.67
N ALA A 1115 1.19 -39.72 -2.40
CA ALA A 1115 0.33 -40.74 -1.78
C ALA A 1115 -1.11 -40.24 -1.62
N ARG A 1116 -1.29 -39.04 -1.06
CA ARG A 1116 -2.60 -38.40 -0.85
C ARG A 1116 -3.32 -38.23 -2.20
N LYS A 1117 -2.61 -37.73 -3.22
CA LYS A 1117 -3.08 -37.66 -4.61
C LYS A 1117 -3.43 -39.05 -5.17
N THR A 1118 -2.57 -40.04 -5.01
CA THR A 1118 -2.85 -41.42 -5.47
C THR A 1118 -4.09 -42.00 -4.81
N ALA A 1119 -4.27 -41.80 -3.50
CA ALA A 1119 -5.41 -42.32 -2.75
C ALA A 1119 -6.73 -41.67 -3.20
N ARG A 1120 -6.79 -40.33 -3.28
CA ARG A 1120 -7.92 -39.57 -3.86
C ARG A 1120 -8.25 -40.07 -5.27
N ASN A 1121 -7.24 -40.12 -6.14
CA ASN A 1121 -7.40 -40.48 -7.54
C ASN A 1121 -7.89 -41.95 -7.74
N ASN A 1122 -7.81 -42.82 -6.72
CA ASN A 1122 -8.44 -44.14 -6.77
C ASN A 1122 -9.96 -44.08 -6.50
N ILE A 1123 -10.42 -43.26 -5.53
CA ILE A 1123 -11.86 -43.05 -5.28
C ILE A 1123 -12.54 -42.48 -6.54
N PHE A 1124 -11.88 -41.55 -7.21
CA PHE A 1124 -12.38 -40.90 -8.43
C PHE A 1124 -12.23 -41.75 -9.71
N SER A 1125 -11.53 -42.88 -9.65
CA SER A 1125 -11.41 -43.77 -10.81
C SER A 1125 -12.68 -44.61 -10.96
N GLY A 1126 -13.67 -44.13 -11.73
CA GLY A 1126 -14.99 -44.77 -11.89
C GLY A 1126 -15.00 -46.23 -12.40
N ALA A 1127 -13.85 -46.81 -12.74
CA ALA A 1127 -13.65 -48.24 -13.00
C ALA A 1127 -13.29 -49.06 -11.74
N ARG A 1128 -13.24 -48.44 -10.55
CA ARG A 1128 -12.89 -49.06 -9.26
C ARG A 1128 -13.90 -48.64 -8.18
N GLY A 1129 -14.69 -49.59 -7.72
CA GLY A 1129 -15.34 -49.52 -6.41
C GLY A 1129 -14.46 -50.23 -5.38
N LEU A 1130 -13.95 -49.53 -4.38
CA LEU A 1130 -13.17 -50.12 -3.30
C LEU A 1130 -14.15 -50.75 -2.29
N VAL A 1131 -13.87 -51.97 -1.81
CA VAL A 1131 -14.78 -52.74 -0.94
C VAL A 1131 -14.11 -52.98 0.42
N LEU A 1132 -14.74 -52.51 1.51
CA LEU A 1132 -14.21 -52.46 2.86
C LEU A 1132 -15.18 -53.13 3.84
N SER A 1133 -15.00 -54.43 4.09
CA SER A 1133 -16.02 -55.27 4.74
C SER A 1133 -17.35 -55.14 3.99
N ASP A 1134 -18.38 -54.68 4.68
CA ASP A 1134 -19.76 -54.56 4.20
C ASP A 1134 -20.03 -53.19 3.54
N PHE A 1135 -19.02 -52.30 3.52
CA PHE A 1135 -19.09 -50.95 2.98
C PHE A 1135 -18.35 -50.80 1.64
N VAL A 1136 -18.72 -49.77 0.87
CA VAL A 1136 -18.07 -49.40 -0.40
C VAL A 1136 -17.55 -47.97 -0.37
N VAL A 1137 -16.50 -47.71 -1.16
CA VAL A 1137 -15.95 -46.37 -1.41
C VAL A 1137 -15.88 -46.13 -2.91
N HIS A 1138 -16.58 -45.10 -3.36
CA HIS A 1138 -16.69 -44.71 -4.76
C HIS A 1138 -16.94 -43.20 -4.91
N TYR A 1139 -16.55 -42.66 -6.07
CA TYR A 1139 -16.72 -41.26 -6.50
C TYR A 1139 -18.00 -40.57 -6.01
N LYS A 1140 -19.17 -41.23 -6.11
CA LYS A 1140 -20.47 -40.62 -5.82
C LYS A 1140 -20.59 -40.05 -4.39
N GLN A 1141 -19.99 -40.68 -3.37
CA GLN A 1141 -20.06 -40.18 -1.99
C GLN A 1141 -19.39 -38.80 -1.84
N LEU A 1142 -18.26 -38.57 -2.52
CA LEU A 1142 -17.55 -37.28 -2.51
C LEU A 1142 -18.18 -36.26 -3.48
N TYR A 1143 -18.77 -36.73 -4.58
CA TYR A 1143 -19.55 -35.89 -5.51
C TYR A 1143 -20.81 -35.35 -4.85
N ASP A 1144 -21.60 -36.21 -4.19
CA ASP A 1144 -22.82 -35.79 -3.50
C ASP A 1144 -22.44 -34.79 -2.39
N MET A 1145 -21.41 -35.06 -1.59
CA MET A 1145 -20.88 -34.11 -0.61
C MET A 1145 -20.55 -32.73 -1.21
N ALA A 1146 -19.90 -32.67 -2.38
CA ALA A 1146 -19.56 -31.40 -3.02
C ALA A 1146 -20.78 -30.65 -3.60
N MET A 1147 -21.89 -31.36 -3.85
CA MET A 1147 -23.04 -30.86 -4.62
C MET A 1147 -24.34 -30.68 -3.81
N THR A 1148 -24.47 -31.34 -2.65
CA THR A 1148 -25.72 -31.37 -1.85
C THR A 1148 -25.58 -30.80 -0.44
N VAL A 1149 -24.36 -30.59 0.05
CA VAL A 1149 -24.10 -30.00 1.38
C VAL A 1149 -24.12 -28.47 1.28
N SER A 1150 -24.84 -27.81 2.19
CA SER A 1150 -25.03 -26.35 2.17
C SER A 1150 -23.78 -25.51 2.50
N ASP A 1151 -22.72 -26.15 3.00
CA ASP A 1151 -21.38 -25.56 3.19
C ASP A 1151 -20.35 -26.62 2.72
N PRO A 1152 -20.09 -26.72 1.40
CA PRO A 1152 -19.37 -27.86 0.82
C PRO A 1152 -17.86 -27.73 1.04
N THR A 1153 -17.30 -28.62 1.86
CA THR A 1153 -15.85 -28.67 2.16
C THR A 1153 -14.95 -29.04 0.97
N LEU A 1154 -15.57 -29.46 -0.14
CA LEU A 1154 -14.96 -29.77 -1.43
C LEU A 1154 -15.60 -28.88 -2.50
N TYR A 1155 -14.79 -28.19 -3.30
CA TYR A 1155 -15.29 -27.42 -4.44
C TYR A 1155 -15.70 -28.34 -5.60
N GLU A 1156 -16.54 -27.87 -6.51
CA GLU A 1156 -16.90 -28.61 -7.74
C GLU A 1156 -15.67 -29.11 -8.49
N ARG A 1157 -14.67 -28.23 -8.68
CA ARG A 1157 -13.37 -28.53 -9.32
C ARG A 1157 -12.52 -29.58 -8.59
N ASP A 1158 -12.81 -29.89 -7.32
CA ASP A 1158 -12.08 -30.91 -6.56
C ASP A 1158 -12.56 -32.32 -6.89
N VAL A 1159 -13.71 -32.44 -7.57
CA VAL A 1159 -14.37 -33.71 -7.87
C VAL A 1159 -14.71 -33.83 -9.37
N ILE A 1160 -15.36 -32.82 -9.96
CA ILE A 1160 -15.66 -32.75 -11.40
C ILE A 1160 -14.41 -32.28 -12.15
N ARG A 1161 -13.98 -33.08 -13.15
CA ARG A 1161 -12.76 -32.84 -13.96
C ARG A 1161 -11.47 -32.62 -13.15
N ALA A 1162 -11.48 -33.00 -11.86
CA ALA A 1162 -10.44 -32.68 -10.90
C ALA A 1162 -9.01 -32.94 -11.40
N ASP A 1163 -8.14 -31.93 -11.28
CA ASP A 1163 -6.74 -32.10 -11.63
C ASP A 1163 -6.11 -33.18 -10.73
N ARG A 1164 -5.45 -34.13 -11.40
CA ARG A 1164 -4.82 -35.28 -10.76
C ARG A 1164 -3.50 -34.93 -10.08
N GLN A 1165 -2.95 -33.72 -10.32
CA GLN A 1165 -1.71 -33.23 -9.74
C GLN A 1165 -1.89 -32.18 -8.62
N ASP A 1166 -3.04 -31.51 -8.50
CA ASP A 1166 -3.32 -30.58 -7.40
C ASP A 1166 -3.30 -31.28 -6.04
N ASP A 1167 -2.31 -30.92 -5.22
CA ASP A 1167 -2.17 -31.34 -3.83
C ASP A 1167 -3.21 -30.67 -2.92
N ASN A 1168 -3.73 -29.49 -3.26
CA ASN A 1168 -4.67 -28.76 -2.42
C ASN A 1168 -6.04 -29.44 -2.41
N ALA A 1169 -6.57 -29.85 -3.57
CA ALA A 1169 -7.76 -30.70 -3.66
C ALA A 1169 -7.53 -32.08 -3.00
N ALA A 1170 -6.29 -32.57 -2.94
CA ALA A 1170 -5.98 -33.79 -2.18
C ALA A 1170 -6.00 -33.52 -0.67
N HIS A 1171 -5.44 -32.42 -0.19
CA HIS A 1171 -5.54 -31.98 1.21
C HIS A 1171 -7.00 -31.75 1.63
N ARG A 1172 -7.83 -31.12 0.79
CA ARG A 1172 -9.26 -30.93 1.05
C ARG A 1172 -9.97 -32.28 1.22
N VAL A 1173 -9.83 -33.22 0.27
CA VAL A 1173 -10.44 -34.57 0.37
C VAL A 1173 -10.02 -35.34 1.62
N PHE A 1174 -8.80 -35.16 2.13
CA PHE A 1174 -8.34 -35.81 3.37
C PHE A 1174 -8.46 -34.93 4.62
N SER A 1175 -9.16 -33.79 4.54
CA SER A 1175 -9.27 -32.84 5.64
C SER A 1175 -10.20 -33.30 6.76
N ALA A 1176 -9.97 -32.79 7.97
CA ALA A 1176 -10.88 -32.99 9.11
C ALA A 1176 -12.29 -32.47 8.83
N ALA A 1177 -12.45 -31.40 8.04
CA ALA A 1177 -13.75 -30.84 7.66
C ALA A 1177 -14.52 -31.79 6.72
N THR A 1178 -13.85 -32.35 5.72
CA THR A 1178 -14.44 -33.36 4.82
C THR A 1178 -14.76 -34.66 5.56
N LEU A 1179 -13.92 -35.09 6.50
CA LEU A 1179 -14.25 -36.19 7.41
C LEU A 1179 -15.50 -35.88 8.26
N GLN A 1180 -15.62 -34.67 8.79
CA GLN A 1180 -16.77 -34.24 9.59
C GLN A 1180 -18.06 -34.23 8.76
N GLY A 1181 -18.09 -33.58 7.60
CA GLY A 1181 -19.30 -33.55 6.75
C GLY A 1181 -19.74 -34.93 6.24
N LEU A 1182 -18.84 -35.91 6.13
CA LEU A 1182 -19.22 -37.28 5.80
C LEU A 1182 -19.99 -37.95 6.95
N THR A 1183 -19.81 -37.51 8.21
CA THR A 1183 -20.54 -38.07 9.36
C THR A 1183 -22.02 -37.66 9.41
N ASP A 1184 -22.47 -36.70 8.60
CA ASP A 1184 -23.89 -36.36 8.47
C ASP A 1184 -24.73 -37.53 7.90
N ASN A 1185 -24.11 -38.47 7.18
CA ASN A 1185 -24.71 -39.75 6.79
C ASN A 1185 -23.70 -40.89 6.98
N VAL A 1186 -23.47 -41.30 8.24
CA VAL A 1186 -22.51 -42.38 8.58
C VAL A 1186 -22.85 -43.69 7.86
N GLU A 1187 -24.12 -44.06 7.72
CA GLU A 1187 -24.51 -45.37 7.15
C GLU A 1187 -24.07 -45.53 5.69
N GLU A 1188 -24.22 -44.48 4.86
CA GLU A 1188 -23.75 -44.49 3.47
C GLU A 1188 -22.24 -44.19 3.34
N ASN A 1189 -21.66 -43.41 4.27
CA ASN A 1189 -20.29 -42.92 4.16
C ASN A 1189 -19.24 -43.68 4.98
N MET A 1190 -19.60 -44.67 5.82
CA MET A 1190 -18.69 -45.32 6.77
C MET A 1190 -17.39 -45.81 6.13
N GLY A 1191 -17.49 -46.45 4.95
CA GLY A 1191 -16.32 -46.91 4.19
C GLY A 1191 -15.37 -45.76 3.81
N VAL A 1192 -15.92 -44.60 3.42
CA VAL A 1192 -15.18 -43.41 3.00
C VAL A 1192 -14.52 -42.77 4.21
N ILE A 1193 -15.26 -42.63 5.32
CA ILE A 1193 -14.77 -42.10 6.60
C ILE A 1193 -13.57 -42.93 7.08
N VAL A 1194 -13.67 -44.26 7.13
CA VAL A 1194 -12.55 -45.14 7.54
C VAL A 1194 -11.37 -45.03 6.58
N PHE A 1195 -11.61 -45.01 5.27
CA PHE A 1195 -10.56 -44.90 4.27
C PHE A 1195 -9.80 -43.56 4.37
N LEU A 1196 -10.52 -42.44 4.42
CA LEU A 1196 -9.95 -41.10 4.52
C LEU A 1196 -9.25 -40.90 5.87
N PHE A 1197 -9.80 -41.40 6.97
CA PHE A 1197 -9.18 -41.31 8.30
C PHE A 1197 -7.85 -42.07 8.36
N VAL A 1198 -7.84 -43.36 7.98
CA VAL A 1198 -6.65 -44.20 8.12
C VAL A 1198 -5.53 -43.82 7.13
N ILE A 1199 -5.89 -43.39 5.91
CA ILE A 1199 -4.90 -42.97 4.90
C ILE A 1199 -4.49 -41.49 5.10
N GLY A 1200 -5.42 -40.62 5.52
CA GLY A 1200 -5.14 -39.21 5.84
C GLY A 1200 -4.18 -39.09 7.02
N GLU A 1201 -4.50 -39.71 8.17
CA GLU A 1201 -3.60 -39.71 9.33
C GLU A 1201 -2.20 -40.26 8.99
N LEU A 1202 -2.09 -41.25 8.09
CA LEU A 1202 -0.79 -41.79 7.67
C LEU A 1202 0.07 -40.74 6.97
N VAL A 1203 -0.52 -39.92 6.10
CA VAL A 1203 0.19 -38.84 5.38
C VAL A 1203 0.42 -37.64 6.31
N ASP A 1204 -0.55 -37.29 7.15
CA ASP A 1204 -0.40 -36.20 8.13
C ASP A 1204 0.66 -36.54 9.20
N ALA A 1205 0.75 -37.81 9.62
CA ALA A 1205 1.85 -38.31 10.44
C ALA A 1205 3.20 -38.33 9.69
N TYR A 1206 3.20 -38.38 8.36
CA TYR A 1206 4.40 -38.18 7.55
C TYR A 1206 4.86 -36.72 7.64
N GLU A 1207 3.97 -35.80 7.28
CA GLU A 1207 4.27 -34.38 7.04
C GLU A 1207 4.37 -33.54 8.30
N SER A 1208 3.74 -33.97 9.40
CA SER A 1208 3.75 -33.24 10.68
C SER A 1208 5.18 -32.92 11.14
N ARG A 1209 5.39 -31.72 11.66
CA ARG A 1209 6.67 -31.29 12.26
C ARG A 1209 6.67 -31.40 13.79
N THR A 1210 5.51 -31.66 14.40
CA THR A 1210 5.29 -31.63 15.86
C THR A 1210 4.88 -32.97 16.45
N MET A 1211 4.30 -33.89 15.66
CA MET A 1211 3.88 -35.21 16.14
C MET A 1211 5.09 -36.02 16.62
N SER A 1212 5.03 -36.54 17.85
CA SER A 1212 6.08 -37.39 18.40
C SER A 1212 6.23 -38.68 17.58
N HIS A 1213 7.47 -39.17 17.44
CA HIS A 1213 7.75 -40.35 16.61
C HIS A 1213 6.99 -41.60 17.08
N ALA A 1214 6.74 -41.74 18.39
CA ALA A 1214 5.93 -42.82 18.95
C ALA A 1214 4.46 -42.77 18.49
N HIS A 1215 3.87 -41.59 18.28
CA HIS A 1215 2.54 -41.46 17.69
C HIS A 1215 2.56 -41.79 16.19
N ARG A 1216 3.53 -41.29 15.42
CA ARG A 1216 3.71 -41.67 14.00
C ARG A 1216 3.85 -43.19 13.82
N ALA A 1217 4.62 -43.84 14.67
CA ALA A 1217 4.80 -45.29 14.70
C ALA A 1217 3.47 -46.03 14.91
N LYS A 1218 2.64 -45.59 15.89
CA LYS A 1218 1.29 -46.14 16.11
C LYS A 1218 0.38 -45.93 14.89
N VAL A 1219 0.40 -44.75 14.27
CA VAL A 1219 -0.38 -44.47 13.06
C VAL A 1219 0.03 -45.39 11.91
N ALA A 1220 1.33 -45.51 11.64
CA ALA A 1220 1.87 -46.38 10.60
C ALA A 1220 1.58 -47.86 10.85
N LEU A 1221 1.64 -48.34 12.09
CA LEU A 1221 1.25 -49.70 12.48
C LEU A 1221 -0.24 -49.95 12.21
N ARG A 1222 -1.12 -49.04 12.64
CA ARG A 1222 -2.57 -49.10 12.40
C ARG A 1222 -2.89 -49.13 10.90
N ALA A 1223 -2.29 -48.23 10.11
CA ALA A 1223 -2.48 -48.19 8.67
C ALA A 1223 -1.95 -49.45 7.97
N HIS A 1224 -0.78 -49.96 8.38
CA HIS A 1224 -0.22 -51.21 7.84
C HIS A 1224 -1.13 -52.42 8.14
N LEU A 1225 -1.62 -52.54 9.37
CA LEU A 1225 -2.54 -53.61 9.77
C LEU A 1225 -3.87 -53.51 9.04
N PHE A 1226 -4.46 -52.31 8.92
CA PHE A 1226 -5.67 -52.06 8.14
C PHE A 1226 -5.50 -52.52 6.68
N LEU A 1227 -4.44 -52.07 6.00
CA LEU A 1227 -4.13 -52.48 4.62
C LEU A 1227 -3.94 -54.00 4.49
N LYS A 1228 -3.21 -54.63 5.42
CA LYS A 1228 -2.97 -56.08 5.45
C LYS A 1228 -4.27 -56.87 5.61
N THR A 1229 -5.10 -56.50 6.58
CA THR A 1229 -6.39 -57.14 6.85
C THR A 1229 -7.38 -56.94 5.71
N TRP A 1230 -7.46 -55.74 5.14
CA TRP A 1230 -8.28 -55.44 3.96
C TRP A 1230 -7.90 -56.33 2.77
N LYS A 1231 -6.59 -56.45 2.47
CA LYS A 1231 -6.12 -57.33 1.39
C LYS A 1231 -6.47 -58.81 1.65
N LEU A 1232 -6.31 -59.28 2.88
CA LEU A 1232 -6.65 -60.66 3.27
C LEU A 1232 -8.17 -60.92 3.19
N PHE A 1233 -9.00 -59.95 3.57
CA PHE A 1233 -10.46 -60.00 3.42
C PHE A 1233 -10.86 -60.18 1.94
N LEU A 1234 -10.32 -59.34 1.04
CA LEU A 1234 -10.59 -59.44 -0.39
C LEU A 1234 -10.15 -60.79 -0.96
N GLN A 1235 -8.98 -61.30 -0.56
CA GLN A 1235 -8.50 -62.63 -0.95
C GLN A 1235 -9.41 -63.76 -0.45
N LYS A 1236 -9.86 -63.69 0.81
CA LYS A 1236 -10.71 -64.72 1.43
C LYS A 1236 -12.11 -64.81 0.80
N LEU A 1237 -12.65 -63.69 0.33
CA LEU A 1237 -13.95 -63.62 -0.36
C LEU A 1237 -13.86 -63.64 -1.89
N GLY A 1238 -12.66 -63.83 -2.46
CA GLY A 1238 -12.46 -63.96 -3.91
C GLY A 1238 -12.55 -62.65 -4.72
N TYR A 1239 -12.57 -61.48 -4.07
CA TYR A 1239 -12.58 -60.19 -4.75
C TYR A 1239 -11.25 -59.91 -5.49
N SER A 1240 -11.35 -59.34 -6.69
CA SER A 1240 -10.18 -58.95 -7.47
C SER A 1240 -9.41 -57.79 -6.82
N ILE A 1241 -8.26 -58.10 -6.22
CA ILE A 1241 -7.37 -57.11 -5.58
C ILE A 1241 -7.06 -55.94 -6.53
N HIS A 1242 -6.85 -56.20 -7.83
CA HIS A 1242 -6.55 -55.14 -8.81
C HIS A 1242 -7.69 -54.12 -9.02
N ARG A 1243 -8.94 -54.48 -8.70
CA ARG A 1243 -10.13 -53.62 -8.83
C ARG A 1243 -10.56 -52.98 -7.50
N HIS A 1244 -10.46 -53.72 -6.40
CA HIS A 1244 -11.08 -53.37 -5.11
C HIS A 1244 -10.09 -52.95 -4.01
N TYR A 1245 -8.79 -52.87 -4.32
CA TYR A 1245 -7.72 -52.53 -3.38
C TYR A 1245 -6.80 -51.42 -3.93
N LEU A 1246 -6.05 -50.76 -3.05
CA LEU A 1246 -5.10 -49.70 -3.41
C LEU A 1246 -3.92 -50.19 -4.28
N PRO A 1247 -3.33 -49.32 -5.13
CA PRO A 1247 -2.08 -49.61 -5.82
C PRO A 1247 -0.92 -49.91 -4.85
N PRO A 1248 0.09 -50.72 -5.25
CA PRO A 1248 1.18 -51.15 -4.36
C PRO A 1248 1.96 -50.03 -3.64
N GLY A 1249 2.01 -48.82 -4.21
CA GLY A 1249 2.73 -47.67 -3.63
C GLY A 1249 2.25 -47.31 -2.22
N ALA A 1250 0.93 -47.27 -1.98
CA ALA A 1250 0.37 -46.94 -0.67
C ALA A 1250 0.80 -47.96 0.41
N HIS A 1251 0.91 -49.24 0.05
CA HIS A 1251 1.38 -50.26 0.99
C HIS A 1251 2.89 -50.13 1.25
N GLN A 1252 3.71 -49.86 0.23
CA GLN A 1252 5.14 -49.56 0.42
C GLN A 1252 5.38 -48.37 1.36
N GLN A 1253 4.52 -47.34 1.35
CA GLN A 1253 4.68 -46.20 2.26
C GLN A 1253 4.38 -46.52 3.72
N THR A 1254 3.38 -47.36 4.03
CA THR A 1254 3.21 -47.85 5.42
C THR A 1254 4.48 -48.58 5.91
N ILE A 1255 5.09 -49.39 5.04
CA ILE A 1255 6.34 -50.09 5.34
C ILE A 1255 7.50 -49.10 5.49
N ALA A 1256 7.57 -48.04 4.67
CA ALA A 1256 8.59 -47.00 4.78
C ALA A 1256 8.57 -46.27 6.12
N TRP A 1257 7.39 -45.99 6.69
CA TRP A 1257 7.29 -45.47 8.06
C TRP A 1257 7.70 -46.48 9.12
N LEU A 1258 7.30 -47.75 8.96
CA LEU A 1258 7.72 -48.80 9.89
C LEU A 1258 9.25 -48.97 9.92
N ARG A 1259 9.95 -48.73 8.80
CA ARG A 1259 11.43 -48.72 8.74
C ARG A 1259 12.09 -47.63 9.58
N ARG A 1260 11.39 -46.56 9.96
CA ARG A 1260 11.90 -45.53 10.89
C ARG A 1260 11.66 -45.87 12.36
N VAL A 1261 10.83 -46.87 12.68
CA VAL A 1261 10.53 -47.26 14.08
C VAL A 1261 11.79 -47.75 14.83
N PRO A 1262 12.74 -48.47 14.21
CA PRO A 1262 14.01 -48.83 14.87
C PRO A 1262 14.96 -47.66 15.14
N GLU A 1263 14.72 -46.48 14.58
CA GLU A 1263 15.49 -45.25 14.87
C GLU A 1263 15.02 -44.57 16.18
N LEU A 1264 14.04 -45.16 16.86
CA LEU A 1264 13.37 -44.64 18.07
C LEU A 1264 13.73 -45.44 19.34
N ARG A 1265 14.79 -46.25 19.27
CA ARG A 1265 15.41 -47.00 20.37
C ARG A 1265 16.91 -46.72 20.39
#